data_AF-A0A971FLY2-F1
#
_entry.id   AF-A0A971FLY2-F1
#
_cell.length_a   1.000
_cell.length_b   1.000
_cell.length_c   1.000
_cell.angle_alpha   90.00
_cell.angle_beta   90.00
_cell.angle_gamma   90.00
#
_symmetry.space_group_name_H-M   'P 1'
#
loop_
_entity.id
_entity.type
_entity.pdbx_description
1 polymer ?
#
loop_
_entity_poly.entity_id
_entity_poly.type
_entity_poly.pdbx_seq_one_letter_code
_entity_poly.pdbx_strand_id
1 'polypeptide(L)'
;MNGKRGFLPLVGLGFFSLIAQSLLFRDVVATFEYNELGIGVFYASWLLWIALGAWVGRRESLPLRKGAAWFPPALLAYIPAFLLQHVLIINARWLAGVQAYELFPLAVMLGLLFLVNAPVSFLTGFLFPTGCRWVERDSSLPAARVYAFETLGACLGGLFVTALLLGRVSGQVVFAWMCFIAFLALPFGVGFGRGSRRRFVFWMVFLAVVVLAGLGDVPGRLGRRWTGTEDRAAWTRLLPLESYIGSRNTARARYLYGTREGQLMVMSGGGVCESFPGGDHAAEVVALHLAQHPDASEVLVFGADTLGMCAAFASIPSIARVTWLHPDPEYPAMLSEMLAGRLPGKLEAVPSELRAFIRETSRRFDLVLLYLPDVTTLTLNRYCTREFFAELAGILSEQGMVGVRVSGGANYVGAELSDPGAMMLATLGTSFKNTVIKPGDETWLIASNGNGVEQSAEILFKRYGGIEGAEDLFPPEGVLALYAPERVAFQRSAYEKAMADASGDAVVNTDNLPKALKFGLFLALKQAGWRRVSGALRYALQAGIWLFLTPILIYGVFRAVYVLKGRGKERSLFDSHFLMLSTGLVSMAFSIVLMFVYQSRFGSLFLEIGMVTALFMFGGAAGCAAVSWLLRHRPGLSGRCLLGTCLLLQVLLLAVIAVSPEGPKPFWLGLFVLGGGFTGVYFPMAAKRMIASGIDAVRTGAVLEMCDTLGGALGAFLTGLLLLPLAGVSVTIALLAGLVAVNIAALLTPTRNTIAAGDWFARVSRPLGYTLAGIACYALLVSHLAANVEAARQERSIETHARVLAGTAELQKETTIREDGTAAEYLSVAPEADNPGGYVFDSRDWTGPVNGYGGPMRLLVYTCPDGALRDYEIVRHQETPAYLRIAQAEKLRLLGRCLFESAPFREVDAVSGATVTSEAITRILEEAGRGFVQYALGRNMEGYDRSPGSSRRTRNTGLRDFSLLALMLGAAIVVRLRPGVWPRRVLLAFSLIVAGMLLNLQYSMQQVIMLADFNPGMVGLTGGFFLAVVVPLSVLFFGNVYCGYLCPFGALQEFLGDLVPGSGHIPERGTWRYGRAVKYVFLFCLLVLFAGVRDASVLRGDILITLFGGARERPVVVLAVAALVLSFAFPRFWCRNLCPAGAFLALLNGARPLRRWMPRQHPAQCHLGVNTRSELDCIHCDRCVVRQNIAVPERDSRSTKRLNILFLLFVLLAFIGAMALTATSTATWLDNARIQEAPAGVGKPRTVDTVEIKRLIQEGSLSDSEADFYTSK
;
A
#
# COMPACT_ATOMS: atom_id res chain seq x y z
N MET A 1 43.09 -22.81 -36.22
CA MET A 1 42.57 -21.70 -35.40
C MET A 1 41.04 -21.79 -35.38
N ASN A 2 40.47 -22.53 -34.42
CA ASN A 2 39.03 -22.50 -34.15
C ASN A 2 38.71 -21.10 -33.60
N GLY A 3 38.11 -20.25 -34.42
CA GLY A 3 37.96 -18.82 -34.15
C GLY A 3 37.20 -18.56 -32.85
N LYS A 4 37.87 -17.96 -31.87
CA LYS A 4 37.21 -17.38 -30.68
C LYS A 4 36.10 -16.46 -31.17
N ARG A 5 34.88 -16.63 -30.68
CA ARG A 5 33.78 -15.74 -31.03
C ARG A 5 34.07 -14.36 -30.45
N GLY A 6 33.85 -13.31 -31.25
CA GLY A 6 34.11 -11.92 -30.83
C GLY A 6 33.21 -11.49 -29.67
N PHE A 7 33.74 -10.63 -28.80
CA PHE A 7 33.01 -10.01 -27.69
C PHE A 7 32.20 -8.77 -28.13
N LEU A 8 32.53 -8.20 -29.30
CA LEU A 8 31.91 -6.97 -29.82
C LEU A 8 30.37 -7.04 -29.91
N PRO A 9 29.73 -8.15 -30.34
CA PRO A 9 28.26 -8.25 -30.35
C PRO A 9 27.63 -8.20 -28.95
N LEU A 10 28.34 -8.64 -27.90
CA LEU A 10 27.86 -8.57 -26.51
C LEU A 10 27.91 -7.14 -25.98
N VAL A 11 28.98 -6.41 -26.31
CA VAL A 11 29.09 -4.97 -26.02
C VAL A 11 28.03 -4.19 -26.80
N GLY A 12 27.79 -4.56 -28.06
CA GLY A 12 26.73 -3.99 -28.87
C GLY A 12 25.34 -4.11 -28.23
N LEU A 13 25.01 -5.27 -27.64
CA LEU A 13 23.72 -5.49 -26.95
C LEU A 13 23.40 -4.39 -25.93
N GLY A 14 24.35 -4.10 -25.03
CA GLY A 14 24.18 -3.06 -24.02
C GLY A 14 24.30 -1.64 -24.57
N PHE A 15 25.20 -1.42 -25.53
CA PHE A 15 25.40 -0.12 -26.18
C PHE A 15 24.11 0.39 -26.83
N PHE A 16 23.44 -0.46 -27.60
CA PHE A 16 22.16 -0.11 -28.24
C PHE A 16 21.03 0.05 -27.22
N SER A 17 20.95 -0.84 -26.22
CA SER A 17 19.90 -0.78 -25.21
C SER A 17 19.94 0.52 -24.40
N LEU A 18 21.11 0.97 -23.94
CA LEU A 18 21.18 2.17 -23.11
C LEU A 18 20.99 3.47 -23.90
N ILE A 19 21.46 3.54 -25.16
CA ILE A 19 21.15 4.69 -26.03
C ILE A 19 19.65 4.77 -26.27
N ALA A 20 19.02 3.65 -26.64
CA ALA A 20 17.58 3.59 -26.85
C ALA A 20 16.80 3.99 -25.58
N GLN A 21 17.17 3.44 -24.42
CA GLN A 21 16.55 3.79 -23.14
C GLN A 21 16.65 5.29 -22.85
N SER A 22 17.84 5.88 -23.03
CA SER A 22 18.09 7.30 -22.72
C SER A 22 17.29 8.24 -23.62
N LEU A 23 17.17 7.92 -24.92
CA LEU A 23 16.40 8.73 -25.86
C LEU A 23 14.89 8.58 -25.63
N LEU A 24 14.40 7.34 -25.53
CA LEU A 24 12.96 7.07 -25.34
C LEU A 24 12.46 7.54 -23.98
N PHE A 25 13.30 7.51 -22.94
CA PHE A 25 12.97 8.09 -21.65
C PHE A 25 12.69 9.59 -21.75
N ARG A 26 13.47 10.34 -22.53
CA ARG A 26 13.25 11.77 -22.75
C ARG A 26 11.94 12.04 -23.47
N ASP A 27 11.61 11.22 -24.48
CA ASP A 27 10.34 11.31 -25.19
C ASP A 27 9.15 11.03 -24.27
N VAL A 28 9.28 10.03 -23.38
CA VAL A 28 8.27 9.70 -22.35
C VAL A 28 8.08 10.86 -21.39
N VAL A 29 9.15 11.37 -20.78
CA VAL A 29 9.08 12.48 -19.83
C VAL A 29 8.45 13.73 -20.47
N ALA A 30 8.78 14.03 -21.72
CA ALA A 30 8.17 15.15 -22.44
C ALA A 30 6.68 14.91 -22.79
N THR A 31 6.29 13.67 -23.10
CA THR A 31 4.91 13.32 -23.47
C THR A 31 3.96 13.32 -22.27
N PHE A 32 4.46 12.92 -21.11
CA PHE A 32 3.71 12.84 -19.85
C PHE A 32 4.04 13.99 -18.88
N GLU A 33 4.31 15.18 -19.42
CA GLU A 33 4.33 16.46 -18.68
C GLU A 33 5.32 16.48 -17.50
N TYR A 34 6.48 15.83 -17.63
CA TYR A 34 7.53 15.80 -16.60
C TYR A 34 7.09 15.25 -15.24
N ASN A 35 6.08 14.38 -15.21
CA ASN A 35 5.62 13.75 -13.98
C ASN A 35 6.65 12.74 -13.43
N GLU A 36 7.22 13.04 -12.25
CA GLU A 36 8.21 12.18 -11.57
C GLU A 36 7.65 10.80 -11.19
N LEU A 37 6.34 10.69 -10.92
CA LEU A 37 5.67 9.40 -10.71
C LEU A 37 5.80 8.53 -11.97
N GLY A 38 5.85 9.15 -13.15
CA GLY A 38 6.08 8.48 -14.43
C GLY A 38 7.49 7.91 -14.59
N ILE A 39 8.52 8.45 -13.92
CA ILE A 39 9.90 7.95 -14.02
C ILE A 39 10.03 6.56 -13.40
N GLY A 40 9.52 6.40 -12.17
CA GLY A 40 9.50 5.10 -11.49
C GLY A 40 8.73 4.05 -12.29
N VAL A 41 7.62 4.45 -12.90
CA VAL A 41 6.78 3.58 -13.76
C VAL A 41 7.49 3.23 -15.06
N PHE A 42 8.16 4.19 -15.70
CA PHE A 42 8.94 3.97 -16.91
C PHE A 42 9.98 2.87 -16.68
N TYR A 43 10.81 3.03 -15.64
CA TYR A 43 11.85 2.06 -15.32
C TYR A 43 11.25 0.71 -14.89
N ALA A 44 10.16 0.72 -14.12
CA ALA A 44 9.46 -0.49 -13.74
C ALA A 44 8.95 -1.27 -14.96
N SER A 45 8.28 -0.59 -15.88
CA SER A 45 7.77 -1.16 -17.12
C SER A 45 8.90 -1.67 -18.03
N TRP A 46 9.95 -0.85 -18.22
CA TRP A 46 11.13 -1.21 -19.00
C TRP A 46 11.78 -2.51 -18.50
N LEU A 47 12.09 -2.58 -17.21
CA LEU A 47 12.72 -3.76 -16.61
C LEU A 47 11.79 -4.97 -16.58
N LEU A 48 10.48 -4.77 -16.40
CA LEU A 48 9.49 -5.86 -16.45
C LEU A 48 9.42 -6.51 -17.84
N TRP A 49 9.50 -5.72 -18.91
CA TRP A 49 9.56 -6.26 -20.26
C TRP A 49 10.88 -6.98 -20.57
N ILE A 50 12.01 -6.53 -20.02
CA ILE A 50 13.27 -7.29 -20.09
C ILE A 50 13.09 -8.65 -19.40
N ALA A 51 12.49 -8.69 -18.20
CA ALA A 51 12.22 -9.95 -17.50
C ALA A 51 11.31 -10.89 -18.32
N LEU A 52 10.27 -10.36 -18.94
CA LEU A 52 9.37 -11.11 -19.83
C LEU A 52 10.10 -11.60 -21.10
N GLY A 53 10.95 -10.77 -21.70
CA GLY A 53 11.80 -11.13 -22.82
C GLY A 53 12.72 -12.29 -22.49
N ALA A 54 13.42 -12.22 -21.35
CA ALA A 54 14.28 -13.29 -20.86
C ALA A 54 13.48 -14.59 -20.58
N TRP A 55 12.28 -14.45 -20.02
CA TRP A 55 11.37 -15.56 -19.78
C TRP A 55 10.89 -16.25 -21.06
N VAL A 56 10.60 -15.49 -22.12
CA VAL A 56 10.26 -16.05 -23.44
C VAL A 56 11.50 -16.69 -24.09
N GLY A 57 12.64 -16.00 -24.03
CA GLY A 57 13.93 -16.48 -24.56
C GLY A 57 14.41 -17.79 -23.93
N ARG A 58 13.89 -18.17 -22.75
CA ARG A 58 14.18 -19.46 -22.10
C ARG A 58 13.52 -20.67 -22.77
N ARG A 59 12.50 -20.50 -23.62
CA ARG A 59 11.72 -21.62 -24.20
C ARG A 59 12.55 -22.40 -25.23
N GLU A 60 12.54 -23.73 -25.15
CA GLU A 60 13.34 -24.62 -26.04
C GLU A 60 12.79 -24.72 -27.46
N SER A 61 11.49 -24.47 -27.65
CA SER A 61 10.80 -24.61 -28.94
C SER A 61 11.15 -23.52 -29.97
N LEU A 62 11.87 -22.46 -29.58
CA LEU A 62 12.13 -21.33 -30.45
C LEU A 62 13.27 -21.62 -31.45
N PRO A 63 13.06 -21.44 -32.77
CA PRO A 63 14.07 -21.74 -33.80
C PRO A 63 15.33 -20.88 -33.65
N LEU A 64 15.19 -19.64 -33.17
CA LEU A 64 16.29 -18.71 -32.87
C LEU A 64 17.27 -19.22 -31.79
N ARG A 65 16.87 -20.20 -30.97
CA ARG A 65 17.75 -20.85 -29.96
C ARG A 65 18.71 -21.88 -30.58
N LYS A 66 18.42 -22.40 -31.78
CA LYS A 66 19.18 -23.50 -32.38
C LYS A 66 20.52 -23.07 -33.01
N GLY A 67 20.66 -21.80 -33.42
CA GLY A 67 21.86 -21.31 -34.13
C GLY A 67 22.50 -20.10 -33.47
N ALA A 68 23.66 -20.26 -32.83
CA ALA A 68 24.37 -19.14 -32.20
C ALA A 68 24.82 -18.05 -33.21
N ALA A 69 24.98 -18.40 -34.50
CA ALA A 69 25.37 -17.47 -35.57
C ALA A 69 24.32 -16.36 -35.84
N TRP A 70 23.08 -16.52 -35.37
CA TRP A 70 22.03 -15.52 -35.52
C TRP A 70 22.12 -14.35 -34.53
N PHE A 71 22.94 -14.45 -33.49
CA PHE A 71 22.99 -13.41 -32.44
C PHE A 71 23.43 -12.03 -32.95
N PRO A 72 24.55 -11.87 -33.69
CA PRO A 72 24.95 -10.56 -34.20
C PRO A 72 23.95 -9.88 -35.14
N PRO A 73 23.39 -10.54 -36.18
CA PRO A 73 22.38 -9.91 -37.03
C PRO A 73 21.05 -9.63 -36.29
N ALA A 74 20.73 -10.37 -35.22
CA ALA A 74 19.54 -10.10 -34.42
C ALA A 74 19.59 -8.75 -33.68
N LEU A 75 20.78 -8.15 -33.48
CA LEU A 75 20.90 -6.80 -32.92
C LEU A 75 20.28 -5.72 -33.82
N LEU A 76 20.15 -5.95 -35.13
CA LEU A 76 19.49 -4.99 -36.03
C LEU A 76 17.99 -4.83 -35.74
N ALA A 77 17.38 -5.79 -35.02
CA ALA A 77 15.99 -5.68 -34.61
C ALA A 77 15.74 -4.50 -33.65
N TYR A 78 16.79 -3.93 -33.03
CA TYR A 78 16.67 -2.70 -32.23
C TYR A 78 16.19 -1.50 -33.05
N ILE A 79 16.52 -1.44 -34.35
CA ILE A 79 16.12 -0.33 -35.22
C ILE A 79 14.59 -0.27 -35.38
N PRO A 80 13.91 -1.31 -35.90
CA PRO A 80 12.45 -1.30 -35.99
C PRO A 80 11.77 -1.30 -34.61
N ALA A 81 12.37 -1.90 -33.58
CA ALA A 81 11.83 -1.85 -32.22
C ALA A 81 11.82 -0.42 -31.66
N PHE A 82 12.91 0.33 -31.84
CA PHE A 82 12.99 1.73 -31.42
C PHE A 82 11.98 2.59 -32.19
N LEU A 83 11.91 2.46 -33.51
CA LEU A 83 10.97 3.23 -34.34
C LEU A 83 9.53 2.97 -33.90
N LEU A 84 9.16 1.70 -33.69
CA LEU A 84 7.84 1.34 -33.20
C LEU A 84 7.57 1.96 -31.83
N GLN A 85 8.50 1.82 -30.88
CA GLN A 85 8.34 2.35 -29.53
C GLN A 85 8.24 3.88 -29.53
N HIS A 86 9.10 4.57 -30.27
CA HIS A 86 9.07 6.03 -30.41
C HIS A 86 7.72 6.51 -31.00
N VAL A 87 7.23 5.86 -32.07
CA VAL A 87 5.91 6.17 -32.66
C VAL A 87 4.78 5.97 -31.65
N LEU A 88 4.83 4.90 -30.84
CA LEU A 88 3.86 4.66 -29.78
C LEU A 88 3.91 5.74 -28.68
N ILE A 89 5.10 6.23 -28.31
CA ILE A 89 5.28 7.30 -27.32
C ILE A 89 4.69 8.62 -27.83
N ILE A 90 5.11 9.10 -29.01
CA ILE A 90 4.70 10.42 -29.50
C ILE A 90 3.18 10.52 -29.80
N ASN A 91 2.53 9.37 -30.01
CA ASN A 91 1.08 9.22 -30.22
C ASN A 91 0.33 8.75 -28.96
N ALA A 92 0.98 8.71 -27.80
CA ALA A 92 0.39 8.20 -26.57
C ALA A 92 -0.92 8.90 -26.18
N ARG A 93 -1.00 10.23 -26.32
CA ARG A 93 -2.22 11.01 -26.02
C ARG A 93 -3.39 10.61 -26.92
N TRP A 94 -3.12 10.44 -28.22
CA TRP A 94 -4.11 9.98 -29.17
C TRP A 94 -4.58 8.54 -28.86
N LEU A 95 -3.64 7.64 -28.55
CA LEU A 95 -3.95 6.25 -28.13
C LEU A 95 -4.78 6.20 -26.85
N ALA A 96 -4.58 7.16 -25.95
CA ALA A 96 -5.31 7.29 -24.69
C ALA A 96 -6.67 8.01 -24.82
N GLY A 97 -6.95 8.64 -25.96
CA GLY A 97 -8.11 9.52 -26.13
C GLY A 97 -8.03 10.82 -25.31
N VAL A 98 -6.82 11.23 -24.89
CA VAL A 98 -6.58 12.41 -24.06
C VAL A 98 -6.31 13.62 -24.97
N GLN A 99 -7.03 14.71 -24.74
CA GLN A 99 -6.87 15.93 -25.53
C GLN A 99 -5.55 16.66 -25.20
N ALA A 100 -5.11 17.55 -26.08
CA ALA A 100 -3.85 18.29 -25.89
C ALA A 100 -3.87 19.24 -24.68
N TYR A 101 -5.04 19.75 -24.31
CA TYR A 101 -5.25 20.70 -23.21
C TYR A 101 -5.63 20.04 -21.88
N GLU A 102 -5.84 18.72 -21.86
CA GLU A 102 -6.23 17.97 -20.66
C GLU A 102 -5.00 17.42 -19.94
N LEU A 103 -4.95 17.40 -18.61
CA LEU A 103 -3.85 16.72 -17.89
C LEU A 103 -3.86 15.21 -18.17
N PHE A 104 -2.69 14.59 -18.36
CA PHE A 104 -2.64 13.15 -18.64
C PHE A 104 -3.07 12.33 -17.40
N PRO A 105 -4.19 11.56 -17.45
CA PRO A 105 -4.68 10.86 -16.25
C PRO A 105 -3.72 9.77 -15.78
N LEU A 106 -3.39 9.77 -14.48
CA LEU A 106 -2.38 8.85 -13.90
C LEU A 106 -2.69 7.37 -14.21
N ALA A 107 -3.94 6.91 -14.05
CA ALA A 107 -4.30 5.52 -14.31
C ALA A 107 -4.09 5.11 -15.77
N VAL A 108 -4.39 6.01 -16.71
CA VAL A 108 -4.20 5.77 -18.15
C VAL A 108 -2.71 5.80 -18.48
N MET A 109 -1.94 6.73 -17.91
CA MET A 109 -0.49 6.78 -18.04
C MET A 109 0.16 5.47 -17.56
N LEU A 110 -0.24 4.94 -16.40
CA LEU A 110 0.28 3.69 -15.85
C LEU A 110 0.06 2.51 -16.82
N GLY A 111 -1.17 2.37 -17.35
CA GLY A 111 -1.50 1.30 -18.30
C GLY A 111 -0.78 1.47 -19.63
N LEU A 112 -0.70 2.69 -20.14
CA LEU A 112 -0.11 2.98 -21.44
C LEU A 112 1.42 2.87 -21.42
N LEU A 113 2.10 3.32 -20.37
CA LEU A 113 3.54 3.12 -20.20
C LEU A 113 3.93 1.64 -20.16
N PHE A 114 3.03 0.79 -19.65
CA PHE A 114 3.21 -0.65 -19.74
C PHE A 114 3.17 -1.15 -21.19
N LEU A 115 2.26 -0.64 -22.02
CA LEU A 115 2.17 -1.05 -23.42
C LEU A 115 3.32 -0.49 -24.28
N VAL A 116 3.59 0.81 -24.13
CA VAL A 116 4.47 1.57 -25.01
C VAL A 116 5.93 1.17 -24.82
N ASN A 117 6.36 0.81 -23.61
CA ASN A 117 7.76 0.43 -23.35
C ASN A 117 8.15 -0.99 -23.78
N ALA A 118 7.22 -1.77 -24.34
CA ALA A 118 7.44 -3.17 -24.66
C ALA A 118 8.53 -3.43 -25.73
N PRO A 119 8.57 -2.76 -26.90
CA PRO A 119 9.33 -3.24 -28.05
C PRO A 119 10.85 -3.41 -27.83
N VAL A 120 11.54 -2.36 -27.37
CA VAL A 120 13.00 -2.40 -27.18
C VAL A 120 13.35 -3.25 -25.96
N SER A 121 12.64 -3.02 -24.85
CA SER A 121 12.88 -3.70 -23.57
C SER A 121 12.69 -5.22 -23.67
N PHE A 122 11.61 -5.67 -24.30
CA PHE A 122 11.35 -7.09 -24.54
C PHE A 122 12.44 -7.71 -25.40
N LEU A 123 12.87 -7.01 -26.45
CA LEU A 123 13.93 -7.48 -27.33
C LEU A 123 15.26 -7.62 -26.59
N THR A 124 15.64 -6.66 -25.74
CA THR A 124 16.86 -6.76 -24.90
C THR A 124 16.86 -8.04 -24.06
N GLY A 125 15.78 -8.26 -23.30
CA GLY A 125 15.64 -9.48 -22.49
C GLY A 125 15.61 -10.76 -23.33
N PHE A 126 14.98 -10.73 -24.50
CA PHE A 126 14.92 -11.87 -25.40
C PHE A 126 16.28 -12.26 -25.98
N LEU A 127 17.14 -11.28 -26.27
CA LEU A 127 18.48 -11.51 -26.83
C LEU A 127 19.50 -11.98 -25.79
N PHE A 128 19.32 -11.66 -24.51
CA PHE A 128 20.27 -12.03 -23.45
C PHE A 128 20.54 -13.55 -23.35
N PRO A 129 19.52 -14.44 -23.30
CA PRO A 129 19.74 -15.90 -23.31
C PRO A 129 20.45 -16.39 -24.57
N THR A 130 20.21 -15.76 -25.72
CA THR A 130 20.91 -16.10 -26.97
C THR A 130 22.38 -15.68 -26.94
N GLY A 131 22.71 -14.58 -26.26
CA GLY A 131 24.08 -14.19 -25.94
C GLY A 131 24.78 -15.23 -25.05
N CYS A 132 24.07 -15.82 -24.08
CA CYS A 132 24.61 -16.89 -23.23
C CYS A 132 25.00 -18.11 -24.08
N ARG A 133 24.20 -18.45 -25.09
CA ARG A 133 24.50 -19.51 -26.07
C ARG A 133 25.66 -19.16 -27.00
N TRP A 134 25.84 -17.89 -27.35
CA TRP A 134 26.98 -17.41 -28.14
C TRP A 134 28.31 -17.69 -27.44
N VAL A 135 28.36 -17.51 -26.11
CA VAL A 135 29.58 -17.58 -25.30
C VAL A 135 29.78 -18.94 -24.59
N GLU A 136 28.77 -19.83 -24.63
CA GLU A 136 28.77 -21.12 -23.93
C GLU A 136 30.02 -21.98 -24.16
N ARG A 137 30.60 -21.92 -25.37
CA ARG A 137 31.81 -22.69 -25.73
C ARG A 137 33.12 -22.08 -25.21
N ASP A 138 33.12 -20.78 -24.91
CA ASP A 138 34.31 -19.98 -24.63
C ASP A 138 34.45 -19.59 -23.15
N SER A 139 33.50 -19.95 -22.28
CA SER A 139 33.47 -19.54 -20.87
C SER A 139 32.86 -20.59 -19.94
N SER A 140 33.45 -20.76 -18.76
CA SER A 140 32.90 -21.61 -17.69
C SER A 140 31.66 -21.03 -17.01
N LEU A 141 31.44 -19.70 -17.10
CA LEU A 141 30.26 -19.00 -16.60
C LEU A 141 29.71 -18.08 -17.71
N PRO A 142 29.01 -18.64 -18.71
CA PRO A 142 28.56 -17.87 -19.88
C PRO A 142 27.66 -16.69 -19.50
N ALA A 143 26.72 -16.91 -18.57
CA ALA A 143 25.79 -15.86 -18.11
C ALA A 143 26.52 -14.66 -17.50
N ALA A 144 27.50 -14.90 -16.62
CA ALA A 144 28.28 -13.82 -16.00
C ALA A 144 29.12 -13.05 -17.02
N ARG A 145 29.64 -13.75 -18.05
CA ARG A 145 30.41 -13.11 -19.12
C ARG A 145 29.53 -12.24 -20.02
N VAL A 146 28.33 -12.70 -20.36
CA VAL A 146 27.36 -11.89 -21.14
C VAL A 146 26.99 -10.64 -20.37
N TYR A 147 26.57 -10.79 -19.11
CA TYR A 147 26.26 -9.67 -18.23
C TYR A 147 27.41 -8.67 -18.19
N ALA A 148 28.65 -9.09 -17.88
CA ALA A 148 29.79 -8.16 -17.80
C ALA A 148 30.05 -7.35 -19.09
N PHE A 149 29.94 -7.98 -20.27
CA PHE A 149 30.17 -7.28 -21.55
C PHE A 149 28.97 -6.43 -21.98
N GLU A 150 27.75 -6.88 -21.72
CA GLU A 150 26.56 -6.08 -21.95
C GLU A 150 26.56 -4.83 -21.06
N THR A 151 26.79 -4.99 -19.75
CA THR A 151 26.85 -3.87 -18.81
C THR A 151 27.99 -2.89 -19.18
N LEU A 152 29.14 -3.38 -19.65
CA LEU A 152 30.20 -2.53 -20.18
C LEU A 152 29.75 -1.78 -21.45
N GLY A 153 29.06 -2.46 -22.35
CA GLY A 153 28.47 -1.84 -23.54
C GLY A 153 27.45 -0.77 -23.20
N ALA A 154 26.59 -1.01 -22.22
CA ALA A 154 25.65 -0.04 -21.69
C ALA A 154 26.41 1.19 -21.18
N CYS A 155 27.44 1.02 -20.36
CA CYS A 155 28.29 2.15 -19.91
C CYS A 155 28.80 3.00 -21.09
N LEU A 156 29.36 2.38 -22.13
CA LEU A 156 29.83 3.09 -23.32
C LEU A 156 28.69 3.82 -24.05
N GLY A 157 27.51 3.20 -24.16
CA GLY A 157 26.33 3.81 -24.76
C GLY A 157 25.82 5.03 -23.99
N GLY A 158 25.85 4.97 -22.66
CA GLY A 158 25.44 6.06 -21.77
C GLY A 158 26.39 7.26 -21.84
N LEU A 159 27.69 7.01 -21.87
CA LEU A 159 28.69 8.07 -22.10
C LEU A 159 28.53 8.69 -23.50
N PHE A 160 28.30 7.87 -24.52
CA PHE A 160 28.11 8.32 -25.90
C PHE A 160 26.90 9.25 -26.05
N VAL A 161 25.73 8.85 -25.55
CA VAL A 161 24.52 9.70 -25.64
C VAL A 161 24.67 10.98 -24.81
N THR A 162 25.27 10.91 -23.62
CA THR A 162 25.47 12.09 -22.77
C THR A 162 26.39 13.12 -23.43
N ALA A 163 27.50 12.68 -24.02
CA ALA A 163 28.45 13.56 -24.71
C ALA A 163 27.79 14.27 -25.91
N LEU A 164 26.95 13.57 -26.68
CA LEU A 164 26.25 14.17 -27.82
C LEU A 164 25.14 15.15 -27.39
N LEU A 165 24.41 14.84 -26.31
CA LEU A 165 23.40 15.75 -25.77
C LEU A 165 24.01 17.03 -25.17
N LEU A 166 25.16 16.92 -24.50
CA LEU A 166 25.98 18.07 -24.08
C LEU A 166 26.39 18.94 -25.28
N GLY A 167 26.66 18.32 -26.43
CA GLY A 167 26.91 19.00 -27.70
C GLY A 167 25.66 19.58 -28.38
N ARG A 168 24.50 19.66 -27.70
CA ARG A 168 23.20 20.14 -28.22
C ARG A 168 22.68 19.37 -29.44
N VAL A 169 23.10 18.12 -29.61
CA VAL A 169 22.65 17.26 -30.72
C VAL A 169 21.24 16.72 -30.43
N SER A 170 20.33 16.76 -31.41
CA SER A 170 18.97 16.22 -31.24
C SER A 170 18.96 14.70 -31.10
N GLY A 171 18.01 14.16 -30.34
CA GLY A 171 17.89 12.72 -30.08
C GLY A 171 17.77 11.87 -31.35
N GLN A 172 17.06 12.37 -32.36
CA GLN A 172 16.91 11.67 -33.65
C GLN A 172 18.24 11.56 -34.41
N VAL A 173 19.11 12.57 -34.29
CA VAL A 173 20.47 12.51 -34.86
C VAL A 173 21.31 11.47 -34.12
N VAL A 174 21.22 11.41 -32.79
CA VAL A 174 21.90 10.36 -31.99
C VAL A 174 21.44 8.97 -32.41
N PHE A 175 20.13 8.76 -32.58
CA PHE A 175 19.59 7.48 -33.05
C PHE A 175 20.06 7.12 -34.47
N ALA A 176 20.13 8.10 -35.39
CA ALA A 176 20.64 7.86 -36.73
C ALA A 176 22.11 7.39 -36.71
N TRP A 177 22.95 8.01 -35.86
CA TRP A 177 24.33 7.57 -35.63
C TRP A 177 24.41 6.20 -34.95
N MET A 178 23.48 5.87 -34.06
CA MET A 178 23.39 4.54 -33.46
C MET A 178 23.08 3.46 -34.52
N CYS A 179 22.10 3.70 -35.40
CA CYS A 179 21.80 2.81 -36.53
C CYS A 179 23.01 2.62 -37.44
N PHE A 180 23.73 3.71 -37.72
CA PHE A 180 24.96 3.69 -38.49
C PHE A 180 26.04 2.77 -37.87
N ILE A 181 26.29 2.91 -36.57
CA ILE A 181 27.23 2.05 -35.84
C ILE A 181 26.78 0.58 -35.85
N ALA A 182 25.47 0.31 -35.74
CA ALA A 182 24.93 -1.05 -35.84
C ALA A 182 25.24 -1.70 -37.19
N PHE A 183 25.07 -0.97 -38.29
CA PHE A 183 25.42 -1.46 -39.62
C PHE A 183 26.94 -1.68 -39.78
N LEU A 184 27.77 -0.78 -39.25
CA LEU A 184 29.24 -0.95 -39.27
C LEU A 184 29.71 -2.21 -38.51
N ALA A 185 29.01 -2.62 -37.46
CA ALA A 185 29.41 -3.76 -36.63
C ALA A 185 29.07 -5.14 -37.22
N LEU A 186 28.17 -5.22 -38.21
CA LEU A 186 27.69 -6.48 -38.80
C LEU A 186 28.78 -7.37 -39.41
N PRO A 187 29.73 -6.86 -40.21
CA PRO A 187 30.77 -7.68 -40.85
C PRO A 187 31.67 -8.38 -39.83
N PHE A 188 31.83 -7.80 -38.63
CA PHE A 188 32.66 -8.33 -37.56
C PHE A 188 31.95 -9.42 -36.73
N GLY A 189 30.61 -9.47 -36.77
CA GLY A 189 29.80 -10.46 -36.07
C GLY A 189 29.53 -11.73 -36.89
N VAL A 190 29.37 -11.60 -38.20
CA VAL A 190 29.15 -12.73 -39.12
C VAL A 190 30.51 -13.30 -39.50
N GLY A 191 31.07 -14.17 -38.65
CA GLY A 191 32.43 -14.70 -38.82
C GLY A 191 32.76 -15.10 -40.25
N PHE A 192 33.91 -14.64 -40.77
CA PHE A 192 34.42 -14.98 -42.10
C PHE A 192 34.79 -16.47 -42.16
N GLY A 193 33.79 -17.32 -42.40
CA GLY A 193 34.03 -18.72 -42.72
C GLY A 193 34.88 -18.81 -43.99
N ARG A 194 35.98 -19.59 -43.93
CA ARG A 194 36.73 -19.99 -45.13
C ARG A 194 35.77 -20.72 -46.07
N GLY A 195 35.29 -20.06 -47.12
CA GLY A 195 34.41 -20.74 -48.07
C GLY A 195 33.76 -19.90 -49.19
N SER A 196 33.77 -18.56 -49.18
CA SER A 196 33.27 -17.83 -50.36
C SER A 196 33.86 -16.42 -50.48
N ARG A 197 34.75 -16.23 -51.46
CA ARG A 197 35.29 -14.93 -51.89
C ARG A 197 34.16 -13.91 -52.15
N ARG A 198 32.99 -14.36 -52.63
CA ARG A 198 31.81 -13.51 -52.85
C ARG A 198 31.24 -12.92 -51.55
N ARG A 199 31.19 -13.69 -50.46
CA ARG A 199 30.72 -13.19 -49.15
C ARG A 199 31.69 -12.17 -48.56
N PHE A 200 32.99 -12.39 -48.72
CA PHE A 200 34.01 -11.43 -48.28
C PHE A 200 33.91 -10.11 -49.04
N VAL A 201 33.83 -10.16 -50.38
CA VAL A 201 33.67 -8.97 -51.23
C VAL A 201 32.37 -8.23 -50.91
N PHE A 202 31.25 -8.93 -50.75
CA PHE A 202 29.97 -8.31 -50.36
C PHE A 202 30.09 -7.51 -49.05
N TRP A 203 30.69 -8.10 -48.00
CA TRP A 203 30.85 -7.41 -46.72
C TRP A 203 31.85 -6.25 -46.78
N MET A 204 32.89 -6.33 -47.62
CA MET A 204 33.84 -5.22 -47.84
C MET A 204 33.19 -4.06 -48.61
N VAL A 205 32.40 -4.34 -49.65
CA VAL A 205 31.63 -3.33 -50.39
C VAL A 205 30.58 -2.70 -49.48
N PHE A 206 29.85 -3.52 -48.70
CA PHE A 206 28.91 -3.04 -47.71
C PHE A 206 29.58 -2.12 -46.69
N LEU A 207 30.73 -2.52 -46.13
CA LEU A 207 31.51 -1.68 -45.21
C LEU A 207 31.94 -0.37 -45.86
N ALA A 208 32.41 -0.39 -47.11
CA ALA A 208 32.80 0.82 -47.84
C ALA A 208 31.61 1.78 -48.06
N VAL A 209 30.46 1.26 -48.47
CA VAL A 209 29.22 2.06 -48.65
C VAL A 209 28.79 2.69 -47.33
N VAL A 210 28.80 1.92 -46.24
CA VAL A 210 28.45 2.45 -44.92
C VAL A 210 29.47 3.51 -44.50
N VAL A 211 30.79 3.28 -44.61
CA VAL A 211 31.80 4.30 -44.25
C VAL A 211 31.64 5.59 -45.07
N LEU A 212 31.41 5.49 -46.39
CA LEU A 212 31.16 6.65 -47.25
C LEU A 212 29.90 7.44 -46.83
N ALA A 213 28.82 6.75 -46.45
CA ALA A 213 27.61 7.39 -45.93
C ALA A 213 27.86 8.16 -44.62
N GLY A 214 28.76 7.65 -43.77
CA GLY A 214 29.19 8.34 -42.54
C GLY A 214 30.01 9.60 -42.84
N LEU A 215 30.99 9.51 -43.74
CA LEU A 215 31.81 10.65 -44.16
C LEU A 215 30.97 11.77 -44.79
N GLY A 216 29.84 11.44 -45.43
CA GLY A 216 28.90 12.41 -46.02
C GLY A 216 27.90 13.06 -45.04
N ASP A 217 27.95 12.75 -43.73
CA ASP A 217 26.95 13.14 -42.72
C ASP A 217 25.50 12.76 -43.10
N VAL A 218 25.31 11.63 -43.79
CA VAL A 218 23.96 11.14 -44.13
C VAL A 218 23.10 10.90 -42.88
N PRO A 219 23.61 10.27 -41.79
CA PRO A 219 22.83 10.09 -40.56
C PRO A 219 22.39 11.42 -39.93
N GLY A 220 23.28 12.43 -39.89
CA GLY A 220 22.96 13.75 -39.34
C GLY A 220 21.89 14.48 -40.14
N ARG A 221 21.95 14.45 -41.47
CA ARG A 221 20.91 15.06 -42.33
C ARG A 221 19.55 14.39 -42.16
N LEU A 222 19.52 13.05 -42.09
CA LEU A 222 18.29 12.30 -41.88
C LEU A 222 17.65 12.64 -40.52
N GLY A 223 18.48 12.65 -39.46
CA GLY A 223 18.05 13.02 -38.12
C GLY A 223 17.47 14.44 -38.07
N ARG A 224 18.16 15.44 -38.65
CA ARG A 224 17.67 16.84 -38.69
C ARG A 224 16.34 16.99 -39.44
N ARG A 225 16.16 16.26 -40.55
CA ARG A 225 14.89 16.27 -41.30
C ARG A 225 13.74 15.67 -40.50
N TRP A 226 14.01 14.59 -39.76
CA TRP A 226 13.04 13.99 -38.85
C TRP A 226 12.68 14.96 -37.72
N THR A 227 13.68 15.50 -37.02
CA THR A 227 13.53 16.53 -35.97
C THR A 227 12.58 17.65 -36.42
N GLY A 228 12.80 18.27 -37.59
CA GLY A 228 11.95 19.36 -38.06
C GLY A 228 10.52 18.98 -38.45
N THR A 229 10.27 17.70 -38.78
CA THR A 229 8.91 17.21 -39.06
C THR A 229 8.10 17.08 -37.77
N GLU A 230 8.74 16.55 -36.72
CA GLU A 230 8.14 16.46 -35.39
C GLU A 230 7.87 17.82 -34.76
N ASP A 231 8.79 18.80 -34.91
CA ASP A 231 8.58 20.16 -34.38
C ASP A 231 7.27 20.75 -34.86
N ARG A 232 7.06 20.68 -36.18
CA ARG A 232 5.86 21.20 -36.82
C ARG A 232 4.62 20.47 -36.31
N ALA A 233 4.68 19.14 -36.22
CA ALA A 233 3.58 18.34 -35.71
C ALA A 233 3.28 18.58 -34.23
N ALA A 234 4.29 18.90 -33.42
CA ALA A 234 4.11 19.24 -32.00
C ALA A 234 3.53 20.65 -31.84
N TRP A 235 4.00 21.63 -32.62
CA TRP A 235 3.48 23.00 -32.63
C TRP A 235 2.01 23.05 -33.04
N THR A 236 1.65 22.36 -34.14
CA THR A 236 0.30 22.37 -34.70
C THR A 236 -0.77 21.70 -33.84
N ARG A 237 -0.39 21.09 -32.72
CA ARG A 237 -1.34 20.59 -31.71
C ARG A 237 -2.04 21.71 -30.96
N LEU A 238 -1.40 22.86 -30.78
CA LEU A 238 -1.94 23.99 -30.01
C LEU A 238 -2.00 25.29 -30.81
N LEU A 239 -1.04 25.53 -31.71
CA LEU A 239 -0.91 26.80 -32.43
C LEU A 239 -0.90 26.59 -33.96
N PRO A 240 -1.43 27.54 -34.75
CA PRO A 240 -1.44 27.43 -36.22
C PRO A 240 -0.04 27.31 -36.81
N LEU A 241 0.13 26.56 -37.90
CA LEU A 241 1.45 26.31 -38.49
C LEU A 241 2.13 27.60 -38.98
N GLU A 242 1.34 28.59 -39.40
CA GLU A 242 1.82 29.89 -39.90
C GLU A 242 2.54 30.69 -38.81
N SER A 243 2.22 30.44 -37.53
CA SER A 243 2.87 31.09 -36.40
C SER A 243 4.21 30.46 -36.02
N TYR A 244 4.57 29.28 -36.54
CA TYR A 244 5.81 28.58 -36.20
C TYR A 244 7.03 29.21 -36.88
N ILE A 245 8.06 29.56 -36.10
CA ILE A 245 9.31 30.10 -36.63
C ILE A 245 10.43 29.07 -36.56
N GLY A 246 10.58 28.38 -35.43
CA GLY A 246 11.68 27.43 -35.26
C GLY A 246 11.74 26.76 -33.90
N SER A 247 12.84 26.04 -33.66
CA SER A 247 13.11 25.35 -32.40
C SER A 247 14.54 25.60 -31.94
N ARG A 248 14.75 25.63 -30.62
CA ARG A 248 16.06 25.62 -29.96
C ARG A 248 16.13 24.50 -28.94
N ASN A 249 17.31 23.89 -28.81
CA ASN A 249 17.58 22.85 -27.82
C ASN A 249 18.52 23.42 -26.76
N THR A 250 18.13 23.27 -25.50
CA THR A 250 19.05 23.35 -24.35
C THR A 250 19.49 21.95 -23.96
N ALA A 251 20.41 21.83 -23.01
CA ALA A 251 20.74 20.56 -22.39
C ALA A 251 19.51 19.88 -21.72
N ARG A 252 18.54 20.68 -21.25
CA ARG A 252 17.41 20.25 -20.41
C ARG A 252 16.09 20.08 -21.16
N ALA A 253 15.85 20.85 -22.22
CA ALA A 253 14.58 20.80 -22.93
C ALA A 253 14.71 21.24 -24.39
N ARG A 254 13.64 20.99 -25.15
CA ARG A 254 13.43 21.49 -26.50
C ARG A 254 12.35 22.56 -26.43
N TYR A 255 12.63 23.74 -26.97
CA TYR A 255 11.73 24.88 -27.00
C TYR A 255 11.37 25.19 -28.44
N LEU A 256 10.07 25.16 -28.74
CA LEU A 256 9.51 25.60 -30.00
C LEU A 256 9.10 27.05 -29.84
N TYR A 257 9.30 27.89 -30.85
CA TYR A 257 8.94 29.29 -30.77
C TYR A 257 8.32 29.79 -32.06
N GLY A 258 7.48 30.80 -31.88
CA GLY A 258 6.67 31.38 -32.93
C GLY A 258 6.07 32.70 -32.52
N THR A 259 5.32 33.34 -33.42
CA THR A 259 4.65 34.62 -33.15
C THR A 259 3.17 34.54 -33.46
N ARG A 260 2.33 34.98 -32.54
CA ARG A 260 0.88 35.07 -32.71
C ARG A 260 0.39 36.43 -32.20
N GLU A 261 -0.39 37.13 -33.03
CA GLU A 261 -0.99 38.43 -32.65
C GLU A 261 0.03 39.46 -32.10
N GLY A 262 1.26 39.44 -32.63
CA GLY A 262 2.35 40.34 -32.20
C GLY A 262 3.13 39.89 -30.95
N GLN A 263 2.68 38.84 -30.26
CA GLN A 263 3.35 38.24 -29.11
C GLN A 263 4.26 37.08 -29.53
N LEU A 264 5.40 36.96 -28.85
CA LEU A 264 6.24 35.77 -28.89
C LEU A 264 5.57 34.67 -28.06
N MET A 265 5.42 33.50 -28.67
CA MET A 265 4.93 32.29 -28.01
C MET A 265 6.05 31.26 -27.97
N VAL A 266 6.33 30.73 -26.79
CA VAL A 266 7.30 29.65 -26.60
C VAL A 266 6.57 28.43 -26.05
N MET A 267 6.80 27.27 -26.66
CA MET A 267 6.21 25.99 -26.27
C MET A 267 7.28 25.00 -25.84
N SER A 268 7.01 24.29 -24.75
CA SER A 268 7.77 23.13 -24.30
C SER A 268 6.85 22.15 -23.57
N GLY A 269 7.22 20.86 -23.51
CA GLY A 269 6.42 19.85 -22.80
C GLY A 269 5.00 19.64 -23.32
N GLY A 270 4.70 20.09 -24.55
CA GLY A 270 3.35 20.02 -25.12
C GLY A 270 2.41 21.17 -24.72
N GLY A 271 2.90 22.20 -24.02
CA GLY A 271 2.14 23.41 -23.66
C GLY A 271 2.89 24.70 -24.01
N VAL A 272 2.22 25.85 -23.86
CA VAL A 272 2.86 27.18 -23.90
C VAL A 272 3.53 27.41 -22.54
N CYS A 273 4.83 27.74 -22.54
CA CYS A 273 5.60 27.97 -21.33
C CYS A 273 6.04 29.43 -21.13
N GLU A 274 5.94 30.26 -22.16
CA GLU A 274 6.21 31.69 -22.06
C GLU A 274 5.41 32.45 -23.13
N SER A 275 4.86 33.59 -22.74
CA SER A 275 4.24 34.56 -23.65
C SER A 275 4.80 35.96 -23.40
N PHE A 276 5.16 36.68 -24.47
CA PHE A 276 5.78 38.00 -24.32
C PHE A 276 5.35 39.00 -25.43
N PRO A 277 4.97 40.25 -25.11
CA PRO A 277 4.88 40.86 -23.77
C PRO A 277 3.79 40.23 -22.89
N GLY A 278 4.00 40.28 -21.57
CA GLY A 278 3.06 39.70 -20.58
C GLY A 278 1.70 40.41 -20.57
N GLY A 279 0.67 39.72 -20.08
CA GLY A 279 -0.69 40.26 -19.94
C GLY A 279 -1.01 40.78 -18.53
N ASP A 280 -2.28 41.12 -18.30
CA ASP A 280 -2.82 41.71 -17.05
C ASP A 280 -2.44 40.92 -15.78
N HIS A 281 -2.28 39.60 -15.89
CA HIS A 281 -1.83 38.74 -14.77
C HIS A 281 -0.44 39.13 -14.24
N ALA A 282 0.51 39.44 -15.13
CA ALA A 282 1.84 39.85 -14.72
C ALA A 282 1.80 41.20 -13.98
N ALA A 283 0.94 42.12 -14.44
CA ALA A 283 0.71 43.41 -13.78
C ALA A 283 0.08 43.25 -12.39
N GLU A 284 -0.94 42.39 -12.23
CA GLU A 284 -1.56 42.08 -10.93
C GLU A 284 -0.51 41.53 -9.95
N VAL A 285 0.31 40.56 -10.38
CA VAL A 285 1.34 39.95 -9.53
C VAL A 285 2.42 40.96 -9.14
N VAL A 286 2.84 41.85 -10.05
CA VAL A 286 3.81 42.90 -9.71
C VAL A 286 3.19 43.90 -8.73
N ALA A 287 1.95 44.33 -8.95
CA ALA A 287 1.25 45.25 -8.06
C ALA A 287 1.08 44.68 -6.65
N LEU A 288 0.71 43.41 -6.55
CA LEU A 288 0.61 42.66 -5.30
C LEU A 288 1.88 42.75 -4.44
N HIS A 289 3.05 42.60 -5.07
CA HIS A 289 4.33 42.57 -4.37
C HIS A 289 4.88 43.98 -4.08
N LEU A 290 4.69 44.93 -5.00
CA LEU A 290 5.08 46.32 -4.77
C LEU A 290 4.22 46.99 -3.68
N ALA A 291 2.93 46.62 -3.57
CA ALA A 291 2.08 47.09 -2.48
C ALA A 291 2.63 46.71 -1.10
N GLN A 292 3.28 45.55 -0.99
CA GLN A 292 3.88 45.06 0.25
C GLN A 292 5.22 45.75 0.54
N HIS A 293 6.06 45.96 -0.49
CA HIS A 293 7.36 46.61 -0.37
C HIS A 293 7.52 47.75 -1.40
N PRO A 294 6.94 48.94 -1.15
CA PRO A 294 6.92 50.04 -2.12
C PRO A 294 8.31 50.60 -2.46
N ASP A 295 9.25 50.52 -1.51
CA ASP A 295 10.62 51.02 -1.66
C ASP A 295 11.60 49.98 -2.27
N ALA A 296 11.09 48.94 -2.93
CA ALA A 296 11.95 47.88 -3.48
C ALA A 296 12.83 48.41 -4.63
N SER A 297 14.12 48.04 -4.62
CA SER A 297 15.08 48.44 -5.67
C SER A 297 15.72 47.24 -6.37
N GLU A 298 16.12 46.21 -5.61
CA GLU A 298 16.71 44.97 -6.15
C GLU A 298 15.70 43.83 -6.08
N VAL A 299 15.26 43.35 -7.25
CA VAL A 299 14.23 42.30 -7.37
C VAL A 299 14.82 41.04 -8.00
N LEU A 300 14.53 39.88 -7.41
CA LEU A 300 14.82 38.57 -7.99
C LEU A 300 13.53 37.85 -8.34
N VAL A 301 13.37 37.46 -9.61
CA VAL A 301 12.21 36.70 -10.07
C VAL A 301 12.67 35.33 -10.56
N PHE A 302 12.06 34.28 -10.00
CA PHE A 302 12.31 32.89 -10.37
C PHE A 302 11.01 32.16 -10.67
N GLY A 303 10.95 31.53 -11.85
CA GLY A 303 9.78 30.75 -12.26
C GLY A 303 9.77 30.43 -13.75
N ALA A 304 8.72 29.76 -14.20
CA ALA A 304 8.37 29.64 -15.61
C ALA A 304 7.29 30.68 -15.94
N ASP A 305 7.25 31.21 -17.17
CA ASP A 305 6.33 32.29 -17.59
C ASP A 305 6.49 33.59 -16.75
N THR A 306 7.73 33.96 -16.45
CA THR A 306 8.04 35.14 -15.61
C THR A 306 8.64 36.30 -16.38
N LEU A 307 8.92 36.16 -17.69
CA LEU A 307 9.54 37.24 -18.45
C LEU A 307 8.65 38.49 -18.49
N GLY A 308 7.33 38.30 -18.59
CA GLY A 308 6.35 39.38 -18.48
C GLY A 308 6.43 40.10 -17.14
N MET A 309 6.53 39.38 -16.01
CA MET A 309 6.67 39.95 -14.67
C MET A 309 8.00 40.72 -14.54
N CYS A 310 9.08 40.14 -15.06
CA CYS A 310 10.40 40.78 -15.05
C CYS A 310 10.38 42.11 -15.82
N ALA A 311 9.73 42.14 -16.98
CA ALA A 311 9.59 43.36 -17.78
C ALA A 311 8.72 44.42 -17.07
N ALA A 312 7.64 44.00 -16.40
CA ALA A 312 6.77 44.87 -15.62
C ALA A 312 7.45 45.45 -14.37
N PHE A 313 8.28 44.68 -13.65
CA PHE A 313 9.13 45.25 -12.59
C PHE A 313 10.12 46.27 -13.17
N ALA A 314 10.74 45.96 -14.31
CA ALA A 314 11.73 46.82 -14.93
C ALA A 314 11.15 48.13 -15.49
N SER A 315 9.84 48.22 -15.74
CA SER A 315 9.19 49.47 -16.15
C SER A 315 8.98 50.45 -15.00
N ILE A 316 9.02 49.99 -13.75
CA ILE A 316 8.85 50.87 -12.58
C ILE A 316 10.12 51.69 -12.36
N PRO A 317 10.02 53.03 -12.16
CA PRO A 317 11.17 53.90 -11.96
C PRO A 317 12.05 53.53 -10.76
N SER A 318 11.44 53.21 -9.60
CA SER A 318 12.14 52.90 -8.34
C SER A 318 12.98 51.63 -8.38
N ILE A 319 12.65 50.68 -9.26
CA ILE A 319 13.40 49.44 -9.43
C ILE A 319 14.71 49.74 -10.15
N ALA A 320 15.85 49.42 -9.54
CA ALA A 320 17.16 49.58 -10.16
C ALA A 320 17.52 48.38 -11.04
N ARG A 321 17.18 47.17 -10.60
CA ARG A 321 17.55 45.93 -11.27
C ARG A 321 16.55 44.81 -11.03
N VAL A 322 16.34 44.00 -12.07
CA VAL A 322 15.58 42.76 -12.00
C VAL A 322 16.47 41.61 -12.41
N THR A 323 16.80 40.72 -11.47
CA THR A 323 17.53 39.47 -11.74
C THR A 323 16.54 38.37 -12.10
N TRP A 324 16.65 37.83 -13.33
CA TRP A 324 15.79 36.78 -13.83
C TRP A 324 16.52 35.43 -13.89
N LEU A 325 15.93 34.46 -13.18
CA LEU A 325 16.39 33.07 -13.13
C LEU A 325 15.24 32.15 -13.56
N HIS A 326 15.58 31.02 -14.18
CA HIS A 326 14.61 30.04 -14.67
C HIS A 326 15.03 28.62 -14.26
N PRO A 327 14.10 27.66 -14.07
CA PRO A 327 14.43 26.27 -13.75
C PRO A 327 15.37 25.59 -14.77
N ASP A 328 15.40 26.06 -16.01
CA ASP A 328 16.43 25.76 -17.02
C ASP A 328 17.43 26.93 -17.13
N PRO A 329 18.67 26.79 -16.62
CA PRO A 329 19.66 27.87 -16.59
C PRO A 329 20.05 28.40 -17.97
N GLU A 330 19.96 27.61 -19.03
CA GLU A 330 20.28 28.10 -20.38
C GLU A 330 19.14 28.94 -20.99
N TYR A 331 17.93 28.85 -20.42
CA TYR A 331 16.72 29.46 -20.98
C TYR A 331 16.72 31.00 -20.98
N PRO A 332 17.07 31.70 -19.87
CA PRO A 332 17.06 33.16 -19.86
C PRO A 332 18.03 33.76 -20.87
N ALA A 333 19.22 33.18 -20.98
CA ALA A 333 20.23 33.60 -21.95
C ALA A 333 19.74 33.34 -23.40
N MET A 334 19.19 32.15 -23.67
CA MET A 334 18.63 31.80 -24.98
C MET A 334 17.53 32.80 -25.42
N LEU A 335 16.58 33.14 -24.54
CA LEU A 335 15.53 34.10 -24.88
C LEU A 335 16.05 35.53 -25.00
N SER A 336 17.02 35.92 -24.16
CA SER A 336 17.62 37.26 -24.24
C SER A 336 18.34 37.48 -25.58
N GLU A 337 19.00 36.46 -26.12
CA GLU A 337 19.57 36.49 -27.47
C GLU A 337 18.49 36.64 -28.55
N MET A 338 17.35 35.95 -28.41
CA MET A 338 16.24 36.00 -29.36
C MET A 338 15.47 37.32 -29.33
N LEU A 339 15.40 37.97 -28.18
CA LEU A 339 14.68 39.22 -27.93
C LEU A 339 15.62 40.43 -27.81
N ALA A 340 16.84 40.32 -28.33
CA ALA A 340 17.84 41.39 -28.28
C ALA A 340 17.24 42.72 -28.76
N GLY A 341 17.32 43.76 -27.92
CA GLY A 341 16.77 45.09 -28.18
C GLY A 341 15.28 45.30 -27.86
N ARG A 342 14.53 44.24 -27.50
CA ARG A 342 13.13 44.33 -27.03
C ARG A 342 12.98 44.23 -25.51
N LEU A 343 14.04 43.83 -24.80
CA LEU A 343 14.05 43.69 -23.34
C LEU A 343 14.48 44.99 -22.64
N PRO A 344 13.91 45.33 -21.47
CA PRO A 344 14.32 46.49 -20.69
C PRO A 344 15.78 46.41 -20.23
N GLY A 345 16.51 47.53 -20.24
CA GLY A 345 17.93 47.57 -19.84
C GLY A 345 18.20 47.25 -18.36
N LYS A 346 17.18 47.30 -17.49
CA LYS A 346 17.27 46.96 -16.06
C LYS A 346 17.19 45.45 -15.78
N LEU A 347 16.91 44.63 -16.81
CA LEU A 347 16.75 43.18 -16.70
C LEU A 347 18.08 42.44 -16.88
N GLU A 348 18.47 41.64 -15.90
CA GLU A 348 19.66 40.77 -15.93
C GLU A 348 19.24 39.30 -16.02
N ALA A 349 19.43 38.69 -17.19
CA ALA A 349 19.22 37.25 -17.39
C ALA A 349 20.45 36.47 -16.90
N VAL A 350 20.30 35.69 -15.82
CA VAL A 350 21.42 34.96 -15.21
C VAL A 350 21.37 33.48 -15.60
N PRO A 351 22.39 32.95 -16.30
CA PRO A 351 22.42 31.55 -16.71
C PRO A 351 22.93 30.61 -15.60
N SER A 352 22.31 30.68 -14.42
CA SER A 352 22.67 29.88 -13.25
C SER A 352 21.45 29.19 -12.64
N GLU A 353 21.71 28.16 -11.84
CA GLU A 353 20.69 27.49 -11.05
C GLU A 353 20.46 28.26 -9.75
N LEU A 354 19.20 28.46 -9.33
CA LEU A 354 18.85 29.33 -8.20
C LEU A 354 19.60 29.00 -6.91
N ARG A 355 19.65 27.74 -6.47
CA ARG A 355 20.37 27.38 -5.23
C ARG A 355 21.87 27.61 -5.33
N ALA A 356 22.47 27.33 -6.50
CA ALA A 356 23.88 27.63 -6.74
C ALA A 356 24.13 29.14 -6.69
N PHE A 357 23.27 29.92 -7.36
CA PHE A 357 23.32 31.37 -7.36
C PHE A 357 23.20 31.96 -5.94
N ILE A 358 22.26 31.49 -5.11
CA ILE A 358 22.09 31.95 -3.73
C ILE A 358 23.36 31.72 -2.89
N ARG A 359 24.05 30.59 -3.10
CA ARG A 359 25.28 30.25 -2.34
C ARG A 359 26.51 31.03 -2.80
N GLU A 360 26.53 31.48 -4.06
CA GLU A 360 27.66 32.17 -4.67
C GLU A 360 27.52 33.70 -4.63
N THR A 361 26.29 34.21 -4.59
CA THR A 361 26.02 35.65 -4.64
C THR A 361 26.32 36.34 -3.32
N SER A 362 26.95 37.52 -3.40
CA SER A 362 27.12 38.45 -2.27
C SER A 362 26.03 39.53 -2.21
N ARG A 363 25.14 39.58 -3.22
CA ARG A 363 24.10 40.60 -3.34
C ARG A 363 22.99 40.40 -2.30
N ARG A 364 22.25 41.48 -2.01
CA ARG A 364 21.05 41.46 -1.18
C ARG A 364 19.85 41.89 -2.03
N PHE A 365 18.70 41.29 -1.78
CA PHE A 365 17.47 41.54 -2.52
C PHE A 365 16.37 42.04 -1.57
N ASP A 366 15.62 43.04 -2.02
CA ASP A 366 14.46 43.57 -1.28
C ASP A 366 13.22 42.72 -1.54
N LEU A 367 13.15 42.17 -2.75
CA LEU A 367 11.99 41.41 -3.20
C LEU A 367 12.42 40.16 -3.96
N VAL A 368 11.95 39.00 -3.48
CA VAL A 368 12.14 37.70 -4.16
C VAL A 368 10.79 37.09 -4.50
N LEU A 369 10.55 36.80 -5.78
CA LEU A 369 9.35 36.11 -6.24
C LEU A 369 9.69 34.69 -6.66
N LEU A 370 9.01 33.72 -6.06
CA LEU A 370 9.04 32.31 -6.42
C LEU A 370 7.71 31.94 -7.08
N TYR A 371 7.64 32.14 -8.39
CA TYR A 371 6.51 31.78 -9.22
C TYR A 371 6.66 30.34 -9.73
N LEU A 372 6.32 29.40 -8.85
CA LEU A 372 6.47 27.98 -9.13
C LEU A 372 5.12 27.34 -9.47
N PRO A 373 5.09 26.39 -10.41
CA PRO A 373 3.95 25.50 -10.54
C PRO A 373 3.75 24.71 -9.24
N ASP A 374 2.59 24.06 -9.11
CA ASP A 374 2.36 23.17 -7.98
C ASP A 374 3.48 22.14 -7.87
N VAL A 375 3.96 21.99 -6.64
CA VAL A 375 5.14 21.22 -6.27
C VAL A 375 4.84 19.72 -6.36
N THR A 376 4.73 19.26 -7.59
CA THR A 376 4.38 17.89 -7.98
C THR A 376 5.60 17.09 -8.42
N THR A 377 6.75 17.77 -8.59
CA THR A 377 8.02 17.18 -9.00
C THR A 377 9.13 17.45 -7.99
N LEU A 378 10.15 16.60 -8.01
CA LEU A 378 11.35 16.71 -7.17
C LEU A 378 12.18 17.93 -7.50
N THR A 379 12.27 18.21 -8.80
CA THR A 379 12.98 19.37 -9.31
C THR A 379 12.38 20.66 -8.75
N LEU A 380 11.05 20.74 -8.57
CA LEU A 380 10.39 21.89 -7.95
C LEU A 380 10.42 21.84 -6.42
N ASN A 381 10.33 20.64 -5.82
CA ASN A 381 10.32 20.47 -4.37
C ASN A 381 11.52 21.11 -3.68
N ARG A 382 12.70 21.08 -4.31
CA ARG A 382 13.90 21.73 -3.76
C ARG A 382 13.74 23.24 -3.57
N TYR A 383 12.82 23.92 -4.23
CA TYR A 383 12.59 25.36 -3.99
C TYR A 383 11.54 25.62 -2.91
N CYS A 384 11.10 24.58 -2.19
CA CYS A 384 9.98 24.61 -1.25
C CYS A 384 10.31 23.87 0.07
N THR A 385 11.58 23.87 0.47
CA THR A 385 12.06 23.16 1.68
C THR A 385 12.55 24.15 2.72
N ARG A 386 12.56 23.72 3.98
CA ARG A 386 13.14 24.47 5.09
C ARG A 386 14.58 24.87 4.80
N GLU A 387 15.39 23.95 4.30
CA GLU A 387 16.80 24.19 4.00
C GLU A 387 16.96 25.29 2.93
N PHE A 388 16.14 25.25 1.87
CA PHE A 388 16.13 26.29 0.85
C PHE A 388 15.68 27.65 1.39
N PHE A 389 14.60 27.71 2.16
CA PHE A 389 14.13 28.99 2.70
C PHE A 389 15.11 29.58 3.71
N ALA A 390 15.85 28.75 4.45
CA ALA A 390 16.95 29.21 5.30
C ALA A 390 18.11 29.81 4.48
N GLU A 391 18.51 29.16 3.36
CA GLU A 391 19.50 29.72 2.42
C GLU A 391 19.00 31.03 1.81
N LEU A 392 17.73 31.09 1.42
CA LEU A 392 17.11 32.27 0.80
C LEU A 392 17.01 33.45 1.77
N ALA A 393 16.68 33.21 3.04
CA ALA A 393 16.65 34.25 4.06
C ALA A 393 18.02 34.94 4.23
N GLY A 394 19.13 34.26 3.92
CA GLY A 394 20.48 34.81 3.99
C GLY A 394 20.82 35.86 2.93
N ILE A 395 20.04 35.94 1.83
CA ILE A 395 20.25 36.91 0.74
C ILE A 395 19.23 38.05 0.73
N LEU A 396 18.26 38.07 1.65
CA LEU A 396 17.29 39.16 1.77
C LEU A 396 17.88 40.36 2.53
N SER A 397 17.45 41.58 2.18
CA SER A 397 17.70 42.79 2.98
C SER A 397 16.91 42.74 4.30
N GLU A 398 17.16 43.68 5.23
CA GLU A 398 16.52 43.66 6.57
C GLU A 398 14.98 43.71 6.54
N GLN A 399 14.42 44.47 5.59
CA GLN A 399 12.97 44.52 5.32
C GLN A 399 12.58 43.66 4.11
N GLY A 400 13.54 42.94 3.52
CA GLY A 400 13.33 42.15 2.33
C GLY A 400 12.28 41.07 2.55
N MET A 401 11.55 40.75 1.50
CA MET A 401 10.47 39.77 1.55
C MET A 401 10.54 38.76 0.41
N VAL A 402 9.98 37.58 0.66
CA VAL A 402 9.76 36.55 -0.35
C VAL A 402 8.27 36.33 -0.56
N GLY A 403 7.83 36.31 -1.82
CA GLY A 403 6.50 35.87 -2.23
C GLY A 403 6.57 34.49 -2.87
N VAL A 404 5.79 33.54 -2.35
CA VAL A 404 5.70 32.17 -2.86
C VAL A 404 4.28 31.86 -3.32
N ARG A 405 4.14 31.48 -4.59
CA ARG A 405 2.86 31.09 -5.18
C ARG A 405 2.53 29.63 -4.86
N VAL A 406 1.31 29.37 -4.39
CA VAL A 406 0.71 28.03 -4.23
C VAL A 406 -0.70 28.01 -4.80
N SER A 407 -1.16 26.88 -5.35
CA SER A 407 -2.55 26.77 -5.76
C SER A 407 -3.50 26.86 -4.56
N GLY A 408 -4.54 27.67 -4.71
CA GLY A 408 -5.57 27.93 -3.70
C GLY A 408 -6.97 27.74 -4.26
N GLY A 409 -7.95 28.31 -3.56
CA GLY A 409 -9.33 28.37 -4.04
C GLY A 409 -10.04 29.57 -3.46
N ALA A 410 -10.63 30.40 -4.32
CA ALA A 410 -11.23 31.68 -3.90
C ALA A 410 -12.40 31.52 -2.91
N ASN A 411 -13.21 30.45 -3.06
CA ASN A 411 -14.43 30.24 -2.26
C ASN A 411 -14.56 28.81 -1.68
N TYR A 412 -13.67 27.89 -2.06
CA TYR A 412 -13.67 26.51 -1.56
C TYR A 412 -12.26 25.94 -1.60
N VAL A 413 -11.82 25.37 -0.47
CA VAL A 413 -10.50 24.72 -0.34
C VAL A 413 -10.70 23.32 0.22
N GLY A 414 -10.62 22.31 -0.66
CA GLY A 414 -10.61 20.91 -0.24
C GLY A 414 -9.24 20.48 0.31
N ALA A 415 -9.16 19.29 0.91
CA ALA A 415 -7.92 18.72 1.47
C ALA A 415 -6.72 18.78 0.49
N GLU A 416 -6.99 18.55 -0.79
CA GLU A 416 -6.04 18.65 -1.90
C GLU A 416 -5.34 20.01 -2.07
N LEU A 417 -5.98 21.10 -1.65
CA LEU A 417 -5.45 22.46 -1.72
C LEU A 417 -5.06 22.98 -0.32
N SER A 418 -5.78 22.54 0.73
CA SER A 418 -5.43 22.92 2.11
C SER A 418 -4.15 22.25 2.58
N ASP A 419 -3.91 20.98 2.26
CA ASP A 419 -2.73 20.26 2.74
C ASP A 419 -1.41 20.81 2.15
N PRO A 420 -1.28 21.07 0.83
CA PRO A 420 -0.08 21.70 0.27
C PRO A 420 0.11 23.15 0.73
N GLY A 421 -0.97 23.93 0.85
CA GLY A 421 -0.91 25.30 1.35
C GLY A 421 -0.45 25.36 2.81
N ALA A 422 -1.01 24.50 3.67
CA ALA A 422 -0.58 24.30 5.05
C ALA A 422 0.88 23.85 5.16
N MET A 423 1.31 22.90 4.32
CA MET A 423 2.70 22.48 4.22
C MET A 423 3.63 23.64 3.90
N MET A 424 3.30 24.44 2.88
CA MET A 424 4.13 25.56 2.47
C MET A 424 4.19 26.63 3.57
N LEU A 425 3.05 27.01 4.13
CA LEU A 425 2.96 27.99 5.21
C LEU A 425 3.78 27.55 6.43
N ALA A 426 3.63 26.30 6.86
CA ALA A 426 4.41 25.74 7.97
C ALA A 426 5.91 25.73 7.67
N THR A 427 6.30 25.40 6.44
CA THR A 427 7.71 25.34 6.04
C THR A 427 8.32 26.74 5.96
N LEU A 428 7.62 27.72 5.40
CA LEU A 428 8.05 29.13 5.39
C LEU A 428 8.20 29.69 6.82
N GLY A 429 7.25 29.38 7.71
CA GLY A 429 7.28 29.80 9.11
C GLY A 429 8.46 29.25 9.92
N THR A 430 9.21 28.26 9.40
CA THR A 430 10.45 27.80 10.05
C THR A 430 11.65 28.73 9.83
N SER A 431 11.62 29.55 8.78
CA SER A 431 12.74 30.45 8.41
C SER A 431 12.39 31.94 8.51
N PHE A 432 11.10 32.27 8.55
CA PHE A 432 10.60 33.65 8.57
C PHE A 432 9.70 33.90 9.78
N LYS A 433 9.85 35.07 10.41
CA LYS A 433 9.06 35.47 11.59
C LYS A 433 7.62 35.87 11.25
N ASN A 434 7.42 36.63 10.17
CA ASN A 434 6.14 37.20 9.80
C ASN A 434 5.67 36.60 8.47
N THR A 435 4.41 36.16 8.41
CA THR A 435 3.78 35.59 7.20
C THR A 435 2.37 36.14 6.96
N VAL A 436 2.11 36.58 5.73
CA VAL A 436 0.81 37.06 5.27
C VAL A 436 0.36 36.28 4.03
N ILE A 437 -0.95 36.23 3.81
CA ILE A 437 -1.59 35.42 2.78
C ILE A 437 -2.44 36.33 1.89
N LYS A 438 -2.20 36.31 0.57
CA LYS A 438 -3.16 36.80 -0.43
C LYS A 438 -4.00 35.62 -0.92
N PRO A 439 -5.32 35.61 -0.71
CA PRO A 439 -6.18 34.52 -1.11
C PRO A 439 -6.57 34.58 -2.59
N GLY A 440 -7.03 33.45 -3.11
CA GLY A 440 -7.52 33.34 -4.50
C GLY A 440 -7.22 31.96 -5.09
N ASP A 441 -7.48 31.83 -6.39
CA ASP A 441 -7.12 30.63 -7.16
C ASP A 441 -5.59 30.43 -7.17
N GLU A 442 -4.85 31.55 -7.20
CA GLU A 442 -3.44 31.61 -6.83
C GLU A 442 -3.30 32.27 -5.46
N THR A 443 -2.87 31.48 -4.49
CA THR A 443 -2.57 31.97 -3.15
C THR A 443 -1.11 32.35 -3.06
N TRP A 444 -0.85 33.57 -2.62
CA TRP A 444 0.51 34.04 -2.38
C TRP A 444 0.79 34.05 -0.89
N LEU A 445 1.81 33.30 -0.49
CA LEU A 445 2.36 33.31 0.85
C LEU A 445 3.56 34.25 0.85
N ILE A 446 3.43 35.37 1.57
CA ILE A 446 4.45 36.40 1.63
C ILE A 446 5.08 36.34 3.01
N ALA A 447 6.41 36.26 3.06
CA ALA A 447 7.16 36.05 4.29
C ALA A 447 8.34 37.03 4.40
N SER A 448 8.58 37.53 5.61
CA SER A 448 9.71 38.42 5.92
C SER A 448 10.18 38.22 7.36
N ASN A 449 11.44 38.58 7.62
CA ASN A 449 11.98 38.74 8.96
C ASN A 449 11.80 40.17 9.50
N GLY A 450 11.52 41.13 8.62
CA GLY A 450 11.11 42.49 8.96
C GLY A 450 9.62 42.56 9.29
N ASN A 451 9.19 43.70 9.85
CA ASN A 451 7.80 43.94 10.23
C ASN A 451 6.99 44.62 9.12
N GLY A 452 7.55 44.76 7.91
CA GLY A 452 6.94 45.50 6.80
C GLY A 452 5.75 44.82 6.14
N VAL A 453 5.61 43.50 6.24
CA VAL A 453 4.51 42.75 5.59
C VAL A 453 3.15 43.08 6.22
N GLU A 454 2.15 43.30 5.38
CA GLU A 454 0.81 43.77 5.77
C GLU A 454 -0.28 42.92 5.12
N GLN A 455 -1.46 42.83 5.76
CA GLN A 455 -2.59 42.08 5.24
C GLN A 455 -3.86 42.93 5.07
N SER A 456 -3.86 44.17 5.59
CA SER A 456 -4.92 45.15 5.39
C SER A 456 -4.91 45.70 3.96
N ALA A 457 -5.99 45.44 3.24
CA ALA A 457 -6.21 45.95 1.89
C ALA A 457 -6.09 47.48 1.79
N GLU A 458 -6.56 48.22 2.79
CA GLU A 458 -6.52 49.69 2.80
C GLU A 458 -5.10 50.26 2.91
N ILE A 459 -4.24 49.61 3.69
CA ILE A 459 -2.85 50.03 3.85
C ILE A 459 -2.07 49.73 2.57
N LEU A 460 -2.28 48.53 2.00
CA LEU A 460 -1.64 48.10 0.76
C LEU A 460 -2.06 48.96 -0.44
N PHE A 461 -3.33 49.34 -0.51
CA PHE A 461 -3.86 50.32 -1.47
C PHE A 461 -3.08 51.64 -1.40
N LYS A 462 -2.91 52.20 -0.20
CA LYS A 462 -2.17 53.46 -0.01
C LYS A 462 -0.69 53.33 -0.37
N ARG A 463 -0.05 52.22 0.00
CA ARG A 463 1.36 51.95 -0.33
C ARG A 463 1.57 51.89 -1.83
N TYR A 464 0.71 51.14 -2.54
CA TYR A 464 0.82 50.98 -3.98
C TYR A 464 0.52 52.27 -4.74
N GLY A 465 -0.53 53.00 -4.35
CA GLY A 465 -0.88 54.29 -4.95
C GLY A 465 0.17 55.39 -4.72
N GLY A 466 1.13 55.19 -3.82
CA GLY A 466 2.25 56.12 -3.59
C GLY A 466 3.46 55.89 -4.49
N ILE A 467 3.47 54.85 -5.34
CA ILE A 467 4.60 54.49 -6.19
C ILE A 467 4.48 55.21 -7.54
N GLU A 468 5.49 55.97 -7.91
CA GLU A 468 5.54 56.69 -9.19
C GLU A 468 5.49 55.71 -10.38
N GLY A 469 4.57 55.94 -11.32
CA GLY A 469 4.39 55.10 -12.52
C GLY A 469 3.71 53.75 -12.29
N ALA A 470 3.24 53.45 -11.07
CA ALA A 470 2.54 52.20 -10.79
C ALA A 470 1.10 52.17 -11.34
N GLU A 471 0.42 53.33 -11.41
CA GLU A 471 -0.95 53.45 -11.94
C GLU A 471 -1.06 53.06 -13.43
N ASP A 472 0.00 53.29 -14.20
CA ASP A 472 0.08 52.89 -15.62
C ASP A 472 0.19 51.37 -15.80
N LEU A 473 0.67 50.66 -14.77
CA LEU A 473 0.83 49.22 -14.78
C LEU A 473 -0.45 48.50 -14.31
N PHE A 474 -1.01 48.92 -13.18
CA PHE A 474 -2.20 48.31 -12.60
C PHE A 474 -3.00 49.35 -11.79
N PRO A 475 -4.34 49.38 -11.88
CA PRO A 475 -5.14 50.36 -11.16
C PRO A 475 -5.05 50.15 -9.64
N PRO A 476 -4.77 51.19 -8.83
CA PRO A 476 -4.65 51.05 -7.37
C PRO A 476 -5.88 50.44 -6.70
N GLU A 477 -7.09 50.74 -7.18
CA GLU A 477 -8.35 50.18 -6.67
C GLU A 477 -8.40 48.65 -6.78
N GLY A 478 -7.70 48.07 -7.76
CA GLY A 478 -7.59 46.63 -7.92
C GLY A 478 -6.93 45.95 -6.72
N VAL A 479 -6.01 46.63 -6.03
CA VAL A 479 -5.30 46.11 -4.84
C VAL A 479 -6.27 45.79 -3.70
N LEU A 480 -7.37 46.56 -3.57
CA LEU A 480 -8.38 46.33 -2.54
C LEU A 480 -9.05 44.95 -2.70
N ALA A 481 -9.29 44.52 -3.94
CA ALA A 481 -9.92 43.24 -4.24
C ALA A 481 -9.00 42.04 -3.97
N LEU A 482 -7.68 42.23 -3.97
CA LEU A 482 -6.70 41.16 -3.78
C LEU A 482 -6.67 40.64 -2.33
N TYR A 483 -6.99 41.49 -1.35
CA TYR A 483 -6.86 41.19 0.09
C TYR A 483 -8.19 41.25 0.85
N ALA A 484 -9.27 40.72 0.27
CA ALA A 484 -10.58 40.67 0.94
C ALA A 484 -10.49 39.95 2.32
N PRO A 485 -10.85 40.61 3.44
CA PRO A 485 -10.64 40.08 4.79
C PRO A 485 -11.30 38.71 5.05
N GLU A 486 -12.51 38.51 4.53
CA GLU A 486 -13.25 37.25 4.70
C GLU A 486 -12.55 36.07 4.01
N ARG A 487 -11.99 36.29 2.81
CA ARG A 487 -11.26 35.26 2.06
C ARG A 487 -9.93 34.90 2.73
N VAL A 488 -9.24 35.91 3.28
CA VAL A 488 -8.03 35.72 4.08
C VAL A 488 -8.33 34.83 5.28
N ALA A 489 -9.38 35.15 6.06
CA ALA A 489 -9.75 34.42 7.26
C ALA A 489 -10.17 32.97 6.94
N PHE A 490 -10.97 32.78 5.88
CA PHE A 490 -11.39 31.47 5.39
C PHE A 490 -10.19 30.58 5.06
N GLN A 491 -9.24 31.10 4.28
CA GLN A 491 -8.11 30.31 3.83
C GLN A 491 -7.11 30.02 4.94
N ARG A 492 -6.84 30.99 5.81
CA ARG A 492 -6.00 30.79 7.01
C ARG A 492 -6.57 29.70 7.91
N SER A 493 -7.88 29.74 8.20
CA SER A 493 -8.56 28.73 9.02
C SER A 493 -8.47 27.33 8.41
N ALA A 494 -8.58 27.21 7.08
CA ALA A 494 -8.44 25.93 6.38
C ALA A 494 -7.02 25.35 6.52
N TYR A 495 -5.99 26.19 6.40
CA TYR A 495 -4.59 25.77 6.57
C TYR A 495 -4.27 25.40 8.02
N GLU A 496 -4.70 26.20 9.00
CA GLU A 496 -4.48 25.92 10.42
C GLU A 496 -5.17 24.61 10.86
N LYS A 497 -6.39 24.34 10.37
CA LYS A 497 -7.07 23.07 10.60
C LYS A 497 -6.30 21.89 10.03
N ALA A 498 -5.82 21.99 8.79
CA ALA A 498 -5.01 20.95 8.16
C ALA A 498 -3.69 20.70 8.91
N MET A 499 -3.07 21.76 9.45
CA MET A 499 -1.89 21.66 10.31
C MET A 499 -2.18 20.97 11.63
N ALA A 500 -3.30 21.28 12.30
CA ALA A 500 -3.70 20.66 13.55
C ALA A 500 -4.06 19.17 13.38
N ASP A 501 -4.62 18.82 12.21
CA ASP A 501 -4.95 17.44 11.84
C ASP A 501 -3.71 16.59 11.52
N ALA A 502 -2.58 17.22 11.26
CA ALA A 502 -1.29 16.55 11.09
C ALA A 502 -0.46 16.70 12.37
N SER A 503 0.28 15.66 12.77
CA SER A 503 1.12 15.73 13.97
C SER A 503 2.30 16.71 13.75
N GLY A 504 2.15 18.01 14.05
CA GLY A 504 3.20 19.05 14.09
C GLY A 504 4.28 18.94 13.00
N ASP A 505 5.46 18.43 13.36
CA ASP A 505 6.61 18.18 12.48
C ASP A 505 6.29 17.33 11.23
N ALA A 506 5.15 16.65 11.18
CA ALA A 506 4.65 15.93 10.03
C ALA A 506 4.24 16.84 8.86
N VAL A 507 4.18 18.16 9.03
CA VAL A 507 3.78 19.11 7.96
C VAL A 507 4.98 19.76 7.25
N VAL A 508 6.11 19.95 7.92
CA VAL A 508 7.28 20.67 7.36
C VAL A 508 7.97 19.90 6.24
N ASN A 509 8.21 20.54 5.10
CA ASN A 509 8.90 19.97 3.94
C ASN A 509 10.42 20.13 4.04
N THR A 510 11.18 19.06 3.81
CA THR A 510 12.66 19.07 3.88
C THR A 510 13.28 18.35 2.68
N ASP A 511 14.58 18.58 2.43
CA ASP A 511 15.30 17.93 1.32
C ASP A 511 15.28 16.38 1.42
N ASN A 512 15.36 15.83 2.63
CA ASN A 512 15.34 14.37 2.86
C ASN A 512 13.92 13.78 2.94
N LEU A 513 12.90 14.62 3.16
CA LEU A 513 11.50 14.21 3.28
C LEU A 513 10.60 15.17 2.46
N PRO A 514 10.49 14.93 1.14
CA PRO A 514 9.80 15.80 0.17
C PRO A 514 8.27 15.61 0.26
N LYS A 515 7.66 16.14 1.31
CA LYS A 515 6.23 15.95 1.58
C LYS A 515 5.33 16.50 0.49
N ALA A 516 5.79 17.44 -0.33
CA ALA A 516 5.03 17.93 -1.47
C ALA A 516 4.65 16.80 -2.45
N LEU A 517 5.56 15.83 -2.66
CA LEU A 517 5.28 14.66 -3.51
C LEU A 517 4.18 13.75 -2.96
N LYS A 518 4.05 13.64 -1.64
CA LYS A 518 2.97 12.87 -1.00
C LYS A 518 1.62 13.47 -1.37
N PHE A 519 1.50 14.79 -1.35
CA PHE A 519 0.27 15.48 -1.74
C PHE A 519 0.00 15.39 -3.23
N GLY A 520 1.05 15.52 -4.07
CA GLY A 520 0.95 15.27 -5.51
C GLY A 520 0.44 13.86 -5.82
N LEU A 521 0.93 12.83 -5.11
CA LEU A 521 0.44 11.46 -5.25
C LEU A 521 -1.04 11.33 -4.85
N PHE A 522 -1.46 11.92 -3.73
CA PHE A 522 -2.87 11.87 -3.31
C PHE A 522 -3.80 12.60 -4.28
N LEU A 523 -3.38 13.75 -4.79
CA LEU A 523 -4.10 14.50 -5.80
C LEU A 523 -4.27 13.66 -7.07
N ALA A 524 -3.17 13.07 -7.57
CA ALA A 524 -3.19 12.23 -8.76
C ALA A 524 -4.08 10.98 -8.59
N LEU A 525 -4.07 10.35 -7.42
CA LEU A 525 -4.98 9.23 -7.10
C LEU A 525 -6.45 9.65 -7.08
N LYS A 526 -6.76 10.85 -6.56
CA LYS A 526 -8.12 11.38 -6.50
C LYS A 526 -8.64 11.76 -7.89
N GLN A 527 -7.81 12.43 -8.70
CA GLN A 527 -8.10 12.78 -10.10
C GLN A 527 -8.32 11.52 -10.96
N ALA A 528 -7.59 10.44 -10.70
CA ALA A 528 -7.79 9.13 -11.35
C ALA A 528 -9.08 8.40 -10.93
N GLY A 529 -9.92 9.00 -10.06
CA GLY A 529 -11.15 8.39 -9.56
C GLY A 529 -10.94 7.35 -8.45
N TRP A 530 -9.71 7.14 -7.98
CA TRP A 530 -9.37 6.12 -6.97
C TRP A 530 -9.56 6.63 -5.53
N ARG A 531 -10.71 7.25 -5.25
CA ARG A 531 -11.02 7.86 -3.93
C ARG A 531 -10.93 6.87 -2.77
N ARG A 532 -11.36 5.61 -2.98
CA ARG A 532 -11.25 4.56 -1.96
C ARG A 532 -9.80 4.16 -1.68
N VAL A 533 -8.96 4.11 -2.71
CA VAL A 533 -7.53 3.79 -2.59
C VAL A 533 -6.80 4.95 -1.91
N SER A 534 -7.10 6.20 -2.26
CA SER A 534 -6.47 7.36 -1.60
C SER A 534 -6.87 7.47 -0.12
N GLY A 535 -8.12 7.14 0.23
CA GLY A 535 -8.55 6.98 1.62
C GLY A 535 -7.78 5.86 2.33
N ALA A 536 -7.80 4.65 1.77
CA ALA A 536 -7.09 3.50 2.33
C ALA A 536 -5.57 3.73 2.47
N LEU A 537 -4.95 4.40 1.51
CA LEU A 537 -3.53 4.74 1.53
C LEU A 537 -3.23 5.79 2.61
N ARG A 538 -4.09 6.81 2.77
CA ARG A 538 -3.97 7.76 3.89
C ARG A 538 -4.01 7.03 5.24
N TYR A 539 -4.94 6.08 5.42
CA TYR A 539 -5.01 5.25 6.63
C TYR A 539 -3.78 4.35 6.80
N ALA A 540 -3.35 3.65 5.74
CA ALA A 540 -2.16 2.80 5.78
C ALA A 540 -0.89 3.59 6.13
N LEU A 541 -0.81 4.85 5.69
CA LEU A 541 0.32 5.73 5.98
C LEU A 541 0.37 6.22 7.42
N GLN A 542 -0.73 6.17 8.16
CA GLN A 542 -0.71 6.40 9.60
C GLN A 542 0.14 5.35 10.33
N ALA A 543 0.29 4.14 9.78
CA ALA A 543 1.19 3.11 10.32
C ALA A 543 2.68 3.46 10.16
N GLY A 544 3.02 4.52 9.41
CA GLY A 544 4.38 5.02 9.23
C GLY A 544 5.34 3.97 8.66
N ILE A 545 6.55 3.92 9.21
CA ILE A 545 7.61 2.98 8.78
C ILE A 545 7.20 1.50 8.87
N TRP A 546 6.29 1.16 9.79
CA TRP A 546 5.85 -0.21 10.00
C TRP A 546 5.09 -0.78 8.80
N LEU A 547 4.45 0.07 7.99
CA LEU A 547 3.84 -0.34 6.73
C LEU A 547 4.84 -1.06 5.83
N PHE A 548 6.09 -0.57 5.77
CA PHE A 548 7.10 -1.12 4.87
C PHE A 548 8.03 -2.14 5.54
N LEU A 549 8.22 -2.05 6.87
CA LEU A 549 9.12 -2.94 7.61
C LEU A 549 8.48 -4.32 7.88
N THR A 550 7.18 -4.36 8.16
CA THR A 550 6.46 -5.59 8.48
C THR A 550 6.52 -6.70 7.43
N PRO A 551 6.43 -6.48 6.10
CA PRO A 551 6.54 -7.56 5.13
C PRO A 551 7.96 -8.16 5.10
N ILE A 552 8.99 -7.34 5.34
CA ILE A 552 10.39 -7.79 5.46
C ILE A 552 10.55 -8.68 6.70
N LEU A 553 10.00 -8.26 7.84
CA LEU A 553 10.02 -9.04 9.08
C LEU A 553 9.25 -10.35 8.96
N ILE A 554 8.02 -10.33 8.42
CA ILE A 554 7.19 -11.53 8.21
C ILE A 554 7.94 -12.51 7.31
N TYR A 555 8.49 -12.03 6.20
CA TYR A 555 9.30 -12.86 5.31
C TYR A 555 10.54 -13.41 6.02
N GLY A 556 11.27 -12.58 6.78
CA GLY A 556 12.42 -13.00 7.58
C GLY A 556 12.10 -14.08 8.60
N VAL A 557 10.98 -13.95 9.33
CA VAL A 557 10.49 -14.95 10.29
C VAL A 557 10.08 -16.23 9.58
N PHE A 558 9.28 -16.16 8.52
CA PHE A 558 8.88 -17.35 7.75
C PHE A 558 10.08 -18.06 7.14
N ARG A 559 11.06 -17.30 6.68
CA ARG A 559 12.33 -17.80 6.17
C ARG A 559 13.13 -18.49 7.28
N ALA A 560 13.25 -17.89 8.47
CA ALA A 560 13.90 -18.52 9.62
C ALA A 560 13.20 -19.82 10.04
N VAL A 561 11.87 -19.83 10.09
CA VAL A 561 11.07 -21.03 10.40
C VAL A 561 11.27 -22.12 9.33
N TYR A 562 11.28 -21.76 8.04
CA TYR A 562 11.58 -22.70 6.95
C TYR A 562 12.96 -23.35 7.12
N VAL A 563 13.98 -22.54 7.43
CA VAL A 563 15.33 -23.00 7.69
C VAL A 563 15.40 -23.93 8.91
N LEU A 564 14.77 -23.57 10.03
CA LEU A 564 14.77 -24.34 11.27
C LEU A 564 13.99 -25.68 11.15
N LYS A 565 12.87 -25.68 10.42
CA LYS A 565 12.02 -26.88 10.24
C LYS A 565 12.50 -27.82 9.14
N GLY A 566 13.39 -27.38 8.25
CA GLY A 566 13.95 -28.19 7.18
C GLY A 566 14.83 -29.35 7.69
N ARG A 567 14.21 -30.42 8.21
CA ARG A 567 14.88 -31.68 8.61
C ARG A 567 15.07 -32.68 7.45
N GLY A 568 15.34 -32.18 6.24
CA GLY A 568 15.51 -32.99 5.03
C GLY A 568 16.66 -32.52 4.15
N LYS A 569 17.28 -33.44 3.40
CA LYS A 569 18.40 -33.21 2.48
C LYS A 569 17.95 -32.52 1.15
N GLU A 570 17.38 -31.31 1.17
CA GLU A 570 16.82 -30.62 -0.03
C GLU A 570 17.56 -29.32 -0.47
N ARG A 571 17.72 -29.06 -1.79
CA ARG A 571 18.35 -27.82 -2.35
C ARG A 571 17.27 -26.92 -2.88
N SER A 572 17.18 -25.70 -2.36
CA SER A 572 16.24 -24.71 -2.89
C SER A 572 16.95 -23.78 -3.88
N LEU A 573 16.57 -23.84 -5.16
CA LEU A 573 16.97 -22.83 -6.16
C LEU A 573 16.33 -21.46 -5.86
N PHE A 574 15.30 -21.44 -5.03
CA PHE A 574 14.67 -20.24 -4.50
C PHE A 574 15.69 -19.27 -3.91
N ASP A 575 16.76 -19.77 -3.29
CA ASP A 575 17.75 -18.91 -2.64
C ASP A 575 18.56 -18.11 -3.67
N SER A 576 18.87 -18.70 -4.82
CA SER A 576 19.53 -17.98 -5.93
C SER A 576 18.56 -17.03 -6.63
N HIS A 577 17.30 -17.43 -6.83
CA HIS A 577 16.29 -16.57 -7.44
C HIS A 577 15.95 -15.38 -6.54
N PHE A 578 15.76 -15.61 -5.23
CA PHE A 578 15.43 -14.58 -4.26
C PHE A 578 16.61 -13.66 -3.98
N LEU A 579 17.84 -14.19 -3.90
CA LEU A 579 19.04 -13.36 -3.83
C LEU A 579 19.06 -12.39 -5.01
N MET A 580 18.94 -12.90 -6.23
CA MET A 580 18.98 -12.06 -7.43
C MET A 580 17.82 -11.06 -7.50
N LEU A 581 16.61 -11.49 -7.14
CA LEU A 581 15.42 -10.62 -7.11
C LEU A 581 15.53 -9.52 -6.05
N SER A 582 15.96 -9.85 -4.83
CA SER A 582 16.10 -8.87 -3.75
C SER A 582 17.27 -7.92 -3.99
N THR A 583 18.39 -8.39 -4.55
CA THR A 583 19.51 -7.52 -4.90
C THR A 583 19.17 -6.61 -6.08
N GLY A 584 18.50 -7.12 -7.13
CA GLY A 584 18.02 -6.28 -8.23
C GLY A 584 17.05 -5.20 -7.76
N LEU A 585 16.13 -5.55 -6.84
CA LEU A 585 15.22 -4.61 -6.18
C LEU A 585 15.99 -3.53 -5.42
N VAL A 586 16.90 -3.93 -4.53
CA VAL A 586 17.69 -3.01 -3.72
C VAL A 586 18.56 -2.11 -4.58
N SER A 587 19.18 -2.66 -5.61
CA SER A 587 20.07 -1.93 -6.51
C SER A 587 19.33 -0.86 -7.31
N MET A 588 18.17 -1.19 -7.88
CA MET A 588 17.38 -0.19 -8.61
C MET A 588 16.74 0.83 -7.66
N ALA A 589 16.23 0.39 -6.52
CA ALA A 589 15.71 1.28 -5.49
C ALA A 589 16.79 2.25 -5.00
N PHE A 590 17.98 1.75 -4.70
CA PHE A 590 19.14 2.56 -4.31
C PHE A 590 19.54 3.53 -5.42
N SER A 591 19.58 3.10 -6.68
CA SER A 591 19.86 3.98 -7.82
C SER A 591 18.85 5.14 -7.89
N ILE A 592 17.54 4.86 -7.76
CA ILE A 592 16.51 5.91 -7.74
C ILE A 592 16.67 6.84 -6.53
N VAL A 593 16.98 6.31 -5.35
CA VAL A 593 17.26 7.13 -4.16
C VAL A 593 18.49 8.03 -4.40
N LEU A 594 19.56 7.51 -5.00
CA LEU A 594 20.72 8.32 -5.35
C LEU A 594 20.37 9.39 -6.38
N MET A 595 19.59 9.05 -7.43
CA MET A 595 19.11 10.00 -8.44
C MET A 595 18.25 11.09 -7.81
N PHE A 596 17.39 10.72 -6.86
CA PHE A 596 16.57 11.64 -6.08
C PHE A 596 17.43 12.63 -5.29
N VAL A 597 18.39 12.13 -4.50
CA VAL A 597 19.21 13.00 -3.65
C VAL A 597 20.09 13.88 -4.53
N TYR A 598 20.56 13.33 -5.63
CA TYR A 598 21.29 14.07 -6.65
C TYR A 598 20.45 15.23 -7.22
N GLN A 599 19.17 14.98 -7.57
CA GLN A 599 18.26 16.00 -8.08
C GLN A 599 17.95 17.10 -7.06
N SER A 600 17.71 16.71 -5.80
CA SER A 600 17.46 17.67 -4.71
C SER A 600 18.66 18.60 -4.50
N ARG A 601 19.89 18.08 -4.56
CA ARG A 601 21.11 18.83 -4.24
C ARG A 601 21.73 19.58 -5.41
N PHE A 602 21.83 18.96 -6.58
CA PHE A 602 22.61 19.48 -7.72
C PHE A 602 21.74 19.92 -8.91
N GLY A 603 20.42 19.73 -8.85
CA GLY A 603 19.48 20.15 -9.89
C GLY A 603 19.13 19.07 -10.90
N SER A 604 18.69 19.46 -12.10
CA SER A 604 18.08 18.51 -13.06
C SER A 604 19.03 17.39 -13.49
N LEU A 605 18.56 16.14 -13.32
CA LEU A 605 19.25 14.92 -13.75
C LEU A 605 19.04 14.59 -15.23
N PHE A 606 18.18 15.34 -15.94
CA PHE A 606 17.79 15.04 -17.32
C PHE A 606 18.97 14.98 -18.32
N LEU A 607 20.02 15.77 -18.06
CA LEU A 607 21.26 15.77 -18.84
C LEU A 607 22.20 14.64 -18.40
N GLU A 608 22.31 14.41 -17.10
CA GLU A 608 23.32 13.53 -16.52
C GLU A 608 22.85 12.08 -16.35
N ILE A 609 21.59 11.77 -16.67
CA ILE A 609 21.03 10.42 -16.52
C ILE A 609 21.84 9.36 -17.27
N GLY A 610 22.35 9.69 -18.45
CA GLY A 610 23.20 8.79 -19.22
C GLY A 610 24.56 8.55 -18.54
N MET A 611 25.17 9.58 -17.95
CA MET A 611 26.43 9.47 -17.20
C MET A 611 26.24 8.71 -15.89
N VAL A 612 25.22 9.05 -15.11
CA VAL A 612 24.89 8.41 -13.84
C VAL A 612 24.57 6.93 -14.06
N THR A 613 23.78 6.60 -15.07
CA THR A 613 23.51 5.21 -15.45
C THR A 613 24.78 4.51 -15.96
N ALA A 614 25.63 5.20 -16.72
CA ALA A 614 26.91 4.63 -17.18
C ALA A 614 27.86 4.30 -16.02
N LEU A 615 27.95 5.15 -14.98
CA LEU A 615 28.74 4.88 -13.78
C LEU A 615 28.23 3.66 -13.01
N PHE A 616 26.90 3.55 -12.87
CA PHE A 616 26.29 2.36 -12.26
C PHE A 616 26.60 1.09 -13.07
N MET A 617 26.45 1.15 -14.39
CA MET A 617 26.77 0.04 -15.29
C MET A 617 28.26 -0.33 -15.26
N PHE A 618 29.15 0.66 -15.20
CA PHE A 618 30.58 0.43 -15.01
C PHE A 618 30.86 -0.35 -13.71
N GLY A 619 30.24 0.07 -12.60
CA GLY A 619 30.28 -0.65 -11.33
C GLY A 619 29.86 -2.10 -11.46
N GLY A 620 28.71 -2.36 -12.11
CA GLY A 620 28.19 -3.72 -12.34
C GLY A 620 29.12 -4.60 -13.16
N ALA A 621 29.69 -4.07 -14.24
CA ALA A 621 30.67 -4.78 -15.06
C ALA A 621 31.94 -5.11 -14.25
N ALA A 622 32.47 -4.14 -13.50
CA ALA A 622 33.65 -4.30 -12.66
C ALA A 622 33.43 -5.32 -11.53
N GLY A 623 32.31 -5.24 -10.82
CA GLY A 623 31.95 -6.18 -9.74
C GLY A 623 31.78 -7.62 -10.23
N CYS A 624 31.11 -7.79 -11.37
CA CYS A 624 30.95 -9.11 -12.01
C CYS A 624 32.30 -9.68 -12.47
N ALA A 625 33.15 -8.85 -13.09
CA ALA A 625 34.49 -9.25 -13.54
C ALA A 625 35.38 -9.65 -12.36
N ALA A 626 35.38 -8.86 -11.27
CA ALA A 626 36.19 -9.11 -10.07
C ALA A 626 35.84 -10.45 -9.41
N VAL A 627 34.55 -10.72 -9.15
CA VAL A 627 34.14 -11.99 -8.55
C VAL A 627 34.32 -13.16 -9.51
N SER A 628 34.07 -12.96 -10.81
CA SER A 628 34.36 -13.99 -11.83
C SER A 628 35.85 -14.34 -11.90
N TRP A 629 36.74 -13.36 -11.68
CA TRP A 629 38.18 -13.59 -11.59
C TRP A 629 38.54 -14.35 -10.31
N LEU A 630 37.98 -13.94 -9.16
CA LEU A 630 38.23 -14.57 -7.86
C LEU A 630 37.77 -16.03 -7.82
N LEU A 631 36.57 -16.31 -8.34
CA LEU A 631 36.01 -17.67 -8.43
C LEU A 631 36.80 -18.60 -9.35
N ARG A 632 37.57 -18.05 -10.31
CA ARG A 632 38.44 -18.79 -11.22
C ARG A 632 39.82 -19.05 -10.63
N HIS A 633 40.44 -18.06 -10.00
CA HIS A 633 41.84 -18.13 -9.53
C HIS A 633 41.99 -18.62 -8.07
N ARG A 634 40.92 -18.54 -7.25
CA ARG A 634 40.93 -18.98 -5.84
C ARG A 634 39.82 -20.01 -5.57
N PRO A 635 39.91 -21.23 -6.13
CA PRO A 635 38.84 -22.25 -6.00
C PRO A 635 38.62 -22.74 -4.56
N GLY A 636 39.62 -22.59 -3.67
CA GLY A 636 39.52 -22.92 -2.24
C GLY A 636 38.73 -21.90 -1.39
N LEU A 637 38.38 -20.73 -1.94
CA LEU A 637 37.56 -19.75 -1.24
C LEU A 637 36.12 -20.27 -1.13
N SER A 638 35.62 -20.44 0.10
CA SER A 638 34.23 -20.84 0.32
C SER A 638 33.30 -19.78 -0.28
N GLY A 639 32.55 -20.15 -1.33
CA GLY A 639 31.57 -19.27 -1.97
C GLY A 639 30.46 -18.78 -1.03
N ARG A 640 30.33 -19.37 0.18
CA ARG A 640 29.44 -18.85 1.23
C ARG A 640 30.09 -17.70 2.01
N CYS A 641 31.37 -17.80 2.36
CA CYS A 641 32.08 -16.72 3.05
C CYS A 641 32.13 -15.47 2.18
N LEU A 642 32.46 -15.63 0.89
CA LEU A 642 32.45 -14.53 -0.07
C LEU A 642 31.07 -13.84 -0.14
N LEU A 643 29.99 -14.63 -0.17
CA LEU A 643 28.62 -14.10 -0.26
C LEU A 643 28.29 -13.31 1.02
N GLY A 644 28.66 -13.85 2.18
CA GLY A 644 28.45 -13.19 3.47
C GLY A 644 29.21 -11.88 3.61
N THR A 645 30.47 -11.85 3.16
CA THR A 645 31.26 -10.61 3.14
C THR A 645 30.63 -9.56 2.23
N CYS A 646 30.21 -9.93 1.02
CA CYS A 646 29.55 -8.99 0.10
C CYS A 646 28.23 -8.44 0.69
N LEU A 647 27.39 -9.29 1.28
CA LEU A 647 26.13 -8.88 1.90
C LEU A 647 26.37 -7.95 3.10
N LEU A 648 27.33 -8.26 3.96
CA LEU A 648 27.68 -7.43 5.11
C LEU A 648 28.19 -6.05 4.67
N LEU A 649 29.09 -6.01 3.68
CA LEU A 649 29.62 -4.75 3.14
C LEU A 649 28.52 -3.90 2.49
N GLN A 650 27.55 -4.53 1.80
CA GLN A 650 26.42 -3.79 1.23
C GLN A 650 25.50 -3.22 2.31
N VAL A 651 25.18 -4.00 3.35
CA VAL A 651 24.38 -3.52 4.49
C VAL A 651 25.08 -2.37 5.21
N LEU A 652 26.39 -2.47 5.42
CA LEU A 652 27.19 -1.41 6.04
C LEU A 652 27.20 -0.13 5.19
N LEU A 653 27.39 -0.26 3.87
CA LEU A 653 27.33 0.88 2.94
C LEU A 653 25.98 1.59 3.02
N LEU A 654 24.87 0.83 2.96
CA LEU A 654 23.53 1.40 3.06
C LEU A 654 23.29 2.06 4.42
N ALA A 655 23.74 1.44 5.52
CA ALA A 655 23.61 2.01 6.86
C ALA A 655 24.38 3.33 7.02
N VAL A 656 25.60 3.43 6.48
CA VAL A 656 26.40 4.66 6.51
C VAL A 656 25.70 5.80 5.75
N ILE A 657 25.17 5.52 4.56
CA ILE A 657 24.48 6.52 3.74
C ILE A 657 23.17 6.96 4.40
N ALA A 658 22.47 6.05 5.09
CA ALA A 658 21.24 6.40 5.81
C ALA A 658 21.45 7.41 6.94
N VAL A 659 22.64 7.39 7.58
CA VAL A 659 22.99 8.26 8.73
C VAL A 659 23.62 9.58 8.27
N SER A 660 24.51 9.55 7.28
CA SER A 660 25.23 10.74 6.81
C SER A 660 25.08 10.89 5.28
N PRO A 661 23.97 11.48 4.80
CA PRO A 661 23.76 11.70 3.38
C PRO A 661 24.52 12.93 2.85
N GLU A 662 25.57 13.41 3.51
CA GLU A 662 26.31 14.61 3.07
C GLU A 662 27.62 14.27 2.39
N GLY A 663 27.92 14.96 1.28
CA GLY A 663 29.17 14.81 0.55
C GLY A 663 29.20 15.61 -0.76
N PRO A 664 30.40 15.90 -1.29
CA PRO A 664 30.58 16.65 -2.53
C PRO A 664 30.13 15.82 -3.76
N LYS A 665 29.93 16.47 -4.91
CA LYS A 665 29.48 15.80 -6.16
C LYS A 665 30.27 14.52 -6.52
N PRO A 666 31.63 14.47 -6.44
CA PRO A 666 32.38 13.25 -6.73
C PRO A 666 32.07 12.07 -5.79
N PHE A 667 31.76 12.35 -4.53
CA PHE A 667 31.36 11.32 -3.56
C PHE A 667 30.07 10.62 -4.01
N TRP A 668 29.06 11.39 -4.44
CA TRP A 668 27.81 10.86 -4.97
C TRP A 668 27.99 10.05 -6.26
N LEU A 669 28.82 10.53 -7.18
CA LEU A 669 29.15 9.77 -8.39
C LEU A 669 29.82 8.43 -8.07
N GLY A 670 30.66 8.39 -7.02
CA GLY A 670 31.24 7.15 -6.51
C GLY A 670 30.21 6.16 -5.95
N LEU A 671 29.13 6.64 -5.32
CA LEU A 671 28.06 5.79 -4.82
C LEU A 671 27.31 5.04 -5.92
N PHE A 672 27.14 5.64 -7.10
CA PHE A 672 26.57 4.93 -8.26
C PHE A 672 27.44 3.74 -8.69
N VAL A 673 28.77 3.93 -8.73
CA VAL A 673 29.72 2.86 -9.04
C VAL A 673 29.65 1.74 -7.99
N LEU A 674 29.58 2.09 -6.70
CA LEU A 674 29.46 1.10 -5.63
C LEU A 674 28.12 0.34 -5.68
N GLY A 675 27.01 1.04 -5.91
CA GLY A 675 25.69 0.42 -6.07
C GLY A 675 25.67 -0.57 -7.24
N GLY A 676 26.23 -0.18 -8.39
CA GLY A 676 26.44 -1.06 -9.53
C GLY A 676 27.33 -2.25 -9.18
N GLY A 677 28.45 -2.00 -8.51
CA GLY A 677 29.41 -3.00 -8.04
C GLY A 677 28.76 -4.11 -7.24
N PHE A 678 27.95 -3.76 -6.23
CA PHE A 678 27.23 -4.73 -5.43
C PHE A 678 26.21 -5.53 -6.25
N THR A 679 25.58 -4.94 -7.27
CA THR A 679 24.72 -5.69 -8.19
C THR A 679 25.52 -6.75 -8.96
N GLY A 680 26.68 -6.34 -9.51
CA GLY A 680 27.54 -7.19 -10.32
C GLY A 680 28.16 -8.37 -9.58
N VAL A 681 28.48 -8.23 -8.27
CA VAL A 681 29.15 -9.31 -7.51
C VAL A 681 28.28 -10.56 -7.34
N TYR A 682 26.94 -10.41 -7.25
CA TYR A 682 26.04 -11.53 -6.97
C TYR A 682 25.78 -12.42 -8.20
N PHE A 683 25.83 -11.83 -9.40
CA PHE A 683 25.55 -12.52 -10.66
C PHE A 683 26.42 -13.77 -10.90
N PRO A 684 27.78 -13.70 -10.86
CA PRO A 684 28.63 -14.87 -11.06
C PRO A 684 28.48 -15.92 -9.94
N MET A 685 28.14 -15.49 -8.72
CA MET A 685 27.92 -16.40 -7.59
C MET A 685 26.63 -17.21 -7.75
N ALA A 686 25.55 -16.55 -8.17
CA ALA A 686 24.28 -17.20 -8.46
C ALA A 686 24.39 -18.13 -9.68
N ALA A 687 25.08 -17.69 -10.74
CA ALA A 687 25.35 -18.50 -11.93
C ALA A 687 26.13 -19.78 -11.60
N LYS A 688 27.21 -19.67 -10.80
CA LYS A 688 27.99 -20.84 -10.36
C LYS A 688 27.13 -21.83 -9.57
N ARG A 689 26.25 -21.36 -8.68
CA ARG A 689 25.34 -22.23 -7.90
C ARG A 689 24.31 -22.94 -8.77
N MET A 690 23.74 -22.25 -9.77
CA MET A 690 22.74 -22.81 -10.67
C MET A 690 23.33 -23.84 -11.64
N ILE A 691 24.49 -23.54 -12.24
CA ILE A 691 25.21 -24.47 -13.12
C ILE A 691 25.66 -25.71 -12.32
N ALA A 692 26.18 -25.52 -11.10
CA ALA A 692 26.52 -26.64 -10.21
C ALA A 692 25.31 -27.50 -9.79
N SER A 693 24.08 -27.01 -10.01
CA SER A 693 22.83 -27.75 -9.78
C SER A 693 22.32 -28.45 -11.04
N GLY A 694 23.08 -28.46 -12.14
CA GLY A 694 22.74 -29.16 -13.38
C GLY A 694 21.85 -28.37 -14.35
N ILE A 695 21.68 -27.06 -14.15
CA ILE A 695 20.91 -26.19 -15.05
C ILE A 695 21.81 -25.75 -16.21
N ASP A 696 21.30 -25.79 -17.44
CA ASP A 696 22.03 -25.35 -18.63
C ASP A 696 22.36 -23.85 -18.59
N ALA A 697 23.39 -23.44 -19.33
CA ALA A 697 23.89 -22.06 -19.30
C ALA A 697 22.86 -21.03 -19.80
N VAL A 698 22.06 -21.40 -20.81
CA VAL A 698 21.03 -20.52 -21.40
C VAL A 698 19.90 -20.30 -20.41
N ARG A 699 19.39 -21.37 -19.79
CA ARG A 699 18.35 -21.27 -18.77
C ARG A 699 18.83 -20.58 -17.51
N THR A 700 20.09 -20.79 -17.12
CA THR A 700 20.73 -20.06 -16.01
C THR A 700 20.74 -18.56 -16.31
N GLY A 701 21.25 -18.15 -17.48
CA GLY A 701 21.25 -16.75 -17.89
C GLY A 701 19.85 -16.13 -17.93
N ALA A 702 18.89 -16.82 -18.56
CA ALA A 702 17.51 -16.36 -18.66
C ALA A 702 16.82 -16.16 -17.29
N VAL A 703 17.04 -17.07 -16.35
CA VAL A 703 16.41 -16.99 -15.01
C VAL A 703 17.08 -15.94 -14.15
N LEU A 704 18.41 -15.81 -14.19
CA LEU A 704 19.11 -14.76 -13.44
C LEU A 704 18.73 -13.37 -13.95
N GLU A 705 18.74 -13.17 -15.26
CA GLU A 705 18.31 -11.93 -15.90
C GLU A 705 16.87 -11.59 -15.53
N MET A 706 15.96 -12.57 -15.64
CA MET A 706 14.55 -12.39 -15.26
C MET A 706 14.40 -12.03 -13.78
N CYS A 707 15.13 -12.68 -12.87
CA CYS A 707 15.03 -12.38 -11.45
C CYS A 707 15.60 -11.00 -11.10
N ASP A 708 16.76 -10.64 -11.66
CA ASP A 708 17.41 -9.35 -11.42
C ASP A 708 16.52 -8.19 -11.91
N THR A 709 16.07 -8.28 -13.16
CA THR A 709 15.24 -7.24 -13.79
C THR A 709 13.83 -7.19 -13.23
N LEU A 710 13.21 -8.32 -12.85
CA LEU A 710 11.93 -8.30 -12.12
C LEU A 710 12.10 -7.67 -10.72
N GLY A 711 13.20 -7.97 -10.04
CA GLY A 711 13.59 -7.32 -8.81
C GLY A 711 13.71 -5.81 -9.00
N GLY A 712 14.51 -5.38 -9.99
CA GLY A 712 14.69 -3.98 -10.35
C GLY A 712 13.40 -3.29 -10.74
N ALA A 713 12.49 -3.97 -11.45
CA ALA A 713 11.17 -3.45 -11.80
C ALA A 713 10.33 -3.15 -10.55
N LEU A 714 10.29 -4.09 -9.60
CA LEU A 714 9.64 -3.89 -8.30
C LEU A 714 10.32 -2.78 -7.49
N GLY A 715 11.65 -2.72 -7.51
CA GLY A 715 12.43 -1.68 -6.84
C GLY A 715 12.12 -0.30 -7.40
N ALA A 716 12.04 -0.18 -8.72
CA ALA A 716 11.69 1.06 -9.40
C ALA A 716 10.27 1.53 -9.07
N PHE A 717 9.31 0.61 -9.17
CA PHE A 717 7.90 0.89 -8.89
C PHE A 717 7.68 1.28 -7.43
N LEU A 718 8.13 0.45 -6.48
CA LEU A 718 7.92 0.68 -5.06
C LEU A 718 8.64 1.95 -4.60
N THR A 719 9.87 2.19 -5.05
CA THR A 719 10.64 3.34 -4.59
C THR A 719 10.13 4.65 -5.16
N GLY A 720 9.85 4.68 -6.48
CA GLY A 720 9.37 5.90 -7.16
C GLY A 720 7.95 6.30 -6.74
N LEU A 721 7.03 5.35 -6.58
CA LEU A 721 5.63 5.67 -6.25
C LEU A 721 5.33 5.69 -4.74
N LEU A 722 6.01 4.87 -3.94
CA LEU A 722 5.62 4.64 -2.54
C LEU A 722 6.73 5.03 -1.54
N LEU A 723 7.92 4.43 -1.61
CA LEU A 723 8.92 4.59 -0.55
C LEU A 723 9.45 6.02 -0.45
N LEU A 724 9.84 6.65 -1.56
CA LEU A 724 10.36 8.02 -1.51
C LEU A 724 9.29 9.07 -1.14
N PRO A 725 8.12 9.14 -1.79
CA PRO A 725 7.11 10.13 -1.43
C PRO A 725 6.61 9.98 0.02
N LEU A 726 6.62 8.77 0.57
CA LEU A 726 5.94 8.46 1.83
C LEU A 726 6.89 8.28 3.01
N ALA A 727 8.08 7.72 2.80
CA ALA A 727 9.06 7.42 3.85
C ALA A 727 10.30 8.33 3.79
N GLY A 728 10.56 9.00 2.65
CA GLY A 728 11.76 9.80 2.45
C GLY A 728 13.03 8.96 2.28
N VAL A 729 14.18 9.63 2.20
CA VAL A 729 15.46 9.02 1.82
C VAL A 729 15.98 8.03 2.88
N SER A 730 16.20 8.49 4.11
CA SER A 730 16.87 7.69 5.15
C SER A 730 16.10 6.42 5.50
N VAL A 731 14.77 6.52 5.63
CA VAL A 731 13.92 5.36 5.93
C VAL A 731 13.91 4.38 4.76
N THR A 732 13.84 4.87 3.52
CA THR A 732 13.93 4.00 2.33
C THR A 732 15.24 3.20 2.35
N ILE A 733 16.39 3.85 2.57
CA ILE A 733 17.69 3.16 2.61
C ILE A 733 17.75 2.14 3.75
N ALA A 734 17.19 2.45 4.93
CA ALA A 734 17.12 1.52 6.05
C ALA A 734 16.27 0.27 5.73
N LEU A 735 15.15 0.44 5.03
CA LEU A 735 14.31 -0.66 4.56
C LEU A 735 15.05 -1.53 3.52
N LEU A 736 15.79 -0.91 2.61
CA LEU A 736 16.64 -1.62 1.65
C LEU A 736 17.73 -2.42 2.34
N ALA A 737 18.39 -1.86 3.36
CA ALA A 737 19.37 -2.56 4.18
C ALA A 737 18.75 -3.76 4.90
N GLY A 738 17.54 -3.61 5.44
CA GLY A 738 16.77 -4.71 6.03
C GLY A 738 16.48 -5.83 5.02
N LEU A 739 16.08 -5.50 3.79
CA LEU A 739 15.81 -6.48 2.74
C LEU A 739 17.07 -7.25 2.33
N VAL A 740 18.23 -6.59 2.21
CA VAL A 740 19.52 -7.27 1.99
C VAL A 740 19.85 -8.18 3.17
N ALA A 741 19.67 -7.71 4.41
CA ALA A 741 19.99 -8.46 5.62
C ALA A 741 19.24 -9.78 5.73
N VAL A 742 18.01 -9.89 5.21
CA VAL A 742 17.28 -11.18 5.20
C VAL A 742 18.01 -12.28 4.42
N ASN A 743 18.82 -11.92 3.42
CA ASN A 743 19.63 -12.88 2.67
C ASN A 743 20.78 -13.49 3.51
N ILE A 744 21.18 -12.84 4.61
CA ILE A 744 22.24 -13.35 5.51
C ILE A 744 21.83 -14.69 6.13
N ALA A 745 20.55 -14.86 6.48
CA ALA A 745 20.03 -16.11 7.03
C ALA A 745 20.21 -17.31 6.06
N ALA A 746 20.29 -17.06 4.75
CA ALA A 746 20.53 -18.09 3.74
C ALA A 746 22.01 -18.57 3.70
N LEU A 747 22.93 -17.89 4.38
CA LEU A 747 24.34 -18.30 4.50
C LEU A 747 24.54 -19.43 5.51
N LEU A 748 23.64 -19.52 6.49
CA LEU A 748 23.71 -20.47 7.60
C LEU A 748 23.23 -21.88 7.21
N THR A 749 22.73 -22.07 5.98
CA THR A 749 22.16 -23.36 5.55
C THR A 749 23.17 -24.22 4.76
N PRO A 750 23.26 -25.53 5.05
CA PRO A 750 23.99 -26.46 4.20
C PRO A 750 23.26 -26.71 2.87
N THR A 751 24.01 -26.68 1.76
CA THR A 751 23.58 -27.03 0.39
C THR A 751 23.20 -28.50 0.28
N ARG A 752 21.94 -28.86 0.52
CA ARG A 752 21.44 -30.24 0.41
C ARG A 752 20.78 -30.46 -0.95
N ASN A 753 20.65 -31.63 -1.58
CA ASN A 753 20.34 -31.76 -3.04
C ASN A 753 18.91 -32.28 -3.33
N THR A 754 18.10 -31.63 -4.20
CA THR A 754 17.24 -32.24 -5.28
C THR A 754 16.14 -31.30 -5.82
N ILE A 755 15.78 -31.54 -7.10
CA ILE A 755 14.65 -30.98 -7.85
C ILE A 755 13.38 -31.74 -7.47
N ALA A 756 12.35 -31.05 -6.97
CA ALA A 756 11.12 -31.71 -6.53
C ALA A 756 10.41 -32.43 -7.68
N ALA A 757 10.39 -33.77 -7.64
CA ALA A 757 9.45 -34.63 -8.38
C ALA A 757 8.05 -34.54 -7.75
N GLY A 758 7.51 -33.32 -7.67
CA GLY A 758 6.14 -33.05 -7.26
C GLY A 758 5.23 -32.92 -8.47
N ASP A 759 4.03 -33.49 -8.37
CA ASP A 759 2.89 -33.15 -9.22
C ASP A 759 2.80 -31.63 -9.44
N TRP A 760 2.41 -31.19 -10.64
CA TRP A 760 2.23 -29.79 -10.99
C TRP A 760 1.43 -29.00 -9.93
N PHE A 761 0.41 -29.62 -9.33
CA PHE A 761 -0.44 -29.00 -8.32
C PHE A 761 0.33 -28.70 -7.03
N ALA A 762 1.21 -29.59 -6.58
CA ALA A 762 2.01 -29.38 -5.38
C ALA A 762 3.08 -28.29 -5.61
N ARG A 763 3.57 -28.15 -6.85
CA ARG A 763 4.49 -27.09 -7.25
C ARG A 763 3.85 -25.70 -7.24
N VAL A 764 2.53 -25.60 -7.41
CA VAL A 764 1.79 -24.32 -7.40
C VAL A 764 1.14 -24.02 -6.04
N SER A 765 0.41 -24.98 -5.47
CA SER A 765 -0.40 -24.78 -4.27
C SER A 765 0.40 -24.47 -3.00
N ARG A 766 1.59 -25.07 -2.83
CA ARG A 766 2.44 -24.82 -1.66
C ARG A 766 2.97 -23.38 -1.63
N PRO A 767 3.66 -22.87 -2.68
CA PRO A 767 4.04 -21.47 -2.73
C PRO A 767 2.87 -20.53 -2.55
N LEU A 768 1.75 -20.78 -3.26
CA LEU A 768 0.55 -19.94 -3.17
C LEU A 768 0.00 -19.87 -1.73
N GLY A 769 -0.03 -20.99 -1.02
CA GLY A 769 -0.47 -21.02 0.38
C GLY A 769 0.41 -20.20 1.32
N TYR A 770 1.74 -20.29 1.19
CA TYR A 770 2.67 -19.45 1.96
C TYR A 770 2.52 -17.96 1.62
N THR A 771 2.35 -17.65 0.34
CA THR A 771 2.14 -16.27 -0.11
C THR A 771 0.83 -15.70 0.45
N LEU A 772 -0.28 -16.42 0.35
CA LEU A 772 -1.57 -16.00 0.90
C LEU A 772 -1.52 -15.83 2.43
N ALA A 773 -0.84 -16.74 3.13
CA ALA A 773 -0.62 -16.59 4.57
C ALA A 773 0.20 -15.35 4.92
N GLY A 774 1.28 -15.09 4.16
CA GLY A 774 2.10 -13.89 4.33
C GLY A 774 1.31 -12.60 4.08
N ILE A 775 0.50 -12.56 3.03
CA ILE A 775 -0.38 -11.42 2.70
C ILE A 775 -1.40 -11.20 3.81
N ALA A 776 -2.05 -12.26 4.30
CA ALA A 776 -3.03 -12.15 5.39
C ALA A 776 -2.39 -11.63 6.68
N CYS A 777 -1.22 -12.16 7.07
CA CYS A 777 -0.48 -11.65 8.24
C CYS A 777 -0.09 -10.18 8.08
N TYR A 778 0.41 -9.80 6.89
CA TYR A 778 0.79 -8.43 6.60
C TYR A 778 -0.42 -7.48 6.66
N ALA A 779 -1.52 -7.85 6.00
CA ALA A 779 -2.74 -7.05 6.00
C ALA A 779 -3.28 -6.84 7.42
N LEU A 780 -3.37 -7.92 8.22
CA LEU A 780 -3.84 -7.84 9.62
C LEU A 780 -2.95 -6.95 10.48
N LEU A 781 -1.62 -7.05 10.33
CA LEU A 781 -0.67 -6.28 11.12
C LEU A 781 -0.71 -4.79 10.77
N VAL A 782 -0.67 -4.44 9.47
CA VAL A 782 -0.79 -3.05 9.01
C VAL A 782 -2.10 -2.44 9.45
N SER A 783 -3.18 -3.19 9.27
CA SER A 783 -4.50 -2.73 9.64
C SER A 783 -4.64 -2.54 11.16
N HIS A 784 -3.88 -3.28 11.98
CA HIS A 784 -3.93 -3.16 13.44
C HIS A 784 -3.13 -1.94 13.90
N LEU A 785 -1.97 -1.72 13.27
CA LEU A 785 -1.18 -0.51 13.46
C LEU A 785 -1.98 0.75 13.08
N ALA A 786 -2.66 0.74 11.93
CA ALA A 786 -3.53 1.84 11.52
C ALA A 786 -4.68 2.06 12.51
N ALA A 787 -5.37 0.98 12.91
CA ALA A 787 -6.47 1.07 13.87
C ALA A 787 -6.04 1.60 15.25
N ASN A 788 -4.84 1.26 15.72
CA ASN A 788 -4.31 1.78 16.99
C ASN A 788 -3.99 3.29 16.91
N VAL A 789 -3.47 3.75 15.77
CA VAL A 789 -3.21 5.19 15.55
C VAL A 789 -4.53 5.96 15.45
N GLU A 790 -5.53 5.40 14.76
CA GLU A 790 -6.86 6.00 14.67
C GLU A 790 -7.58 5.99 16.03
N ALA A 791 -7.50 4.91 16.80
CA ALA A 791 -8.10 4.85 18.13
C ALA A 791 -7.55 5.94 19.05
N ALA A 792 -6.24 6.20 19.02
CA ALA A 792 -5.59 7.28 19.76
C ALA A 792 -6.03 8.70 19.30
N ARG A 793 -6.52 8.83 18.07
CA ARG A 793 -7.04 10.09 17.50
C ARG A 793 -8.54 10.26 17.72
N GLN A 794 -9.32 9.21 17.55
CA GLN A 794 -10.76 9.16 17.80
C GLN A 794 -11.07 9.29 19.30
N GLU A 795 -10.12 8.94 20.17
CA GLU A 795 -10.12 9.34 21.60
C GLU A 795 -10.20 10.87 21.81
N ARG A 796 -9.92 11.70 20.79
CA ARG A 796 -10.12 13.16 20.83
C ARG A 796 -11.46 13.63 20.25
N SER A 797 -12.34 12.73 19.80
CA SER A 797 -13.59 13.06 19.06
C SER A 797 -14.87 12.49 19.75
N ILE A 798 -14.89 12.45 21.08
CA ILE A 798 -16.13 12.18 21.83
C ILE A 798 -17.16 13.28 21.55
N GLU A 799 -16.70 14.53 21.40
CA GLU A 799 -17.55 15.69 21.14
C GLU A 799 -18.34 15.57 19.83
N THR A 800 -17.77 14.95 18.80
CA THR A 800 -18.45 14.75 17.50
C THR A 800 -19.61 13.76 17.61
N HIS A 801 -19.41 12.64 18.32
CA HIS A 801 -20.46 11.64 18.53
C HIS A 801 -21.50 12.14 19.55
N ALA A 802 -21.05 12.89 20.57
CA ALA A 802 -21.94 13.55 21.51
C ALA A 802 -22.88 14.58 20.83
N ARG A 803 -22.39 15.33 19.82
CA ARG A 803 -23.26 16.21 19.00
C ARG A 803 -24.28 15.43 18.18
N VAL A 804 -23.96 14.22 17.72
CA VAL A 804 -24.96 13.36 17.02
C VAL A 804 -26.06 12.91 17.99
N LEU A 805 -25.71 12.56 19.22
CA LEU A 805 -26.66 12.14 20.26
C LEU A 805 -27.49 13.30 20.84
N ALA A 806 -26.87 14.47 21.05
CA ALA A 806 -27.49 15.64 21.69
C ALA A 806 -28.11 16.64 20.68
N GLY A 807 -27.87 16.48 19.38
CA GLY A 807 -28.39 17.35 18.32
C GLY A 807 -27.69 18.72 18.27
N THR A 808 -28.47 19.80 18.17
CA THR A 808 -27.98 21.19 18.10
C THR A 808 -27.67 21.81 19.47
N ALA A 809 -27.92 21.09 20.55
CA ALA A 809 -27.79 21.60 21.92
C ALA A 809 -26.34 21.94 22.27
N GLU A 810 -26.15 23.01 23.05
CA GLU A 810 -24.84 23.45 23.53
C GLU A 810 -24.26 22.44 24.54
N LEU A 811 -23.02 22.00 24.28
CA LEU A 811 -22.29 21.02 25.09
C LEU A 811 -21.18 21.71 25.89
N GLN A 812 -21.17 21.52 27.21
CA GLN A 812 -20.08 21.96 28.09
C GLN A 812 -19.32 20.76 28.61
N LYS A 813 -17.99 20.86 28.64
CA LYS A 813 -17.09 19.78 29.04
C LYS A 813 -16.72 19.90 30.52
N GLU A 814 -16.94 18.84 31.28
CA GLU A 814 -16.66 18.75 32.70
C GLU A 814 -15.72 17.57 33.01
N THR A 815 -14.89 17.70 34.05
CA THR A 815 -13.90 16.69 34.45
C THR A 815 -14.02 16.39 35.94
N THR A 816 -14.02 15.11 36.31
CA THR A 816 -13.97 14.63 37.71
C THR A 816 -12.77 13.69 37.92
N ILE A 817 -12.43 13.40 39.17
CA ILE A 817 -11.34 12.51 39.57
C ILE A 817 -11.92 11.27 40.25
N ARG A 818 -11.51 10.08 39.79
CA ARG A 818 -11.92 8.79 40.34
C ARG A 818 -11.09 8.37 41.55
N GLU A 819 -11.57 7.38 42.30
CA GLU A 819 -10.86 6.79 43.46
C GLU A 819 -9.45 6.24 43.14
N ASP A 820 -9.18 5.87 41.88
CA ASP A 820 -7.87 5.37 41.42
C ASP A 820 -6.90 6.49 40.98
N GLY A 821 -7.29 7.76 41.14
CA GLY A 821 -6.51 8.92 40.75
C GLY A 821 -6.57 9.27 39.26
N THR A 822 -7.42 8.58 38.47
CA THR A 822 -7.59 8.88 37.04
C THR A 822 -8.69 9.95 36.82
N ALA A 823 -8.46 10.87 35.90
CA ALA A 823 -9.44 11.88 35.50
C ALA A 823 -10.47 11.26 34.53
N ALA A 824 -11.76 11.49 34.77
CA ALA A 824 -12.86 11.08 33.92
C ALA A 824 -13.59 12.32 33.39
N GLU A 825 -13.91 12.34 32.10
CA GLU A 825 -14.55 13.47 31.42
C GLU A 825 -16.02 13.13 31.07
N TYR A 826 -16.90 14.12 31.15
CA TYR A 826 -18.27 14.02 30.64
C TYR A 826 -18.75 15.37 30.06
N LEU A 827 -19.84 15.32 29.30
CA LEU A 827 -20.42 16.49 28.65
C LEU A 827 -21.81 16.77 29.25
N SER A 828 -22.03 17.98 29.74
CA SER A 828 -23.35 18.46 30.14
C SER A 828 -24.06 19.10 28.95
N VAL A 829 -25.33 18.75 28.75
CA VAL A 829 -26.20 19.29 27.69
C VAL A 829 -27.10 20.35 28.30
N ALA A 830 -27.06 21.58 27.77
CA ALA A 830 -27.92 22.66 28.22
C ALA A 830 -29.41 22.38 27.90
N PRO A 831 -30.35 22.80 28.75
CA PRO A 831 -31.78 22.65 28.47
C PRO A 831 -32.25 23.64 27.38
N GLU A 832 -33.04 23.12 26.42
CA GLU A 832 -33.74 23.85 25.35
C GLU A 832 -35.26 23.63 25.47
N ALA A 833 -36.07 24.39 24.71
CA ALA A 833 -37.54 24.38 24.84
C ALA A 833 -38.19 22.98 24.73
N ASP A 834 -37.61 22.06 23.95
CA ASP A 834 -38.06 20.66 23.77
C ASP A 834 -37.10 19.61 24.41
N ASN A 835 -36.01 20.04 25.05
CA ASN A 835 -35.00 19.15 25.62
C ASN A 835 -34.63 19.59 27.05
N PRO A 836 -34.95 18.82 28.11
CA PRO A 836 -34.65 19.18 29.50
C PRO A 836 -33.14 19.15 29.86
N GLY A 837 -32.25 19.05 28.88
CA GLY A 837 -30.81 18.93 29.06
C GLY A 837 -30.40 17.52 29.50
N GLY A 838 -29.19 17.37 30.03
CA GLY A 838 -28.74 16.07 30.54
C GLY A 838 -27.22 15.88 30.54
N TYR A 839 -26.80 14.61 30.58
CA TYR A 839 -25.40 14.22 30.62
C TYR A 839 -25.08 13.20 29.53
N VAL A 840 -24.02 13.44 28.77
CA VAL A 840 -23.43 12.51 27.82
C VAL A 840 -22.08 12.05 28.36
N PHE A 841 -21.91 10.76 28.59
CA PHE A 841 -20.68 10.21 29.17
C PHE A 841 -20.28 8.88 28.55
N ASP A 842 -18.98 8.63 28.55
CA ASP A 842 -18.40 7.43 27.95
C ASP A 842 -18.26 6.29 28.95
N SER A 843 -18.90 5.16 28.69
CA SER A 843 -18.88 3.99 29.58
C SER A 843 -17.48 3.51 29.99
N ARG A 844 -16.42 3.73 29.20
CA ARG A 844 -15.05 3.33 29.54
C ARG A 844 -14.56 3.96 30.83
N ASP A 845 -14.95 5.21 31.07
CA ASP A 845 -14.42 5.99 32.17
C ASP A 845 -15.15 5.67 33.48
N TRP A 846 -16.27 4.93 33.41
CA TRP A 846 -17.14 4.60 34.54
C TRP A 846 -17.30 3.10 34.80
N THR A 847 -16.85 2.23 33.86
CA THR A 847 -16.97 0.76 33.95
C THR A 847 -15.65 0.05 33.71
N GLY A 848 -15.50 -1.15 34.26
CA GLY A 848 -14.47 -2.09 33.80
C GLY A 848 -14.82 -2.65 32.42
N PRO A 849 -13.88 -3.31 31.72
CA PRO A 849 -14.18 -3.89 30.41
C PRO A 849 -15.28 -4.96 30.52
N VAL A 850 -16.44 -4.68 29.93
CA VAL A 850 -17.56 -5.64 29.80
C VAL A 850 -17.54 -6.25 28.40
N ASN A 851 -17.50 -7.58 28.34
CA ASN A 851 -17.42 -8.33 27.09
C ASN A 851 -18.79 -8.86 26.66
N GLY A 852 -19.17 -8.60 25.40
CA GLY A 852 -20.21 -9.33 24.68
C GLY A 852 -19.67 -10.63 24.06
N TYR A 853 -20.48 -11.28 23.20
CA TYR A 853 -20.06 -12.49 22.48
C TYR A 853 -18.84 -12.23 21.59
N GLY A 854 -18.76 -11.02 21.03
CA GLY A 854 -17.73 -10.54 20.11
C GLY A 854 -16.45 -10.02 20.77
N GLY A 855 -16.47 -9.69 22.07
CA GLY A 855 -15.38 -9.01 22.78
C GLY A 855 -15.87 -7.78 23.57
N PRO A 856 -14.97 -6.89 24.02
CA PRO A 856 -15.34 -5.73 24.82
C PRO A 856 -16.22 -4.75 24.03
N MET A 857 -17.20 -4.18 24.71
CA MET A 857 -18.11 -3.18 24.15
C MET A 857 -17.93 -1.83 24.86
N ARG A 858 -18.03 -0.74 24.09
CA ARG A 858 -18.00 0.65 24.59
C ARG A 858 -19.23 1.38 24.08
N LEU A 859 -19.96 1.97 25.02
CA LEU A 859 -21.15 2.77 24.76
C LEU A 859 -20.90 4.23 25.15
N LEU A 860 -21.42 5.14 24.35
CA LEU A 860 -21.63 6.54 24.71
C LEU A 860 -23.10 6.66 25.14
N VAL A 861 -23.32 7.13 26.37
CA VAL A 861 -24.62 7.08 27.04
C VAL A 861 -25.13 8.50 27.19
N TYR A 862 -26.39 8.74 26.80
CA TYR A 862 -27.08 10.02 27.00
C TYR A 862 -28.24 9.86 27.98
N THR A 863 -28.20 10.62 29.07
CA THR A 863 -29.20 10.58 30.15
C THR A 863 -29.82 11.95 30.39
N CYS A 864 -31.08 11.98 30.81
CA CYS A 864 -31.72 13.15 31.40
C CYS A 864 -31.11 13.50 32.78
N PRO A 865 -31.36 14.71 33.32
CA PRO A 865 -30.90 15.09 34.67
C PRO A 865 -31.44 14.19 35.79
N ASP A 866 -32.61 13.57 35.59
CA ASP A 866 -33.24 12.61 36.51
C ASP A 866 -32.68 11.18 36.39
N GLY A 867 -31.81 10.92 35.41
CA GLY A 867 -31.21 9.61 35.14
C GLY A 867 -31.93 8.76 34.10
N ALA A 868 -33.04 9.23 33.54
CA ALA A 868 -33.74 8.51 32.47
C ALA A 868 -32.85 8.39 31.22
N LEU A 869 -32.66 7.16 30.72
CA LEU A 869 -31.89 6.88 29.51
C LEU A 869 -32.60 7.45 28.28
N ARG A 870 -32.05 8.51 27.69
CA ARG A 870 -32.57 9.15 26.46
C ARG A 870 -32.16 8.36 25.23
N ASP A 871 -30.86 8.12 25.10
CA ASP A 871 -30.30 7.33 24.03
C ASP A 871 -28.93 6.75 24.40
N TYR A 872 -28.45 5.79 23.63
CA TYR A 872 -27.06 5.34 23.66
C TYR A 872 -26.57 4.95 22.27
N GLU A 873 -25.30 5.20 22.02
CA GLU A 873 -24.59 4.77 20.82
C GLU A 873 -23.50 3.78 21.18
N ILE A 874 -23.42 2.67 20.43
CA ILE A 874 -22.36 1.69 20.60
C ILE A 874 -21.15 2.17 19.78
N VAL A 875 -20.25 2.92 20.41
CA VAL A 875 -19.09 3.54 19.75
C VAL A 875 -18.02 2.51 19.37
N ARG A 876 -17.93 1.38 20.09
CA ARG A 876 -16.99 0.30 19.74
C ARG A 876 -17.56 -1.07 20.11
N HIS A 877 -17.59 -1.99 19.15
CA HIS A 877 -17.95 -3.40 19.37
C HIS A 877 -17.29 -4.30 18.31
N GLN A 878 -17.28 -5.61 18.58
CA GLN A 878 -16.85 -6.65 17.62
C GLN A 878 -17.93 -7.73 17.40
N GLU A 879 -19.16 -7.42 17.79
CA GLU A 879 -20.31 -8.30 17.62
C GLU A 879 -20.60 -8.59 16.14
N THR A 880 -21.00 -9.84 15.85
CA THR A 880 -21.51 -10.19 14.52
C THR A 880 -22.78 -9.38 14.24
N PRO A 881 -22.98 -8.79 13.04
CA PRO A 881 -24.15 -7.93 12.80
C PRO A 881 -25.49 -8.62 13.01
N ALA A 882 -25.55 -9.94 12.81
CA ALA A 882 -26.71 -10.74 13.12
C ALA A 882 -27.12 -10.65 14.60
N TYR A 883 -26.15 -10.79 15.52
CA TYR A 883 -26.38 -10.68 16.96
C TYR A 883 -26.62 -9.24 17.39
N LEU A 884 -25.86 -8.29 16.83
CA LEU A 884 -26.04 -6.88 17.12
C LEU A 884 -27.43 -6.39 16.71
N ARG A 885 -27.93 -6.77 15.53
CA ARG A 885 -29.27 -6.39 15.06
C ARG A 885 -30.37 -6.95 15.97
N ILE A 886 -30.22 -8.19 16.44
CA ILE A 886 -31.15 -8.81 17.38
C ILE A 886 -31.12 -8.06 18.73
N ALA A 887 -29.94 -7.70 19.22
CA ALA A 887 -29.79 -6.93 20.47
C ALA A 887 -30.29 -5.47 20.33
N GLN A 888 -30.06 -4.83 19.19
CA GLN A 888 -30.49 -3.46 18.92
C GLN A 888 -32.00 -3.34 18.68
N ALA A 889 -32.68 -4.40 18.24
CA ALA A 889 -34.14 -4.41 18.15
C ALA A 889 -34.83 -4.17 19.52
N GLU A 890 -34.11 -4.45 20.62
CA GLU A 890 -34.58 -4.22 21.99
C GLU A 890 -34.18 -2.83 22.54
N LYS A 891 -33.46 -2.00 21.78
CA LYS A 891 -33.02 -0.66 22.20
C LYS A 891 -34.17 0.17 22.76
N LEU A 892 -35.32 0.15 22.08
CA LEU A 892 -36.54 0.86 22.50
C LEU A 892 -37.08 0.41 23.86
N ARG A 893 -36.83 -0.83 24.30
CA ARG A 893 -37.25 -1.33 25.63
C ARG A 893 -36.35 -0.84 26.76
N LEU A 894 -35.13 -0.39 26.42
CA LEU A 894 -34.16 0.13 27.39
C LEU A 894 -34.32 1.65 27.61
N LEU A 895 -34.79 2.38 26.60
CA LEU A 895 -35.01 3.83 26.68
C LEU A 895 -36.07 4.18 27.75
N GLY A 896 -35.89 5.32 28.41
CA GLY A 896 -36.77 5.82 29.46
C GLY A 896 -36.59 5.19 30.84
N ARG A 897 -35.76 4.15 30.99
CA ARG A 897 -35.41 3.56 32.29
C ARG A 897 -34.37 4.43 33.01
N CYS A 898 -34.49 4.56 34.34
CA CYS A 898 -33.62 5.43 35.14
C CYS A 898 -32.32 4.73 35.54
N LEU A 899 -31.20 5.10 34.90
CA LEU A 899 -29.88 4.52 35.19
C LEU A 899 -29.35 4.85 36.60
N PHE A 900 -29.96 5.81 37.28
CA PHE A 900 -29.55 6.24 38.62
C PHE A 900 -30.25 5.45 39.74
N GLU A 901 -31.02 4.42 39.38
CA GLU A 901 -31.64 3.48 40.32
C GLU A 901 -30.82 2.19 40.50
N SER A 902 -31.11 1.44 41.57
CA SER A 902 -30.33 0.28 42.01
C SER A 902 -30.43 -0.95 41.08
N ALA A 903 -31.46 -1.04 40.22
CA ALA A 903 -31.65 -2.14 39.26
C ALA A 903 -32.59 -1.77 38.07
N PRO A 904 -32.16 -0.88 37.14
CA PRO A 904 -33.02 -0.30 36.10
C PRO A 904 -33.58 -1.31 35.10
N PHE A 905 -32.93 -2.46 34.91
CA PHE A 905 -33.31 -3.44 33.90
C PHE A 905 -33.73 -4.80 34.48
N ARG A 906 -34.12 -4.87 35.76
CA ARG A 906 -34.52 -6.13 36.42
C ARG A 906 -35.67 -6.87 35.73
N GLU A 907 -36.54 -6.14 35.03
CA GLU A 907 -37.70 -6.65 34.28
C GLU A 907 -37.40 -6.94 32.80
N VAL A 908 -36.18 -6.71 32.32
CA VAL A 908 -35.81 -6.89 30.91
C VAL A 908 -35.16 -8.27 30.73
N ASP A 909 -35.90 -9.20 30.12
CA ASP A 909 -35.38 -10.54 29.81
C ASP A 909 -34.31 -10.53 28.70
N ALA A 910 -33.36 -11.46 28.78
CA ALA A 910 -32.32 -11.62 27.77
C ALA A 910 -32.87 -12.23 26.46
N VAL A 911 -32.34 -11.79 25.32
CA VAL A 911 -32.87 -12.19 24.00
C VAL A 911 -32.37 -13.57 23.60
N SER A 912 -33.30 -14.46 23.22
CA SER A 912 -32.96 -15.78 22.67
C SER A 912 -32.15 -15.63 21.37
N GLY A 913 -30.97 -16.24 21.34
CA GLY A 913 -30.06 -16.18 20.19
C GLY A 913 -29.09 -14.98 20.17
N ALA A 914 -29.17 -14.02 21.11
CA ALA A 914 -28.19 -12.94 21.31
C ALA A 914 -28.00 -12.60 22.80
N THR A 915 -28.11 -13.62 23.66
CA THR A 915 -28.18 -13.48 25.12
C THR A 915 -26.95 -12.81 25.71
N VAL A 916 -25.74 -13.24 25.30
CA VAL A 916 -24.47 -12.68 25.79
C VAL A 916 -24.30 -11.20 25.41
N THR A 917 -24.69 -10.84 24.18
CA THR A 917 -24.55 -9.47 23.66
C THR A 917 -25.56 -8.50 24.28
N SER A 918 -26.81 -8.93 24.45
CA SER A 918 -27.87 -8.11 25.08
C SER A 918 -27.64 -7.91 26.59
N GLU A 919 -27.14 -8.93 27.29
CA GLU A 919 -26.75 -8.84 28.71
C GLU A 919 -25.51 -7.95 28.91
N ALA A 920 -24.58 -7.93 27.95
CA ALA A 920 -23.43 -7.02 28.00
C ALA A 920 -23.85 -5.54 27.89
N ILE A 921 -24.80 -5.22 27.00
CA ILE A 921 -25.30 -3.84 26.83
C ILE A 921 -25.98 -3.32 28.10
N THR A 922 -26.91 -4.09 28.66
CA THR A 922 -27.64 -3.72 29.89
C THR A 922 -26.67 -3.56 31.06
N ARG A 923 -25.70 -4.47 31.20
CA ARG A 923 -24.65 -4.37 32.22
C ARG A 923 -23.77 -3.14 32.08
N ILE A 924 -23.36 -2.77 30.85
CA ILE A 924 -22.58 -1.56 30.62
C ILE A 924 -23.37 -0.33 31.05
N LEU A 925 -24.65 -0.25 30.69
CA LEU A 925 -25.52 0.86 31.08
C LEU A 925 -25.67 0.96 32.61
N GLU A 926 -25.86 -0.17 33.31
CA GLU A 926 -25.97 -0.23 34.79
C GLU A 926 -24.67 0.15 35.49
N GLU A 927 -23.54 -0.44 35.09
CA GLU A 927 -22.25 -0.16 35.70
C GLU A 927 -21.81 1.29 35.40
N ALA A 928 -22.07 1.79 34.19
CA ALA A 928 -21.66 3.13 33.78
C ALA A 928 -22.49 4.20 34.48
N GLY A 929 -23.81 4.02 34.53
CA GLY A 929 -24.71 4.90 35.28
C GLY A 929 -24.33 4.97 36.75
N ARG A 930 -24.02 3.83 37.37
CA ARG A 930 -23.54 3.79 38.76
C ARG A 930 -22.24 4.54 38.98
N GLY A 931 -21.23 4.25 38.15
CA GLY A 931 -19.93 4.93 38.23
C GLY A 931 -20.10 6.44 38.05
N PHE A 932 -20.94 6.85 37.11
CA PHE A 932 -21.26 8.26 36.87
C PHE A 932 -21.93 8.92 38.09
N VAL A 933 -22.97 8.32 38.67
CA VAL A 933 -23.67 8.87 39.86
C VAL A 933 -22.74 9.00 41.06
N GLN A 934 -21.91 7.97 41.30
CA GLN A 934 -21.00 7.94 42.43
C GLN A 934 -19.89 8.99 42.32
N TYR A 935 -19.27 9.13 41.14
CA TYR A 935 -18.04 9.92 40.97
C TYR A 935 -18.23 11.27 40.28
N ALA A 936 -19.22 11.42 39.39
CA ALA A 936 -19.53 12.71 38.76
C ALA A 936 -20.54 13.51 39.59
N LEU A 937 -21.63 12.87 40.06
CA LEU A 937 -22.70 13.55 40.80
C LEU A 937 -22.50 13.55 42.32
N GLY A 938 -21.53 12.79 42.84
CA GLY A 938 -21.24 12.69 44.27
C GLY A 938 -22.39 12.14 45.12
N ARG A 939 -23.32 11.40 44.51
CA ARG A 939 -24.48 10.82 45.20
C ARG A 939 -24.23 9.35 45.52
N ASN A 940 -24.54 8.94 46.75
CA ASN A 940 -24.58 7.51 47.10
C ASN A 940 -25.97 6.97 46.74
N MET A 941 -26.02 5.89 45.94
CA MET A 941 -27.27 5.17 45.72
C MET A 941 -27.66 4.40 47.00
N GLU A 942 -28.59 4.96 47.78
CA GLU A 942 -29.18 4.29 48.93
C GLU A 942 -30.07 3.11 48.49
N GLY A 943 -29.91 1.94 49.13
CA GLY A 943 -30.74 0.76 48.87
C GLY A 943 -30.16 -0.29 47.90
N TYR A 944 -28.94 -0.11 47.38
CA TYR A 944 -28.23 -1.21 46.73
C TYR A 944 -27.41 -1.99 47.75
N ASP A 945 -28.01 -3.04 48.31
CA ASP A 945 -27.26 -4.02 49.09
C ASP A 945 -26.17 -4.63 48.19
N ARG A 946 -24.94 -4.84 48.70
CA ARG A 946 -23.88 -5.61 48.01
C ARG A 946 -24.27 -7.10 47.96
N SER A 947 -25.49 -7.42 47.56
CA SER A 947 -25.87 -8.78 47.22
C SER A 947 -25.15 -9.14 45.92
N PRO A 948 -24.29 -10.19 45.90
CA PRO A 948 -23.55 -10.62 44.70
C PRO A 948 -24.44 -11.17 43.57
N GLY A 949 -25.72 -10.82 43.49
CA GLY A 949 -26.74 -11.51 42.70
C GLY A 949 -26.58 -11.35 41.18
N SER A 950 -26.37 -10.12 40.68
CA SER A 950 -26.16 -9.88 39.24
C SER A 950 -24.77 -10.30 38.77
N SER A 951 -23.73 -10.09 39.59
CA SER A 951 -22.37 -10.55 39.30
C SER A 951 -22.19 -12.08 39.45
N ARG A 952 -22.97 -12.76 40.32
CA ARG A 952 -23.02 -14.23 40.35
C ARG A 952 -23.70 -14.81 39.13
N ARG A 953 -24.77 -14.19 38.62
CA ARG A 953 -25.55 -14.75 37.48
C ARG A 953 -24.68 -14.90 36.24
N THR A 954 -23.93 -13.87 35.87
CA THR A 954 -23.02 -13.85 34.70
C THR A 954 -21.71 -14.61 34.91
N ARG A 955 -21.11 -14.52 36.11
CA ARG A 955 -19.90 -15.30 36.44
C ARG A 955 -20.20 -16.81 36.45
N ASN A 956 -21.40 -17.20 36.87
CA ASN A 956 -21.83 -18.59 36.83
C ASN A 956 -22.22 -19.05 35.41
N THR A 957 -22.82 -18.24 34.54
CA THR A 957 -23.12 -18.65 33.15
C THR A 957 -21.85 -18.80 32.32
N GLY A 958 -20.93 -17.82 32.37
CA GLY A 958 -19.65 -17.91 31.67
C GLY A 958 -18.79 -19.09 32.12
N LEU A 959 -18.71 -19.32 33.44
CA LEU A 959 -17.99 -20.45 34.02
C LEU A 959 -18.69 -21.79 33.75
N ARG A 960 -20.03 -21.84 33.75
CA ARG A 960 -20.81 -23.03 33.36
C ARG A 960 -20.50 -23.43 31.93
N ASP A 961 -20.57 -22.49 30.99
CA ASP A 961 -20.34 -22.74 29.57
C ASP A 961 -18.89 -23.17 29.32
N PHE A 962 -17.92 -22.53 30.00
CA PHE A 962 -16.51 -22.96 29.99
C PHE A 962 -16.36 -24.40 30.52
N SER A 963 -16.95 -24.71 31.68
CA SER A 963 -16.83 -26.02 32.33
C SER A 963 -17.45 -27.13 31.49
N LEU A 964 -18.60 -26.87 30.87
CA LEU A 964 -19.30 -27.82 30.01
C LEU A 964 -18.49 -28.12 28.74
N LEU A 965 -17.97 -27.10 28.07
CA LEU A 965 -17.10 -27.27 26.90
C LEU A 965 -15.79 -27.98 27.26
N ALA A 966 -15.21 -27.70 28.44
CA ALA A 966 -14.02 -28.38 28.96
C ALA A 966 -14.27 -29.88 29.18
N LEU A 967 -15.40 -30.23 29.80
CA LEU A 967 -15.81 -31.62 30.03
C LEU A 967 -16.02 -32.35 28.70
N MET A 968 -16.69 -31.72 27.73
CA MET A 968 -16.88 -32.27 26.39
C MET A 968 -15.55 -32.52 25.67
N LEU A 969 -14.62 -31.57 25.73
CA LEU A 969 -13.29 -31.72 25.15
C LEU A 969 -12.49 -32.85 25.83
N GLY A 970 -12.56 -32.94 27.16
CA GLY A 970 -11.98 -34.05 27.93
C GLY A 970 -12.54 -35.40 27.48
N ALA A 971 -13.87 -35.52 27.39
CA ALA A 971 -14.52 -36.73 26.87
C ALA A 971 -14.07 -37.07 25.44
N ALA A 972 -13.96 -36.07 24.56
CA ALA A 972 -13.47 -36.27 23.19
C ALA A 972 -12.04 -36.82 23.13
N ILE A 973 -11.15 -36.31 23.97
CA ILE A 973 -9.75 -36.78 24.07
C ILE A 973 -9.71 -38.23 24.61
N VAL A 974 -10.55 -38.56 25.60
CA VAL A 974 -10.65 -39.92 26.16
C VAL A 974 -11.16 -40.92 25.11
N VAL A 975 -12.25 -40.59 24.40
CA VAL A 975 -12.78 -41.45 23.31
C VAL A 975 -11.72 -41.67 22.23
N ARG A 976 -10.96 -40.62 21.93
CA ARG A 976 -9.92 -40.68 20.92
C ARG A 976 -8.76 -41.61 21.32
N LEU A 977 -8.40 -41.71 22.60
CA LEU A 977 -7.39 -42.66 23.06
C LEU A 977 -7.81 -44.13 22.82
N ARG A 978 -9.11 -44.41 22.78
CA ARG A 978 -9.71 -45.74 22.59
C ARG A 978 -10.83 -45.67 21.51
N PRO A 979 -10.47 -45.52 20.22
CA PRO A 979 -11.45 -45.17 19.19
C PRO A 979 -12.49 -46.28 18.99
N GLY A 980 -13.78 -45.93 19.09
CA GLY A 980 -14.91 -46.82 18.87
C GLY A 980 -16.06 -46.12 18.12
N VAL A 981 -16.84 -46.88 17.34
CA VAL A 981 -17.93 -46.34 16.51
C VAL A 981 -19.01 -45.67 17.37
N TRP A 982 -19.52 -46.39 18.37
CA TRP A 982 -20.64 -45.96 19.20
C TRP A 982 -20.29 -44.81 20.15
N PRO A 983 -19.19 -44.87 20.94
CA PRO A 983 -18.81 -43.76 21.83
C PRO A 983 -18.65 -42.43 21.09
N ARG A 984 -18.08 -42.46 19.87
CA ARG A 984 -17.94 -41.27 19.03
C ARG A 984 -19.28 -40.75 18.51
N ARG A 985 -20.18 -41.63 18.06
CA ARG A 985 -21.52 -41.23 17.59
C ARG A 985 -22.36 -40.60 18.70
N VAL A 986 -22.33 -41.17 19.91
CA VAL A 986 -23.01 -40.63 21.09
C VAL A 986 -22.48 -39.23 21.42
N LEU A 987 -21.16 -39.05 21.42
CA LEU A 987 -20.56 -37.74 21.68
C LEU A 987 -20.93 -36.69 20.61
N LEU A 988 -20.98 -37.07 19.33
CA LEU A 988 -21.40 -36.17 18.25
C LEU A 988 -22.89 -35.80 18.34
N ALA A 989 -23.76 -36.76 18.69
CA ALA A 989 -25.18 -36.49 18.91
C ALA A 989 -25.37 -35.55 20.12
N PHE A 990 -24.65 -35.81 21.22
CA PHE A 990 -24.64 -34.93 22.38
C PHE A 990 -24.21 -33.51 22.01
N SER A 991 -23.13 -33.38 21.24
CA SER A 991 -22.63 -32.09 20.80
C SER A 991 -23.59 -31.34 19.87
N LEU A 992 -24.32 -32.05 19.00
CA LEU A 992 -25.32 -31.45 18.12
C LEU A 992 -26.48 -30.85 18.92
N ILE A 993 -26.97 -31.57 19.93
CA ILE A 993 -28.09 -31.14 20.76
C ILE A 993 -27.64 -30.03 21.72
N VAL A 994 -26.60 -30.27 22.52
CA VAL A 994 -26.22 -29.34 23.61
C VAL A 994 -25.46 -28.12 23.08
N ALA A 995 -24.34 -28.31 22.38
CA ALA A 995 -23.54 -27.18 21.90
C ALA A 995 -24.18 -26.49 20.68
N GLY A 996 -24.85 -27.24 19.81
CA GLY A 996 -25.55 -26.71 18.63
C GLY A 996 -26.90 -26.09 18.93
N MET A 997 -27.88 -26.89 19.35
CA MET A 997 -29.28 -26.45 19.46
C MET A 997 -29.60 -25.71 20.76
N LEU A 998 -29.06 -26.15 21.91
CA LEU A 998 -29.40 -25.56 23.21
C LEU A 998 -28.57 -24.31 23.55
N LEU A 999 -27.25 -24.39 23.37
CA LEU A 999 -26.33 -23.32 23.77
C LEU A 999 -25.91 -22.40 22.61
N ASN A 1000 -26.05 -22.84 21.35
CA ASN A 1000 -25.52 -22.16 20.16
C ASN A 1000 -24.04 -21.71 20.32
N LEU A 1001 -23.22 -22.55 20.98
CA LEU A 1001 -21.80 -22.31 21.23
C LEU A 1001 -20.95 -23.20 20.32
N GLN A 1002 -20.39 -22.61 19.26
CA GLN A 1002 -19.54 -23.32 18.31
C GLN A 1002 -18.38 -22.46 17.80
N TYR A 1003 -17.26 -23.11 17.51
CA TYR A 1003 -16.10 -22.51 16.85
C TYR A 1003 -16.42 -22.15 15.40
N SER A 1004 -16.32 -20.87 15.07
CA SER A 1004 -16.68 -20.23 13.80
C SER A 1004 -15.58 -19.26 13.34
N MET A 1005 -15.81 -18.50 12.26
CA MET A 1005 -14.86 -17.47 11.85
C MET A 1005 -14.78 -16.29 12.84
N GLN A 1006 -15.79 -16.08 13.68
CA GLN A 1006 -15.78 -15.06 14.72
C GLN A 1006 -14.55 -15.19 15.63
N GLN A 1007 -14.27 -16.42 16.11
CA GLN A 1007 -13.13 -16.66 17.00
C GLN A 1007 -11.78 -16.53 16.30
N VAL A 1008 -11.73 -16.84 15.00
CA VAL A 1008 -10.54 -16.62 14.18
C VAL A 1008 -10.25 -15.13 14.05
N ILE A 1009 -11.28 -14.30 13.84
CA ILE A 1009 -11.16 -12.85 13.75
C ILE A 1009 -10.78 -12.23 15.09
N MET A 1010 -11.37 -12.66 16.21
CA MET A 1010 -10.98 -12.21 17.55
C MET A 1010 -9.48 -12.44 17.82
N LEU A 1011 -8.97 -13.62 17.47
CA LEU A 1011 -7.55 -13.92 17.58
C LEU A 1011 -6.70 -13.05 16.63
N ALA A 1012 -7.20 -12.77 15.43
CA ALA A 1012 -6.52 -11.95 14.44
C ALA A 1012 -6.51 -10.45 14.79
N ASP A 1013 -7.44 -9.99 15.63
CA ASP A 1013 -7.56 -8.59 16.05
C ASP A 1013 -6.68 -8.24 17.26
N PHE A 1014 -6.01 -9.24 17.88
CA PHE A 1014 -5.10 -9.07 19.03
C PHE A 1014 -5.74 -8.34 20.23
N ASN A 1015 -7.03 -8.54 20.48
CA ASN A 1015 -7.73 -7.86 21.57
C ASN A 1015 -7.43 -8.52 22.95
N PRO A 1016 -6.75 -7.82 23.89
CA PRO A 1016 -6.37 -8.38 25.19
C PRO A 1016 -7.53 -8.49 26.20
N GLY A 1017 -8.76 -8.05 25.87
CA GLY A 1017 -9.94 -8.11 26.73
C GLY A 1017 -10.41 -9.52 27.15
N MET A 1018 -9.70 -10.58 26.75
CA MET A 1018 -9.96 -12.00 27.00
C MET A 1018 -9.71 -12.47 28.45
N VAL A 1019 -9.86 -11.61 29.46
CA VAL A 1019 -9.39 -11.89 30.84
C VAL A 1019 -10.34 -12.80 31.65
N GLY A 1020 -11.41 -13.36 31.05
CA GLY A 1020 -12.41 -14.19 31.74
C GLY A 1020 -12.55 -15.63 31.26
N LEU A 1021 -12.77 -16.58 32.19
CA LEU A 1021 -13.13 -17.98 31.92
C LEU A 1021 -14.57 -18.11 31.38
N THR A 1022 -14.77 -17.72 30.11
CA THR A 1022 -16.07 -17.76 29.41
C THR A 1022 -16.07 -18.80 28.30
N GLY A 1023 -17.27 -19.16 27.80
CA GLY A 1023 -17.40 -20.01 26.61
C GLY A 1023 -16.70 -19.43 25.38
N GLY A 1024 -16.74 -18.10 25.19
CA GLY A 1024 -16.01 -17.40 24.13
C GLY A 1024 -14.48 -17.58 24.24
N PHE A 1025 -13.91 -17.42 25.44
CA PHE A 1025 -12.49 -17.67 25.71
C PHE A 1025 -12.11 -19.14 25.45
N PHE A 1026 -12.96 -20.08 25.86
CA PHE A 1026 -12.72 -21.50 25.61
C PHE A 1026 -12.62 -21.79 24.10
N LEU A 1027 -13.57 -21.27 23.32
CA LEU A 1027 -13.55 -21.44 21.87
C LEU A 1027 -12.35 -20.73 21.25
N ALA A 1028 -12.06 -19.47 21.61
CA ALA A 1028 -10.98 -18.70 21.00
C ALA A 1028 -9.57 -19.24 21.34
N VAL A 1029 -9.33 -19.73 22.55
CA VAL A 1029 -7.97 -20.09 23.01
C VAL A 1029 -7.82 -21.60 23.24
N VAL A 1030 -8.71 -22.20 24.02
CA VAL A 1030 -8.56 -23.61 24.45
C VAL A 1030 -8.74 -24.57 23.26
N VAL A 1031 -9.68 -24.31 22.35
CA VAL A 1031 -9.87 -25.14 21.16
C VAL A 1031 -8.63 -25.14 20.25
N PRO A 1032 -8.10 -23.99 19.78
CA PRO A 1032 -6.86 -23.96 18.99
C PRO A 1032 -5.66 -24.63 19.67
N LEU A 1033 -5.46 -24.42 20.97
CA LEU A 1033 -4.42 -25.09 21.73
C LEU A 1033 -4.63 -26.61 21.75
N SER A 1034 -5.84 -27.09 22.01
CA SER A 1034 -6.15 -28.52 21.97
C SER A 1034 -5.83 -29.14 20.61
N VAL A 1035 -6.09 -28.41 19.51
CA VAL A 1035 -5.76 -28.84 18.15
C VAL A 1035 -4.25 -28.87 17.90
N LEU A 1036 -3.50 -27.91 18.44
CA LEU A 1036 -2.04 -27.89 18.36
C LEU A 1036 -1.41 -29.13 19.03
N PHE A 1037 -1.92 -29.54 20.20
CA PHE A 1037 -1.40 -30.67 20.98
C PHE A 1037 -1.89 -32.03 20.48
N PHE A 1038 -3.20 -32.20 20.31
CA PHE A 1038 -3.86 -33.49 20.02
C PHE A 1038 -4.26 -33.66 18.55
N GLY A 1039 -4.06 -32.65 17.69
CA GLY A 1039 -4.64 -32.61 16.34
C GLY A 1039 -6.11 -32.22 16.38
N ASN A 1040 -6.75 -32.05 15.21
CA ASN A 1040 -8.07 -31.43 15.04
C ASN A 1040 -9.27 -32.20 15.64
N VAL A 1041 -9.26 -32.41 16.97
CA VAL A 1041 -10.23 -33.16 17.77
C VAL A 1041 -11.59 -32.47 17.76
N TYR A 1042 -11.62 -31.13 17.72
CA TYR A 1042 -12.86 -30.36 17.64
C TYR A 1042 -13.66 -30.72 16.38
N CYS A 1043 -13.05 -30.62 15.20
CA CYS A 1043 -13.73 -31.01 13.95
C CYS A 1043 -14.10 -32.50 13.93
N GLY A 1044 -13.30 -33.38 14.53
CA GLY A 1044 -13.52 -34.83 14.53
C GLY A 1044 -14.64 -35.32 15.45
N TYR A 1045 -14.79 -34.69 16.62
CA TYR A 1045 -15.58 -35.20 17.77
C TYR A 1045 -16.57 -34.19 18.40
N LEU A 1046 -16.42 -32.88 18.18
CA LEU A 1046 -17.18 -31.84 18.90
C LEU A 1046 -17.90 -30.81 18.01
N CYS A 1047 -17.63 -30.75 16.70
CA CYS A 1047 -18.27 -29.75 15.85
C CYS A 1047 -19.76 -30.11 15.59
N PRO A 1048 -20.75 -29.28 16.00
CA PRO A 1048 -22.19 -29.58 15.80
C PRO A 1048 -22.57 -29.68 14.31
N PHE A 1049 -22.13 -28.71 13.49
CA PHE A 1049 -22.38 -28.73 12.05
C PHE A 1049 -21.69 -29.90 11.33
N GLY A 1050 -20.52 -30.32 11.83
CA GLY A 1050 -19.82 -31.50 11.33
C GLY A 1050 -20.53 -32.81 11.70
N ALA A 1051 -21.17 -32.86 12.87
CA ALA A 1051 -22.02 -33.97 13.30
C ALA A 1051 -23.27 -34.07 12.41
N LEU A 1052 -23.96 -32.95 12.16
CA LEU A 1052 -25.15 -32.90 11.30
C LEU A 1052 -24.85 -33.43 9.88
N GLN A 1053 -23.81 -32.91 9.23
CA GLN A 1053 -23.41 -33.39 7.89
C GLN A 1053 -22.99 -34.87 7.88
N GLU A 1054 -22.44 -35.37 8.99
CA GLU A 1054 -22.07 -36.78 9.10
C GLU A 1054 -23.30 -37.68 9.24
N PHE A 1055 -24.27 -37.30 10.07
CA PHE A 1055 -25.52 -38.04 10.21
C PHE A 1055 -26.33 -38.04 8.91
N LEU A 1056 -26.40 -36.91 8.19
CA LEU A 1056 -27.05 -36.85 6.87
C LEU A 1056 -26.39 -37.79 5.85
N GLY A 1057 -25.06 -37.88 5.84
CA GLY A 1057 -24.34 -38.82 4.98
C GLY A 1057 -24.58 -40.29 5.33
N ASP A 1058 -24.87 -40.59 6.61
CA ASP A 1058 -25.18 -41.95 7.08
C ASP A 1058 -26.63 -42.38 6.76
N LEU A 1059 -27.53 -41.45 6.36
CA LEU A 1059 -28.94 -41.73 6.05
C LEU A 1059 -29.18 -42.37 4.67
N VAL A 1060 -28.21 -42.31 3.75
CA VAL A 1060 -28.33 -42.88 2.40
C VAL A 1060 -27.48 -44.14 2.31
N PRO A 1061 -28.08 -45.35 2.41
CA PRO A 1061 -27.34 -46.61 2.33
C PRO A 1061 -26.72 -46.75 0.93
N GLY A 1062 -25.41 -46.99 0.86
CA GLY A 1062 -24.71 -47.17 -0.41
C GLY A 1062 -24.33 -45.87 -1.13
N SER A 1063 -24.52 -44.69 -0.52
CA SER A 1063 -23.93 -43.47 -1.06
C SER A 1063 -22.41 -43.55 -0.96
N GLY A 1064 -21.72 -43.27 -2.06
CA GLY A 1064 -20.27 -43.09 -2.05
C GLY A 1064 -19.60 -43.55 -3.31
N HIS A 1065 -19.91 -42.91 -4.45
CA HIS A 1065 -18.84 -42.70 -5.42
C HIS A 1065 -17.79 -41.85 -4.72
N ILE A 1066 -16.82 -42.48 -4.05
CA ILE A 1066 -15.74 -41.76 -3.36
C ILE A 1066 -14.91 -41.14 -4.47
N PRO A 1067 -14.91 -39.80 -4.63
CA PRO A 1067 -14.09 -39.16 -5.65
C PRO A 1067 -12.66 -39.63 -5.50
N GLU A 1068 -11.96 -39.78 -6.63
CA GLU A 1068 -10.55 -40.12 -6.62
C GLU A 1068 -9.78 -39.23 -5.64
N ARG A 1069 -8.77 -39.81 -4.98
CA ARG A 1069 -7.94 -39.12 -3.98
C ARG A 1069 -7.33 -37.82 -4.53
N GLY A 1070 -7.13 -37.73 -5.85
CA GLY A 1070 -6.73 -36.52 -6.58
C GLY A 1070 -7.76 -35.39 -6.51
N THR A 1071 -9.03 -35.66 -6.84
CA THR A 1071 -10.14 -34.68 -6.84
C THR A 1071 -10.28 -33.98 -5.48
N TRP A 1072 -10.22 -34.77 -4.41
CA TRP A 1072 -10.25 -34.24 -3.05
C TRP A 1072 -9.04 -33.41 -2.65
N ARG A 1073 -7.88 -33.62 -3.27
CA ARG A 1073 -6.69 -32.82 -3.02
C ARG A 1073 -6.88 -31.39 -3.54
N TYR A 1074 -7.56 -31.22 -4.66
CA TYR A 1074 -7.89 -29.90 -5.24
C TYR A 1074 -8.95 -29.18 -4.42
N GLY A 1075 -10.08 -29.83 -4.11
CA GLY A 1075 -11.18 -29.22 -3.35
C GLY A 1075 -10.78 -28.73 -1.95
N ARG A 1076 -9.87 -29.45 -1.27
CA ARG A 1076 -9.36 -29.07 0.05
C ARG A 1076 -8.51 -27.80 0.07
N ALA A 1077 -7.93 -27.38 -1.06
CA ALA A 1077 -7.17 -26.15 -1.13
C ALA A 1077 -8.09 -24.90 -1.04
N VAL A 1078 -9.34 -25.04 -1.48
CA VAL A 1078 -10.30 -23.93 -1.58
C VAL A 1078 -10.60 -23.31 -0.21
N LYS A 1079 -10.82 -24.11 0.85
CA LYS A 1079 -11.05 -23.58 2.21
C LYS A 1079 -9.88 -22.73 2.75
N TYR A 1080 -8.64 -22.98 2.33
CA TYR A 1080 -7.49 -22.16 2.74
C TYR A 1080 -7.47 -20.82 1.98
N VAL A 1081 -7.78 -20.85 0.68
CA VAL A 1081 -7.99 -19.62 -0.10
C VAL A 1081 -9.10 -18.79 0.54
N PHE A 1082 -10.23 -19.42 0.86
CA PHE A 1082 -11.37 -18.74 1.50
C PHE A 1082 -11.00 -18.15 2.86
N LEU A 1083 -10.27 -18.89 3.72
CA LEU A 1083 -9.75 -18.38 4.99
C LEU A 1083 -8.89 -17.12 4.80
N PHE A 1084 -7.87 -17.17 3.93
CA PHE A 1084 -6.96 -16.04 3.76
C PHE A 1084 -7.65 -14.84 3.10
N CYS A 1085 -8.55 -15.06 2.14
CA CYS A 1085 -9.37 -14.00 1.56
C CYS A 1085 -10.24 -13.30 2.61
N LEU A 1086 -10.89 -14.06 3.50
CA LEU A 1086 -11.69 -13.47 4.59
C LEU A 1086 -10.83 -12.68 5.58
N LEU A 1087 -9.63 -13.15 5.92
CA LEU A 1087 -8.70 -12.41 6.78
C LEU A 1087 -8.22 -11.10 6.13
N VAL A 1088 -7.92 -11.12 4.83
CA VAL A 1088 -7.54 -9.90 4.08
C VAL A 1088 -8.72 -8.94 3.98
N LEU A 1089 -9.94 -9.45 3.74
CA LEU A 1089 -11.15 -8.63 3.69
C LEU A 1089 -11.44 -8.00 5.07
N PHE A 1090 -11.34 -8.77 6.15
CA PHE A 1090 -11.46 -8.25 7.52
C PHE A 1090 -10.39 -7.19 7.81
N ALA A 1091 -9.14 -7.41 7.41
CA ALA A 1091 -8.10 -6.41 7.56
C ALA A 1091 -8.40 -5.11 6.79
N GLY A 1092 -9.07 -5.18 5.63
CA GLY A 1092 -9.44 -3.99 4.86
C GLY A 1092 -10.62 -3.21 5.45
N VAL A 1093 -11.61 -3.90 6.03
CA VAL A 1093 -12.85 -3.28 6.51
C VAL A 1093 -12.81 -2.98 8.01
N ARG A 1094 -12.10 -3.79 8.81
CA ARG A 1094 -12.06 -3.76 10.29
C ARG A 1094 -13.42 -3.88 10.97
N ASP A 1095 -14.40 -4.41 10.25
CA ASP A 1095 -15.76 -4.63 10.73
C ASP A 1095 -16.06 -6.13 10.77
N ALA A 1096 -16.63 -6.60 11.87
CA ALA A 1096 -17.16 -7.95 12.01
C ALA A 1096 -18.29 -8.25 11.00
N SER A 1097 -18.78 -7.24 10.28
CA SER A 1097 -19.77 -7.40 9.23
C SER A 1097 -19.33 -8.17 8.00
N VAL A 1098 -18.02 -8.39 7.83
CA VAL A 1098 -17.45 -9.38 6.90
C VAL A 1098 -17.93 -10.80 7.21
N LEU A 1099 -18.37 -11.07 8.45
CA LEU A 1099 -18.86 -12.37 8.91
C LEU A 1099 -20.36 -12.59 8.72
N ARG A 1100 -21.09 -11.66 8.09
CA ARG A 1100 -22.53 -11.83 7.78
C ARG A 1100 -22.83 -13.13 7.03
N GLY A 1101 -21.86 -13.63 6.24
CA GLY A 1101 -21.96 -14.88 5.48
C GLY A 1101 -21.57 -16.18 6.21
N ASP A 1102 -21.29 -16.18 7.53
CA ASP A 1102 -20.89 -17.41 8.23
C ASP A 1102 -22.10 -18.36 8.42
N ILE A 1103 -22.08 -19.47 7.67
CA ILE A 1103 -23.10 -20.53 7.74
C ILE A 1103 -23.26 -21.09 9.15
N LEU A 1104 -22.15 -21.22 9.90
CA LEU A 1104 -22.17 -21.84 11.21
C LEU A 1104 -23.04 -21.02 12.17
N ILE A 1105 -22.84 -19.70 12.18
CA ILE A 1105 -23.56 -18.75 13.03
C ILE A 1105 -25.03 -18.64 12.60
N THR A 1106 -25.30 -18.65 11.30
CA THR A 1106 -26.64 -18.41 10.72
C THR A 1106 -27.58 -19.62 10.90
N LEU A 1107 -27.08 -20.86 10.81
CA LEU A 1107 -27.94 -22.06 10.86
C LEU A 1107 -28.48 -22.35 12.27
N PHE A 1108 -27.66 -22.14 13.29
CA PHE A 1108 -28.02 -22.40 14.69
C PHE A 1108 -28.46 -21.12 15.45
N GLY A 1109 -28.36 -19.95 14.81
CA GLY A 1109 -28.87 -18.66 15.31
C GLY A 1109 -30.24 -18.28 14.75
N GLY A 1110 -30.89 -17.29 15.37
CA GLY A 1110 -32.22 -16.79 14.94
C GLY A 1110 -32.21 -15.90 13.69
N ALA A 1111 -31.04 -15.50 13.18
CA ALA A 1111 -30.92 -14.58 12.05
C ALA A 1111 -30.97 -15.33 10.70
N ARG A 1112 -32.02 -15.10 9.90
CA ARG A 1112 -32.25 -15.77 8.61
C ARG A 1112 -31.99 -14.86 7.42
N GLU A 1113 -30.73 -14.77 6.98
CA GLU A 1113 -30.41 -14.13 5.70
C GLU A 1113 -30.58 -15.12 4.55
N ARG A 1114 -31.45 -14.80 3.57
CA ARG A 1114 -31.80 -15.68 2.44
C ARG A 1114 -30.59 -16.30 1.73
N PRO A 1115 -29.53 -15.57 1.32
CA PRO A 1115 -28.42 -16.17 0.57
C PRO A 1115 -27.58 -17.15 1.41
N VAL A 1116 -27.41 -16.89 2.71
CA VAL A 1116 -26.62 -17.74 3.60
C VAL A 1116 -27.37 -19.03 3.92
N VAL A 1117 -28.69 -18.94 4.11
CA VAL A 1117 -29.56 -20.12 4.28
C VAL A 1117 -29.54 -21.00 3.05
N VAL A 1118 -29.60 -20.43 1.83
CA VAL A 1118 -29.48 -21.20 0.58
C VAL A 1118 -28.14 -21.93 0.49
N LEU A 1119 -27.04 -21.25 0.83
CA LEU A 1119 -25.71 -21.87 0.84
C LEU A 1119 -25.60 -22.99 1.88
N ALA A 1120 -26.19 -22.80 3.07
CA ALA A 1120 -26.22 -23.78 4.14
C ALA A 1120 -27.01 -25.04 3.74
N VAL A 1121 -28.20 -24.85 3.16
CA VAL A 1121 -29.03 -25.94 2.63
C VAL A 1121 -28.31 -26.67 1.51
N ALA A 1122 -27.70 -25.96 0.55
CA ALA A 1122 -26.92 -26.57 -0.52
C ALA A 1122 -25.76 -27.44 0.03
N ALA A 1123 -25.05 -26.95 1.06
CA ALA A 1123 -23.99 -27.71 1.72
C ALA A 1123 -24.51 -28.98 2.42
N LEU A 1124 -25.70 -28.93 3.04
CA LEU A 1124 -26.34 -30.09 3.64
C LEU A 1124 -26.82 -31.09 2.59
N VAL A 1125 -27.42 -30.61 1.48
CA VAL A 1125 -27.84 -31.45 0.34
C VAL A 1125 -26.64 -32.19 -0.27
N LEU A 1126 -25.52 -31.49 -0.50
CA LEU A 1126 -24.30 -32.11 -0.99
C LEU A 1126 -23.69 -33.12 0.00
N SER A 1127 -24.01 -33.02 1.29
CA SER A 1127 -23.52 -33.95 2.31
C SER A 1127 -24.18 -35.33 2.27
N PHE A 1128 -25.32 -35.48 1.60
CA PHE A 1128 -25.90 -36.81 1.31
C PHE A 1128 -25.02 -37.63 0.34
N ALA A 1129 -24.44 -36.97 -0.67
CA ALA A 1129 -23.57 -37.61 -1.66
C ALA A 1129 -22.09 -37.64 -1.21
N PHE A 1130 -21.64 -36.59 -0.52
CA PHE A 1130 -20.26 -36.43 -0.07
C PHE A 1130 -20.22 -36.07 1.43
N PRO A 1131 -20.08 -37.06 2.34
CA PRO A 1131 -20.12 -36.81 3.77
C PRO A 1131 -19.16 -35.69 4.22
N ARG A 1132 -19.67 -34.74 5.01
CA ARG A 1132 -18.94 -33.57 5.52
C ARG A 1132 -18.36 -32.66 4.40
N PHE A 1133 -19.13 -32.44 3.33
CA PHE A 1133 -18.72 -31.64 2.17
C PHE A 1133 -18.18 -30.25 2.55
N TRP A 1134 -18.93 -29.49 3.38
CA TRP A 1134 -18.55 -28.13 3.79
C TRP A 1134 -17.26 -28.13 4.60
N CYS A 1135 -17.20 -28.97 5.64
CA CYS A 1135 -16.05 -29.06 6.54
C CYS A 1135 -14.74 -29.39 5.79
N ARG A 1136 -14.85 -30.00 4.60
CA ARG A 1136 -13.71 -30.45 3.83
C ARG A 1136 -13.25 -29.48 2.75
N ASN A 1137 -14.18 -28.86 2.03
CA ASN A 1137 -13.85 -28.03 0.87
C ASN A 1137 -13.95 -26.53 1.13
N LEU A 1138 -14.85 -26.10 2.04
CA LEU A 1138 -15.23 -24.68 2.13
C LEU A 1138 -15.06 -24.06 3.52
N CYS A 1139 -15.04 -24.85 4.61
CA CYS A 1139 -15.01 -24.34 5.98
C CYS A 1139 -13.69 -23.61 6.33
N PRO A 1140 -13.70 -22.26 6.47
CA PRO A 1140 -12.50 -21.48 6.75
C PRO A 1140 -12.05 -21.63 8.22
N ALA A 1141 -12.98 -21.73 9.17
CA ALA A 1141 -12.66 -22.01 10.58
C ALA A 1141 -11.97 -23.38 10.74
N GLY A 1142 -12.42 -24.39 10.00
CA GLY A 1142 -11.78 -25.69 9.93
C GLY A 1142 -10.41 -25.67 9.24
N ALA A 1143 -10.21 -24.78 8.26
CA ALA A 1143 -8.90 -24.54 7.64
C ALA A 1143 -7.91 -23.92 8.63
N PHE A 1144 -8.33 -22.95 9.44
CA PHE A 1144 -7.51 -22.34 10.49
C PHE A 1144 -7.03 -23.38 11.50
N LEU A 1145 -7.94 -24.21 12.04
CA LEU A 1145 -7.58 -25.30 12.94
C LEU A 1145 -6.66 -26.34 12.26
N ALA A 1146 -6.84 -26.59 10.96
CA ALA A 1146 -5.97 -27.49 10.21
C ALA A 1146 -4.52 -26.98 10.08
N LEU A 1147 -4.28 -25.65 10.04
CA LEU A 1147 -2.92 -25.09 10.03
C LEU A 1147 -2.14 -25.43 11.32
N LEU A 1148 -2.83 -25.49 12.46
CA LEU A 1148 -2.26 -25.85 13.76
C LEU A 1148 -1.93 -27.35 13.87
N ASN A 1149 -2.52 -28.16 13.00
CA ASN A 1149 -2.38 -29.62 12.98
C ASN A 1149 -0.96 -30.09 12.62
N GLY A 1150 0.01 -29.20 12.34
CA GLY A 1150 1.37 -29.56 11.94
C GLY A 1150 2.35 -29.89 13.08
N ALA A 1151 2.15 -29.35 14.29
CA ALA A 1151 3.14 -29.44 15.39
C ALA A 1151 3.02 -30.72 16.25
N ARG A 1152 1.81 -31.04 16.72
CA ARG A 1152 1.42 -32.28 17.47
C ARG A 1152 2.51 -32.87 18.38
N PRO A 1153 2.98 -32.16 19.42
CA PRO A 1153 4.01 -32.66 20.33
C PRO A 1153 3.60 -33.99 21.02
N LEU A 1154 2.30 -34.21 21.23
CA LEU A 1154 1.78 -35.41 21.91
C LEU A 1154 1.42 -36.56 20.95
N ARG A 1155 1.87 -36.51 19.69
CA ARG A 1155 1.55 -37.53 18.68
C ARG A 1155 1.93 -38.96 19.11
N ARG A 1156 2.94 -39.12 19.97
CA ARG A 1156 3.38 -40.43 20.48
C ARG A 1156 2.30 -41.15 21.30
N TRP A 1157 1.41 -40.40 21.95
CA TRP A 1157 0.34 -40.95 22.81
C TRP A 1157 -1.00 -41.12 22.09
N MET A 1158 -1.07 -40.79 20.79
CA MET A 1158 -2.29 -40.84 20.00
C MET A 1158 -2.33 -42.05 19.06
N PRO A 1159 -3.53 -42.58 18.72
CA PRO A 1159 -3.66 -43.69 17.78
C PRO A 1159 -2.98 -43.39 16.44
N ARG A 1160 -2.31 -44.41 15.88
CA ARG A 1160 -1.66 -44.32 14.58
C ARG A 1160 -2.73 -44.27 13.49
N GLN A 1161 -2.68 -43.25 12.63
CA GLN A 1161 -3.61 -43.11 11.51
C GLN A 1161 -3.23 -43.99 10.32
N HIS A 1162 -4.23 -44.44 9.56
CA HIS A 1162 -4.10 -45.28 8.37
C HIS A 1162 -4.70 -44.59 7.13
N PRO A 1163 -3.97 -43.62 6.53
CA PRO A 1163 -4.46 -42.82 5.39
C PRO A 1163 -4.93 -43.65 4.19
N ALA A 1164 -4.30 -44.82 3.97
CA ALA A 1164 -4.68 -45.75 2.92
C ALA A 1164 -6.14 -46.23 3.00
N GLN A 1165 -6.77 -46.17 4.19
CA GLN A 1165 -8.16 -46.56 4.44
C GLN A 1165 -9.08 -45.36 4.71
N CYS A 1166 -8.59 -44.13 4.47
CA CYS A 1166 -9.34 -42.92 4.72
C CYS A 1166 -10.37 -42.67 3.61
N HIS A 1167 -11.66 -42.82 3.92
CA HIS A 1167 -12.76 -42.40 3.02
C HIS A 1167 -12.84 -40.87 2.87
N LEU A 1168 -12.20 -40.13 3.79
CA LEU A 1168 -12.04 -38.69 3.69
C LEU A 1168 -10.75 -38.30 2.92
N GLY A 1169 -10.26 -39.16 2.03
CA GLY A 1169 -9.22 -38.88 1.01
C GLY A 1169 -7.95 -38.17 1.48
N VAL A 1170 -7.51 -38.44 2.70
CA VAL A 1170 -6.19 -38.07 3.22
C VAL A 1170 -5.18 -39.11 2.72
N ASN A 1171 -4.07 -38.69 2.10
CA ASN A 1171 -3.11 -39.62 1.48
C ASN A 1171 -1.94 -39.96 2.39
N THR A 1172 -1.52 -39.02 3.23
CA THR A 1172 -0.34 -39.14 4.09
C THR A 1172 -0.63 -38.79 5.54
N ARG A 1173 0.16 -39.34 6.47
CA ARG A 1173 0.01 -39.07 7.91
C ARG A 1173 0.36 -37.62 8.31
N SER A 1174 1.12 -36.94 7.45
CA SER A 1174 1.60 -35.57 7.62
C SER A 1174 0.69 -34.52 6.98
N GLU A 1175 -0.40 -34.92 6.31
CA GLU A 1175 -1.37 -33.97 5.78
C GLU A 1175 -2.05 -33.20 6.92
N LEU A 1176 -2.06 -31.86 6.78
CA LEU A 1176 -2.68 -30.92 7.71
C LEU A 1176 -4.21 -31.10 7.77
N ASP A 1177 -4.82 -31.59 6.69
CA ASP A 1177 -6.28 -31.74 6.55
C ASP A 1177 -6.89 -32.91 7.32
N CYS A 1178 -6.08 -33.77 7.96
CA CYS A 1178 -6.63 -34.86 8.75
C CYS A 1178 -7.43 -34.30 9.94
N ILE A 1179 -8.76 -34.45 9.89
CA ILE A 1179 -9.65 -34.07 10.99
C ILE A 1179 -9.64 -35.07 12.16
N HIS A 1180 -8.82 -36.11 12.08
CA HIS A 1180 -8.67 -37.15 13.11
C HIS A 1180 -10.00 -37.72 13.62
N CYS A 1181 -10.88 -38.11 12.70
CA CYS A 1181 -12.12 -38.79 13.04
C CYS A 1181 -11.93 -40.26 13.47
N ASP A 1182 -10.70 -40.77 13.42
CA ASP A 1182 -10.26 -42.13 13.77
C ASP A 1182 -11.03 -43.30 13.12
N ARG A 1183 -11.92 -43.03 12.15
CA ARG A 1183 -12.67 -44.07 11.43
C ARG A 1183 -11.74 -45.05 10.68
N CYS A 1184 -10.57 -44.61 10.23
CA CYS A 1184 -9.57 -45.49 9.61
C CYS A 1184 -8.93 -46.46 10.61
N VAL A 1185 -8.78 -46.06 11.88
CA VAL A 1185 -8.26 -46.92 12.95
C VAL A 1185 -9.30 -47.96 13.32
N VAL A 1186 -10.57 -47.55 13.44
CA VAL A 1186 -11.68 -48.46 13.76
C VAL A 1186 -11.86 -49.53 12.69
N ARG A 1187 -11.81 -49.17 11.40
CA ARG A 1187 -11.92 -50.15 10.29
C ARG A 1187 -10.78 -51.17 10.31
N GLN A 1188 -9.56 -50.73 10.61
CA GLN A 1188 -8.43 -51.65 10.72
C GLN A 1188 -8.56 -52.57 11.93
N ASN A 1189 -9.01 -52.07 13.08
CA ASN A 1189 -9.25 -52.88 14.28
C ASN A 1189 -10.37 -53.91 14.08
N ILE A 1190 -11.35 -53.66 13.19
CA ILE A 1190 -12.37 -54.65 12.80
C ILE A 1190 -11.77 -55.72 11.87
N ALA A 1191 -10.80 -55.34 11.02
CA ALA A 1191 -10.16 -56.25 10.07
C ALA A 1191 -9.08 -57.15 10.71
N VAL A 1192 -8.56 -56.81 11.89
CA VAL A 1192 -7.59 -57.60 12.65
C VAL A 1192 -8.26 -58.06 13.96
N PRO A 1193 -8.65 -59.34 14.10
CA PRO A 1193 -9.26 -59.81 15.34
C PRO A 1193 -8.19 -59.90 16.43
N GLU A 1194 -8.20 -58.99 17.40
CA GLU A 1194 -7.33 -59.08 18.58
C GLU A 1194 -8.10 -59.59 19.81
N ARG A 1195 -7.41 -60.47 20.54
CA ARG A 1195 -7.87 -61.32 21.63
C ARG A 1195 -8.02 -60.47 22.90
N ASP A 1196 -9.27 -60.22 23.30
CA ASP A 1196 -9.80 -60.06 24.67
C ASP A 1196 -10.91 -58.98 24.74
N SER A 1197 -12.17 -59.41 24.64
CA SER A 1197 -13.36 -58.56 24.44
C SER A 1197 -14.12 -58.19 25.73
N ARG A 1198 -13.64 -58.61 26.91
CA ARG A 1198 -14.33 -58.38 28.19
C ARG A 1198 -13.94 -57.07 28.88
N SER A 1199 -12.68 -56.65 28.80
CA SER A 1199 -12.17 -55.38 29.34
C SER A 1199 -12.73 -54.15 28.62
N THR A 1200 -12.82 -54.21 27.29
CA THR A 1200 -13.34 -53.14 26.42
C THR A 1200 -14.84 -52.89 26.62
N LYS A 1201 -15.63 -53.95 26.87
CA LYS A 1201 -17.07 -53.80 27.14
C LYS A 1201 -17.33 -53.07 28.47
N ARG A 1202 -16.61 -53.42 29.55
CA ARG A 1202 -16.74 -52.75 30.86
C ARG A 1202 -16.35 -51.27 30.80
N LEU A 1203 -15.27 -50.94 30.10
CA LEU A 1203 -14.81 -49.56 29.95
C LEU A 1203 -15.76 -48.72 29.08
N ASN A 1204 -16.35 -49.31 28.03
CA ASN A 1204 -17.35 -48.64 27.20
C ASN A 1204 -18.63 -48.35 27.99
N ILE A 1205 -19.05 -49.26 28.88
CA ILE A 1205 -20.20 -49.07 29.77
C ILE A 1205 -19.90 -47.95 30.80
N LEU A 1206 -18.73 -47.97 31.44
CA LEU A 1206 -18.27 -46.91 32.35
C LEU A 1206 -18.19 -45.53 31.64
N PHE A 1207 -17.73 -45.50 30.39
CA PHE A 1207 -17.69 -44.28 29.59
C PHE A 1207 -19.08 -43.80 29.18
N LEU A 1208 -19.98 -44.70 28.78
CA LEU A 1208 -21.39 -44.37 28.53
C LEU A 1208 -22.07 -43.82 29.78
N LEU A 1209 -21.79 -44.40 30.95
CA LEU A 1209 -22.21 -43.88 32.26
C LEU A 1209 -21.61 -42.51 32.56
N PHE A 1210 -20.34 -42.27 32.25
CA PHE A 1210 -19.71 -40.96 32.41
C PHE A 1210 -20.32 -39.90 31.48
N VAL A 1211 -20.58 -40.24 30.21
CA VAL A 1211 -21.26 -39.33 29.26
C VAL A 1211 -22.71 -39.09 29.67
N LEU A 1212 -23.39 -40.09 30.22
CA LEU A 1212 -24.74 -39.97 30.77
C LEU A 1212 -24.76 -39.11 32.05
N LEU A 1213 -23.78 -39.26 32.94
CA LEU A 1213 -23.61 -38.43 34.13
C LEU A 1213 -23.21 -37.00 33.78
N ALA A 1214 -22.39 -36.82 32.75
CA ALA A 1214 -22.08 -35.53 32.15
C ALA A 1214 -23.33 -34.88 31.54
N PHE A 1215 -24.17 -35.67 30.85
CA PHE A 1215 -25.45 -35.24 30.29
C PHE A 1215 -26.42 -34.79 31.39
N ILE A 1216 -26.59 -35.61 32.43
CA ILE A 1216 -27.44 -35.30 33.58
C ILE A 1216 -26.87 -34.09 34.34
N GLY A 1217 -25.55 -33.99 34.51
CA GLY A 1217 -24.89 -32.84 35.14
C GLY A 1217 -25.06 -31.55 34.33
N ALA A 1218 -24.93 -31.61 33.00
CA ALA A 1218 -25.20 -30.49 32.10
C ALA A 1218 -26.68 -30.06 32.14
N MET A 1219 -27.59 -31.03 32.15
CA MET A 1219 -29.03 -30.79 32.30
C MET A 1219 -29.38 -30.27 33.68
N ALA A 1220 -28.72 -30.73 34.75
CA ALA A 1220 -28.92 -30.24 36.11
C ALA A 1220 -28.39 -28.81 36.29
N LEU A 1221 -27.22 -28.48 35.73
CA LEU A 1221 -26.63 -27.14 35.74
C LEU A 1221 -27.44 -26.13 34.91
N THR A 1222 -28.14 -26.59 33.87
CA THR A 1222 -29.08 -25.78 33.08
C THR A 1222 -30.48 -25.73 33.72
N ALA A 1223 -30.89 -26.79 34.41
CA ALA A 1223 -32.15 -26.84 35.16
C ALA A 1223 -32.11 -26.03 36.46
N THR A 1224 -30.96 -25.90 37.13
CA THR A 1224 -30.84 -25.00 38.29
C THR A 1224 -31.03 -23.53 37.90
N SER A 1225 -30.72 -23.15 36.65
CA SER A 1225 -31.06 -21.81 36.14
C SER A 1225 -32.55 -21.66 35.79
N THR A 1226 -33.24 -22.73 35.39
CA THR A 1226 -34.70 -22.70 35.17
C THR A 1226 -35.52 -22.86 36.47
N ALA A 1227 -34.97 -23.50 37.51
CA ALA A 1227 -35.58 -23.54 38.84
C ALA A 1227 -35.62 -22.15 39.48
N THR A 1228 -34.53 -21.36 39.34
CA THR A 1228 -34.54 -19.93 39.72
C THR A 1228 -35.47 -19.07 38.85
N TRP A 1229 -35.84 -19.53 37.66
CA TRP A 1229 -36.84 -18.89 36.79
C TRP A 1229 -38.27 -19.18 37.28
N LEU A 1230 -38.54 -20.41 37.74
CA LEU A 1230 -39.82 -20.79 38.35
C LEU A 1230 -40.05 -20.20 39.76
N ASP A 1231 -39.00 -20.02 40.57
CA ASP A 1231 -39.12 -19.37 41.89
C ASP A 1231 -39.48 -17.88 41.78
N ASN A 1232 -38.95 -17.18 40.76
CA ASN A 1232 -39.34 -15.79 40.50
C ASN A 1232 -40.74 -15.67 39.89
N ALA A 1233 -41.21 -16.70 39.15
CA ALA A 1233 -42.58 -16.74 38.62
C ALA A 1233 -43.64 -16.97 39.71
N ARG A 1234 -43.26 -17.42 40.92
CA ARG A 1234 -44.19 -17.61 42.05
C ARG A 1234 -44.41 -16.38 42.93
N ILE A 1235 -43.74 -15.25 42.67
CA ILE A 1235 -43.86 -14.02 43.50
C ILE A 1235 -44.81 -12.96 42.89
N GLN A 1236 -45.57 -13.28 41.83
CA GLN A 1236 -46.65 -12.41 41.35
C GLN A 1236 -48.01 -13.12 41.36
N GLU A 1237 -48.62 -13.21 42.55
CA GLU A 1237 -50.08 -13.23 42.67
C GLU A 1237 -50.54 -11.93 43.33
N ALA A 1238 -50.92 -10.95 42.51
CA ALA A 1238 -51.84 -9.84 42.81
C ALA A 1238 -52.30 -9.19 41.47
N PRO A 1239 -53.49 -8.58 41.41
CA PRO A 1239 -54.72 -9.15 40.86
C PRO A 1239 -54.98 -8.78 39.39
N ALA A 1240 -55.97 -9.47 38.82
CA ALA A 1240 -56.50 -9.35 37.47
C ALA A 1240 -56.58 -7.91 36.91
N GLY A 1241 -55.81 -7.67 35.85
CA GLY A 1241 -55.92 -6.51 34.97
C GLY A 1241 -55.49 -6.92 33.57
N VAL A 1242 -56.33 -7.70 32.88
CA VAL A 1242 -56.11 -8.14 31.50
C VAL A 1242 -56.17 -6.92 30.57
N GLY A 1243 -55.02 -6.32 30.30
CA GLY A 1243 -54.83 -5.47 29.13
C GLY A 1243 -54.80 -6.35 27.89
N LYS A 1244 -55.92 -6.42 27.15
CA LYS A 1244 -55.95 -7.05 25.82
C LYS A 1244 -54.89 -6.39 24.92
N PRO A 1245 -54.23 -7.15 24.03
CA PRO A 1245 -53.34 -6.56 23.04
C PRO A 1245 -54.16 -5.60 22.17
N ARG A 1246 -53.76 -4.32 22.14
CA ARG A 1246 -54.38 -3.33 21.25
C ARG A 1246 -54.11 -3.75 19.81
N THR A 1247 -55.13 -4.26 19.15
CA THR A 1247 -55.20 -4.29 17.69
C THR A 1247 -55.17 -2.86 17.20
N VAL A 1248 -54.18 -2.53 16.37
CA VAL A 1248 -54.06 -1.22 15.73
C VAL A 1248 -55.29 -0.99 14.86
N ASP A 1249 -56.05 0.06 15.16
CA ASP A 1249 -57.23 0.45 14.38
C ASP A 1249 -56.77 1.17 13.11
N THR A 1250 -56.68 0.42 12.02
CA THR A 1250 -56.22 0.91 10.72
C THR A 1250 -57.18 1.92 10.09
N VAL A 1251 -58.41 2.04 10.60
CA VAL A 1251 -59.40 3.00 10.12
C VAL A 1251 -59.14 4.39 10.70
N GLU A 1252 -58.79 4.48 11.99
CA GLU A 1252 -58.45 5.76 12.63
C GLU A 1252 -57.15 6.35 12.05
N ILE A 1253 -56.14 5.51 11.76
CA ILE A 1253 -54.90 5.95 11.11
C ILE A 1253 -55.16 6.50 9.71
N LYS A 1254 -56.03 5.86 8.92
CA LYS A 1254 -56.43 6.38 7.61
C LYS A 1254 -57.21 7.69 7.70
N ARG A 1255 -58.03 7.86 8.74
CA ARG A 1255 -58.74 9.13 8.98
C ARG A 1255 -57.76 10.27 9.29
N LEU A 1256 -56.76 10.02 10.14
CA LEU A 1256 -55.74 11.02 10.49
C LEU A 1256 -54.84 11.41 9.31
N ILE A 1257 -54.57 10.48 8.37
CA ILE A 1257 -53.88 10.79 7.10
C ILE A 1257 -54.76 11.69 6.22
N GLN A 1258 -56.06 11.41 6.12
CA GLN A 1258 -57.00 12.23 5.34
C GLN A 1258 -57.23 13.62 5.96
N GLU A 1259 -57.12 13.74 7.28
CA GLU A 1259 -57.21 14.99 8.04
C GLU A 1259 -55.88 15.78 8.06
N GLY A 1260 -54.81 15.27 7.43
CA GLY A 1260 -53.51 15.95 7.31
C GLY A 1260 -52.70 16.02 8.61
N SER A 1261 -53.08 15.25 9.62
CA SER A 1261 -52.47 15.25 10.97
C SER A 1261 -51.39 14.18 11.15
N LEU A 1262 -51.16 13.32 10.15
CA LEU A 1262 -50.08 12.33 10.12
C LEU A 1262 -49.45 12.28 8.72
N SER A 1263 -48.12 12.24 8.63
CA SER A 1263 -47.42 12.14 7.33
C SER A 1263 -47.38 10.71 6.80
N ASP A 1264 -47.43 10.53 5.48
CA ASP A 1264 -47.39 9.20 4.84
C ASP A 1264 -46.11 8.40 5.22
N SER A 1265 -45.00 9.09 5.52
CA SER A 1265 -43.75 8.42 5.93
C SER A 1265 -43.78 7.83 7.34
N GLU A 1266 -44.59 8.38 8.25
CA GLU A 1266 -44.71 7.87 9.63
C GLU A 1266 -45.67 6.69 9.71
N ALA A 1267 -46.64 6.60 8.81
CA ALA A 1267 -47.62 5.52 8.74
C ALA A 1267 -47.01 4.19 8.24
N ASP A 1268 -46.02 4.24 7.34
CA ASP A 1268 -45.32 3.05 6.82
C ASP A 1268 -44.58 2.26 7.91
N PHE A 1269 -44.21 2.92 9.01
CA PHE A 1269 -43.59 2.26 10.17
C PHE A 1269 -44.56 1.33 10.92
N TYR A 1270 -45.87 1.57 10.82
CA TYR A 1270 -46.89 0.81 11.53
C TYR A 1270 -47.52 -0.30 10.70
N THR A 1271 -47.43 -0.25 9.37
CA THR A 1271 -47.99 -1.25 8.44
C THR A 1271 -47.00 -2.37 8.08
N SER A 1272 -45.68 -2.18 8.25
CA SER A 1272 -44.69 -3.23 8.01
C SER A 1272 -44.38 -4.06 9.27
N LYS A 1273 -45.29 -4.96 9.63
CA LYS A 1273 -45.01 -6.09 10.56
C LYS A 1273 -45.34 -7.42 9.92
#